data_AF-A0A8D3B6E6-F1
#
_entry.id   AF-A0A8D3B6E6-F1
#
_cell.length_a   1.000
_cell.length_b   1.000
_cell.length_c   1.000
_cell.angle_alpha   90.00
_cell.angle_beta   90.00
_cell.angle_gamma   90.00
#
_symmetry.space_group_name_H-M   'P 1'
#
loop_
_entity.id
_entity.type
_entity.pdbx_description
1 polymer ?
#
loop_
_entity_poly.entity_id
_entity_poly.type
_entity_poly.pdbx_seq_one_letter_code
_entity_poly.pdbx_strand_id
1 'polypeptide(L)'
;SEEFKTDQRRLARLAGGQTSQPSTPLSTPLTSPQRETPPGPLHGPSGAAPQPLPPAASQPLGLNVHTGTPATSPMGTSGVAYGSQSSEGVSSLSSSPSNSLETQSQSLSRSQSMDIDTASCEKSMSQVDVDSGIENMEVDDSDRREKRNLTEKETSANSDVSEEQALQLICKILRVSWKEQDRDVIFLPSLAAEFHQNPKDAYSDFKDLIGQILMEVLMMSTQSRVHNPFASLTATSQPIAAAKSPDHRLTLVHPSSQGGSPMGPGAGSFGASSLSSLYGCGSPHPMALDAAKRTSPSLPPPTPPSEPSLPSTPSTPQFIVPPRPSVPPNTPVPVPPPSPQSLSLSSPRAQPLSVLLFVCLPVYSVGACGGGMSCDSASDRFTIETCKETEMLNYLIERFDSVGMEERKAPKMCSQPNVSQLLSNIRSQCISHVALVLQGTLTQPRSPLQQSLLVPYMLCRNLPYGFIQELARITHQEEEVFRQIFIPILHGLAVAVKECSFDSDNFKFPLMALAELCEIKFGKTHPVCSLATLLPLWCPKPVSPGSGREIQRLSYLGAFFSLSVFAEDDTKVGDKYFSGPAITMENTRVVSQSLQHYLESARGDLFKVLHNILLNGETRELALNYMAALVNYNVKKAQMQTDDKLVSTDGFMLNFLWVLQQLSMKIKLETVDPYYIFHPRCRLVVSSEETRLKATMEELKIWLTGLHEDPTKFSEPKFPTECFFLTLHTHHLSILPGCRRYIRRLRAIRELNRTVEELKNSESQWKDSPLASRHREMLKRCKTQLKKLVRAKACADVGLLDENLLRRCLQFYSTVIQLILRMVDPAYPNITLPLNPEIPKSFAALPEFYIEDVAEFLLFVVQYSPQVLYEPCVQDIVTFLVVFICSQNYIRNPYLIAKLVEVLFVTNPAVQPRTQRFSEMMENHPLSIKQLVPALMKFYTDVEHTGATSEFYDKFTIRYHISTIFKSLWQNIAHHGTFMEEFNSGKQFVRYINMLINDTTFLLDESLESLKRIHEVQEEMKNKEQWDQLPREQQQSRQSQLTQDERVSRSYLALATETVEMFHILTKQVQKPFLRPELGPRLAAMLNFNLQQLCGPKCRDLKVENPEKYGFEPKKLLDQLTDIYLQLDCARFAKAIADDQRSYSRELFEEVISKMRKAGIKSSIAIEKFKLLLEKVEEIVARNSQSEMDYSDAPDEFKDPLMDTLMTDPVILPSGNIMDRSIILRHLLNSPTDPFNRQPLTESMLESVPELKERIHAWMREKQGGRPV
;
A
#
# COMPACT_ATOMS: atom_id res chain seq x y z
N SER A 1 13.21 33.28 -64.44
CA SER A 1 13.34 32.90 -63.01
C SER A 1 12.03 32.37 -62.44
N GLU A 2 11.35 31.37 -63.00
CA GLU A 2 11.85 30.06 -63.47
C GLU A 2 12.44 29.19 -62.35
N GLU A 3 11.69 28.12 -62.10
CA GLU A 3 12.12 26.73 -61.93
C GLU A 3 12.40 26.10 -60.54
N PHE A 4 12.03 24.81 -60.49
CA PHE A 4 12.20 23.76 -59.49
C PHE A 4 11.49 23.81 -58.12
N LYS A 5 10.25 23.29 -58.14
CA LYS A 5 9.70 22.40 -57.10
C LYS A 5 10.56 21.12 -56.95
N THR A 6 10.23 20.31 -55.92
CA THR A 6 10.49 18.85 -55.78
C THR A 6 11.92 18.45 -55.36
N ASP A 7 12.07 17.79 -54.19
CA ASP A 7 12.10 16.31 -54.18
C ASP A 7 11.94 15.70 -52.75
N GLN A 8 10.93 14.85 -52.54
CA GLN A 8 10.86 13.94 -51.38
C GLN A 8 9.99 12.70 -51.66
N ARG A 9 10.19 12.00 -52.79
CA ARG A 9 9.66 10.65 -53.00
C ARG A 9 10.68 9.73 -53.69
N ARG A 10 10.93 8.55 -53.11
CA ARG A 10 11.52 7.40 -53.83
C ARG A 10 10.93 6.09 -53.31
N LEU A 11 10.39 5.26 -54.21
CA LEU A 11 10.53 3.78 -54.20
C LEU A 11 9.80 3.11 -55.40
N ALA A 12 10.50 2.98 -56.54
CA ALA A 12 10.21 2.09 -57.67
C ALA A 12 11.40 2.15 -58.67
N ARG A 13 11.79 1.14 -59.45
CA ARG A 13 11.49 -0.32 -59.46
C ARG A 13 12.68 -1.05 -60.15
N LEU A 14 13.00 -2.25 -59.65
CA LEU A 14 13.56 -3.47 -60.30
C LEU A 14 14.50 -3.45 -61.54
N ALA A 15 15.44 -4.41 -61.48
CA ALA A 15 16.08 -5.20 -62.56
C ALA A 15 17.37 -4.67 -63.25
N GLY A 16 18.32 -5.59 -63.42
CA GLY A 16 19.69 -5.38 -63.95
C GLY A 16 20.74 -5.94 -62.98
N GLY A 17 21.68 -6.77 -63.43
CA GLY A 17 22.56 -7.56 -62.55
C GLY A 17 24.04 -7.62 -62.91
N GLN A 18 24.80 -8.34 -62.07
CA GLN A 18 26.24 -8.67 -62.13
C GLN A 18 27.26 -7.66 -61.54
N THR A 19 27.71 -8.02 -60.32
CA THR A 19 29.11 -8.02 -59.84
C THR A 19 29.98 -6.74 -59.94
N SER A 20 30.12 -6.03 -58.81
CA SER A 20 31.37 -5.99 -58.00
C SER A 20 31.23 -5.08 -56.76
N GLN A 21 32.11 -5.28 -55.76
CA GLN A 21 32.23 -4.50 -54.52
C GLN A 21 33.62 -3.80 -54.47
N PRO A 22 33.96 -2.98 -53.45
CA PRO A 22 33.23 -1.81 -52.94
C PRO A 22 34.18 -0.60 -52.70
N SER A 23 33.65 0.59 -52.36
CA SER A 23 34.31 1.52 -51.41
C SER A 23 33.37 2.67 -51.01
N THR A 24 33.30 2.97 -49.71
CA THR A 24 32.55 4.10 -49.15
C THR A 24 33.51 5.21 -48.66
N PRO A 25 33.25 6.49 -48.97
CA PRO A 25 33.97 7.61 -48.40
C PRO A 25 33.36 8.08 -47.07
N LEU A 26 34.08 8.92 -46.32
CA LEU A 26 33.65 9.45 -45.02
C LEU A 26 34.15 10.90 -44.87
N SER A 27 33.25 11.90 -44.87
CA SER A 27 33.58 13.32 -44.67
C SER A 27 32.35 14.19 -44.36
N THR A 28 32.42 14.94 -43.26
CA THR A 28 31.72 16.23 -43.02
C THR A 28 32.64 17.10 -42.15
N PRO A 29 32.60 18.44 -42.31
CA PRO A 29 32.21 19.24 -41.13
C PRO A 29 31.55 20.63 -41.40
N LEU A 30 30.90 21.16 -40.35
CA LEU A 30 30.84 22.57 -39.91
C LEU A 30 29.96 23.66 -40.58
N THR A 31 29.44 24.51 -39.66
CA THR A 31 29.12 25.97 -39.72
C THR A 31 27.73 26.49 -40.17
N SER A 32 27.35 27.61 -39.52
CA SER A 32 26.10 28.41 -39.59
C SER A 32 26.29 29.70 -40.43
N PRO A 33 25.29 30.60 -40.64
CA PRO A 33 25.05 31.70 -39.65
C PRO A 33 23.66 32.45 -39.65
N GLN A 34 23.50 33.32 -38.64
CA GLN A 34 22.83 34.66 -38.65
C GLN A 34 21.27 34.82 -38.65
N ARG A 35 20.82 36.09 -38.65
CA ARG A 35 19.81 36.67 -37.73
C ARG A 35 19.29 38.04 -38.22
N GLU A 36 18.00 38.36 -38.07
CA GLU A 36 17.50 39.76 -37.98
C GLU A 36 16.12 39.88 -37.28
N THR A 37 15.61 41.11 -37.04
CA THR A 37 14.45 41.42 -36.17
C THR A 37 13.56 42.58 -36.66
N PRO A 38 12.22 42.58 -36.42
CA PRO A 38 11.27 43.57 -36.95
C PRO A 38 11.05 44.83 -36.07
N PRO A 39 10.40 45.90 -36.59
CA PRO A 39 10.16 47.19 -35.91
C PRO A 39 8.81 47.29 -35.15
N GLY A 40 8.56 48.42 -34.47
CA GLY A 40 7.35 48.71 -33.69
C GLY A 40 6.68 50.09 -33.97
N PRO A 41 5.58 50.44 -33.26
CA PRO A 41 4.68 51.55 -33.62
C PRO A 41 4.71 52.79 -32.68
N LEU A 42 4.00 53.86 -33.08
CA LEU A 42 3.70 55.09 -32.34
C LEU A 42 2.30 55.61 -32.78
N HIS A 43 1.57 56.50 -32.09
CA HIS A 43 1.78 57.26 -30.83
C HIS A 43 0.70 56.83 -29.77
N GLY A 44 0.41 57.45 -28.61
CA GLY A 44 0.70 58.79 -28.06
C GLY A 44 -0.25 59.89 -28.58
N PRO A 45 -0.44 61.05 -27.91
CA PRO A 45 0.10 61.51 -26.61
C PRO A 45 -0.73 60.91 -25.44
N SER A 46 -0.86 61.42 -24.19
CA SER A 46 -0.45 62.66 -23.49
C SER A 46 -0.42 62.41 -21.97
N GLY A 47 0.19 63.23 -21.10
CA GLY A 47 1.00 64.43 -21.31
C GLY A 47 1.53 65.03 -19.99
N ALA A 48 2.44 66.01 -20.12
CA ALA A 48 3.10 66.80 -19.05
C ALA A 48 4.13 66.10 -18.13
N ALA A 49 5.19 66.86 -17.78
CA ALA A 49 6.30 66.54 -16.86
C ALA A 49 6.72 67.86 -16.13
N PRO A 50 7.71 67.90 -15.19
CA PRO A 50 9.14 67.78 -15.54
C PRO A 50 10.10 67.16 -14.47
N GLN A 51 11.39 67.17 -14.81
CA GLN A 51 12.64 66.68 -14.16
C GLN A 51 13.19 67.62 -13.02
N PRO A 52 14.38 67.43 -12.35
CA PRO A 52 15.62 66.68 -12.76
C PRO A 52 16.53 65.93 -11.73
N LEU A 53 17.12 64.80 -12.19
CA LEU A 53 18.56 64.40 -12.37
C LEU A 53 19.74 65.01 -11.53
N PRO A 54 20.98 64.42 -11.54
CA PRO A 54 21.48 63.06 -11.92
C PRO A 54 22.13 62.36 -10.68
N PRO A 55 23.47 62.11 -10.52
CA PRO A 55 24.54 61.34 -11.26
C PRO A 55 24.25 59.83 -11.48
N ALA A 56 25.08 58.87 -11.99
CA ALA A 56 26.51 58.69 -12.42
C ALA A 56 27.60 58.47 -11.32
N ALA A 57 28.61 57.56 -11.41
CA ALA A 57 29.06 56.51 -12.37
C ALA A 57 29.73 55.34 -11.57
N SER A 58 30.19 54.16 -12.08
CA SER A 58 30.82 53.79 -13.36
C SER A 58 30.70 52.28 -13.73
N GLN A 59 31.14 51.90 -14.94
CA GLN A 59 31.11 50.54 -15.53
C GLN A 59 32.50 49.79 -15.45
N PRO A 60 32.87 48.83 -16.33
CA PRO A 60 32.58 47.38 -16.24
C PRO A 60 33.86 46.48 -16.37
N LEU A 61 33.67 45.14 -16.54
CA LEU A 61 34.53 44.08 -17.17
C LEU A 61 34.30 42.74 -16.44
N GLY A 62 34.41 41.53 -17.02
CA GLY A 62 34.67 41.09 -18.40
C GLY A 62 34.47 39.56 -18.54
N LEU A 63 34.43 39.02 -19.76
CA LEU A 63 34.16 37.59 -20.06
C LEU A 63 35.43 36.71 -19.99
N ASN A 64 35.32 35.44 -19.55
CA ASN A 64 35.26 34.25 -20.44
C ASN A 64 35.41 32.91 -19.68
N VAL A 65 34.93 31.83 -20.28
CA VAL A 65 35.21 30.44 -19.88
C VAL A 65 35.59 29.64 -21.13
N HIS A 66 36.77 28.99 -21.14
CA HIS A 66 37.15 28.08 -22.22
C HIS A 66 38.08 26.94 -21.76
N THR A 67 37.61 25.71 -21.98
CA THR A 67 38.33 24.48 -22.39
C THR A 67 39.86 24.40 -22.25
N GLY A 68 40.35 23.36 -21.56
CA GLY A 68 41.74 22.87 -21.63
C GLY A 68 41.86 21.36 -21.35
N THR A 69 42.62 20.63 -22.16
CA THR A 69 42.80 19.15 -22.13
C THR A 69 43.98 18.71 -21.25
N PRO A 70 44.11 17.41 -20.91
CA PRO A 70 45.39 16.73 -21.20
C PRO A 70 45.29 15.23 -21.58
N ALA A 71 46.45 14.61 -21.82
CA ALA A 71 46.72 13.19 -22.10
C ALA A 71 48.05 12.78 -21.37
N THR A 72 48.62 11.57 -21.41
CA THR A 72 48.49 10.41 -22.33
C THR A 72 48.84 9.09 -21.60
N SER A 73 48.52 7.94 -22.22
CA SER A 73 48.84 6.56 -21.78
C SER A 73 50.35 6.24 -21.71
N PRO A 74 50.79 5.13 -21.06
CA PRO A 74 50.72 3.80 -21.73
C PRO A 74 50.38 2.57 -20.85
N MET A 75 49.85 1.53 -21.53
CA MET A 75 49.86 0.05 -21.30
C MET A 75 50.03 -0.57 -19.89
N GLY A 76 49.28 -1.63 -19.50
CA GLY A 76 48.18 -2.31 -20.22
C GLY A 76 47.78 -3.69 -19.66
N THR A 77 46.73 -4.29 -20.26
CA THR A 77 46.15 -5.65 -20.04
C THR A 77 45.49 -5.95 -18.68
N SER A 78 44.39 -6.72 -18.56
CA SER A 78 43.30 -7.12 -19.48
C SER A 78 42.14 -7.71 -18.66
N GLY A 79 40.88 -7.34 -18.93
CA GLY A 79 39.70 -7.97 -18.28
C GLY A 79 38.39 -7.18 -18.43
N VAL A 80 37.39 -7.77 -19.09
CA VAL A 80 36.12 -7.09 -19.45
C VAL A 80 35.12 -7.07 -18.30
N ALA A 81 34.38 -5.96 -18.14
CA ALA A 81 33.22 -5.84 -17.26
C ALA A 81 32.01 -5.27 -18.02
N TYR A 82 30.83 -5.86 -17.82
CA TYR A 82 29.57 -5.35 -18.35
C TYR A 82 29.04 -4.18 -17.51
N GLY A 83 28.63 -3.09 -18.16
CA GLY A 83 27.96 -1.96 -17.52
C GLY A 83 26.45 -1.97 -17.80
N SER A 84 25.63 -2.03 -16.74
CA SER A 84 24.17 -1.94 -16.86
C SER A 84 23.71 -0.48 -16.97
N GLN A 85 23.03 -0.12 -18.04
CA GLN A 85 22.19 1.10 -18.07
C GLN A 85 20.85 0.81 -17.39
N SER A 86 20.31 1.80 -16.68
CA SER A 86 19.10 1.64 -15.85
C SER A 86 18.01 2.64 -16.22
N SER A 87 16.98 2.15 -16.89
CA SER A 87 15.81 2.94 -17.32
C SER A 87 14.54 2.10 -17.43
N GLU A 88 14.23 1.29 -16.40
CA GLU A 88 12.93 0.64 -16.26
C GLU A 88 12.12 1.28 -15.13
N GLY A 89 11.19 2.15 -15.50
CA GLY A 89 10.19 2.74 -14.60
C GLY A 89 8.86 2.88 -15.33
N VAL A 90 7.78 2.39 -14.72
CA VAL A 90 6.38 2.55 -15.19
C VAL A 90 6.08 1.93 -16.57
N SER A 91 6.36 0.63 -16.76
CA SER A 91 5.89 -0.11 -17.96
C SER A 91 5.58 -1.61 -17.71
N SER A 92 5.35 -2.01 -16.45
CA SER A 92 5.34 -3.44 -16.07
C SER A 92 4.20 -3.87 -15.12
N LEU A 93 3.04 -3.20 -15.19
CA LEU A 93 1.77 -3.74 -14.64
C LEU A 93 0.90 -4.40 -15.73
N SER A 94 1.24 -4.20 -17.01
CA SER A 94 0.69 -4.89 -18.18
C SER A 94 1.12 -6.37 -18.29
N SER A 95 0.99 -7.12 -17.19
CA SER A 95 0.80 -8.57 -17.27
C SER A 95 -0.70 -8.85 -17.38
N SER A 96 -1.23 -8.80 -18.60
CA SER A 96 -2.61 -9.20 -18.90
C SER A 96 -2.90 -10.58 -18.30
N PRO A 97 -4.12 -10.88 -17.83
CA PRO A 97 -4.50 -12.19 -17.28
C PRO A 97 -4.67 -13.28 -18.36
N SER A 98 -3.82 -13.24 -19.39
CA SER A 98 -3.78 -14.15 -20.54
C SER A 98 -2.92 -15.38 -20.24
N ASN A 99 -3.31 -16.16 -19.22
CA ASN A 99 -2.71 -17.46 -18.92
C ASN A 99 -3.71 -18.41 -18.24
N SER A 100 -4.90 -18.51 -18.82
CA SER A 100 -5.94 -19.49 -18.47
C SER A 100 -5.96 -20.64 -19.49
N LEU A 101 -4.83 -21.34 -19.64
CA LEU A 101 -4.75 -22.60 -20.38
C LEU A 101 -4.07 -23.68 -19.52
N GLU A 102 -4.90 -24.64 -19.13
CA GLU A 102 -4.63 -26.01 -18.69
C GLU A 102 -3.25 -26.37 -18.13
N THR A 103 -3.25 -26.77 -16.86
CA THR A 103 -2.42 -27.89 -16.40
C THR A 103 -3.33 -28.92 -15.76
N GLN A 104 -3.78 -29.92 -16.53
CA GLN A 104 -4.66 -30.97 -16.02
C GLN A 104 -3.89 -31.90 -15.07
N SER A 105 -4.22 -31.86 -13.78
CA SER A 105 -3.93 -32.94 -12.83
C SER A 105 -5.20 -33.24 -12.03
N GLN A 106 -5.76 -34.43 -12.24
CA GLN A 106 -7.10 -34.78 -11.75
C GLN A 106 -7.16 -34.95 -10.23
N SER A 107 -8.14 -34.31 -9.59
CA SER A 107 -8.68 -34.74 -8.30
C SER A 107 -10.19 -34.47 -8.29
N LEU A 108 -11.00 -35.54 -8.26
CA LEU A 108 -12.45 -35.47 -8.36
C LEU A 108 -13.08 -34.79 -7.13
N SER A 109 -14.13 -33.99 -7.36
CA SER A 109 -15.07 -33.55 -6.32
C SER A 109 -16.44 -33.35 -6.97
N ARG A 110 -17.42 -34.13 -6.53
CA ARG A 110 -18.79 -34.15 -7.08
C ARG A 110 -19.78 -33.86 -5.97
N SER A 111 -20.48 -32.75 -6.08
CA SER A 111 -21.65 -32.40 -5.28
C SER A 111 -22.66 -31.73 -6.20
N GLN A 112 -23.89 -32.23 -6.22
CA GLN A 112 -24.98 -31.74 -7.08
C GLN A 112 -25.83 -30.75 -6.28
N SER A 113 -26.21 -29.63 -6.89
CA SER A 113 -27.28 -28.77 -6.38
C SER A 113 -28.65 -29.38 -6.66
N MET A 114 -29.64 -28.93 -5.89
CA MET A 114 -31.07 -29.14 -6.10
C MET A 114 -31.74 -27.82 -5.73
N ASP A 115 -32.20 -27.07 -6.73
CA ASP A 115 -32.90 -25.80 -6.55
C ASP A 115 -34.40 -26.02 -6.34
N ILE A 116 -35.03 -25.24 -5.46
CA ILE A 116 -36.49 -25.11 -5.36
C ILE A 116 -36.83 -23.64 -5.08
N ASP A 117 -37.57 -23.01 -6.01
CA ASP A 117 -38.21 -21.71 -5.83
C ASP A 117 -39.41 -21.78 -4.87
N THR A 118 -39.72 -20.66 -4.19
CA THR A 118 -41.11 -20.15 -4.12
C THR A 118 -41.16 -18.71 -3.62
N ALA A 119 -42.28 -18.02 -3.87
CA ALA A 119 -42.46 -16.60 -3.57
C ALA A 119 -43.80 -16.29 -2.87
N SER A 120 -43.81 -15.14 -2.18
CA SER A 120 -44.95 -14.24 -1.90
C SER A 120 -46.17 -14.70 -1.07
N CYS A 121 -46.49 -13.80 -0.10
CA CYS A 121 -47.82 -13.27 0.25
C CYS A 121 -48.64 -13.76 1.47
N GLU A 122 -49.05 -12.72 2.22
CA GLU A 122 -50.33 -12.47 2.91
C GLU A 122 -50.67 -13.07 4.30
N LYS A 123 -51.67 -12.42 4.92
CA LYS A 123 -52.04 -12.48 6.35
C LYS A 123 -53.34 -13.28 6.53
N SER A 124 -53.54 -13.84 7.73
CA SER A 124 -54.80 -13.66 8.52
C SER A 124 -54.70 -14.19 9.96
N MET A 125 -55.72 -13.90 10.76
CA MET A 125 -55.91 -14.29 12.17
C MET A 125 -56.36 -15.79 12.28
N SER A 126 -56.61 -16.46 13.42
CA SER A 126 -56.91 -16.02 14.81
C SER A 126 -56.84 -17.16 15.87
N GLN A 127 -56.64 -16.78 17.15
CA GLN A 127 -57.32 -17.28 18.37
C GLN A 127 -56.88 -18.54 19.20
N VAL A 128 -56.73 -18.29 20.52
CA VAL A 128 -56.88 -19.09 21.78
C VAL A 128 -56.03 -20.34 22.17
N ASP A 129 -55.60 -20.29 23.45
CA ASP A 129 -55.47 -21.33 24.51
C ASP A 129 -54.44 -22.50 24.37
N VAL A 130 -53.75 -22.99 25.44
CA VAL A 130 -53.72 -22.62 26.89
C VAL A 130 -52.38 -23.01 27.57
N ASP A 131 -52.09 -22.40 28.73
CA ASP A 131 -51.05 -22.65 29.76
C ASP A 131 -49.91 -23.69 29.57
N SER A 132 -48.67 -23.24 29.77
CA SER A 132 -47.89 -23.51 31.00
C SER A 132 -46.49 -22.89 30.93
N GLY A 133 -46.14 -21.99 31.85
CA GLY A 133 -44.92 -21.18 31.77
C GLY A 133 -43.67 -21.76 32.44
N ILE A 134 -42.53 -21.10 32.19
CA ILE A 134 -41.62 -20.50 33.18
C ILE A 134 -40.61 -19.64 32.40
N GLU A 135 -40.62 -18.33 32.64
CA GLU A 135 -39.55 -17.41 32.24
C GLU A 135 -38.81 -16.92 33.48
N ASN A 136 -37.48 -16.88 33.40
CA ASN A 136 -36.68 -15.96 34.20
C ASN A 136 -36.34 -14.78 33.27
N MET A 137 -36.90 -13.60 33.55
CA MET A 137 -36.53 -12.37 32.86
C MET A 137 -35.92 -11.39 33.87
N GLU A 138 -34.89 -10.68 33.42
CA GLU A 138 -34.36 -9.48 34.09
C GLU A 138 -35.39 -8.33 34.01
N VAL A 139 -35.24 -7.29 34.83
CA VAL A 139 -35.26 -5.86 34.45
C VAL A 139 -35.16 -4.97 35.69
N ASP A 140 -34.69 -3.74 35.48
CA ASP A 140 -34.41 -2.68 36.44
C ASP A 140 -35.45 -2.39 37.53
N ASP A 141 -34.95 -1.90 38.66
CA ASP A 141 -35.72 -1.28 39.73
C ASP A 141 -35.40 0.23 39.76
N SER A 142 -36.39 1.10 39.60
CA SER A 142 -36.23 2.55 39.81
C SER A 142 -37.54 3.32 40.04
N ASP A 143 -37.50 4.14 41.09
CA ASP A 143 -38.36 5.27 41.43
C ASP A 143 -39.84 5.04 41.87
N ARG A 144 -40.05 5.27 43.18
CA ARG A 144 -41.11 6.13 43.78
C ARG A 144 -42.58 5.65 43.90
N ARG A 145 -42.92 5.36 45.17
CA ARG A 145 -43.75 6.23 46.07
C ARG A 145 -45.16 5.75 46.49
N GLU A 146 -45.33 5.72 47.82
CA GLU A 146 -46.56 5.90 48.64
C GLU A 146 -47.59 4.76 48.90
N LYS A 147 -47.70 4.47 50.21
CA LYS A 147 -48.92 4.33 51.06
C LYS A 147 -49.43 2.95 51.51
N ARG A 148 -49.32 2.77 52.84
CA ARG A 148 -50.25 2.12 53.80
C ARG A 148 -50.24 0.59 53.85
N ASN A 149 -49.74 0.01 54.96
CA ASN A 149 -50.50 -0.47 56.15
C ASN A 149 -50.82 -1.98 56.03
N LEU A 150 -50.64 -2.86 57.03
CA LEU A 150 -50.58 -2.69 58.49
C LEU A 150 -49.53 -3.61 59.18
N THR A 151 -49.07 -3.15 60.34
CA THR A 151 -48.49 -3.87 61.50
C THR A 151 -48.27 -5.40 61.46
N GLU A 152 -47.06 -5.83 61.83
CA GLU A 152 -46.90 -6.65 63.05
C GLU A 152 -45.55 -6.42 63.76
N LYS A 153 -45.52 -6.75 65.06
CA LYS A 153 -44.58 -6.46 66.16
C LYS A 153 -43.12 -6.05 65.88
N GLU A 154 -42.70 -5.05 66.67
CA GLU A 154 -41.30 -4.71 66.97
C GLU A 154 -40.63 -5.78 67.86
N THR A 155 -39.33 -6.02 67.62
CA THR A 155 -38.34 -6.23 68.68
C THR A 155 -37.06 -5.46 68.31
N SER A 156 -36.84 -4.33 68.98
CA SER A 156 -35.70 -3.45 68.73
C SER A 156 -34.40 -4.04 69.28
N ALA A 157 -33.43 -4.32 68.40
CA ALA A 157 -32.06 -4.61 68.76
C ALA A 157 -31.10 -3.93 67.76
N ASN A 158 -30.69 -2.69 68.07
CA ASN A 158 -29.56 -2.08 67.38
C ASN A 158 -28.31 -2.92 67.68
N SER A 159 -27.82 -3.63 66.67
CA SER A 159 -26.54 -4.34 66.73
C SER A 159 -25.43 -3.37 66.32
N ASP A 160 -25.20 -2.36 67.15
CA ASP A 160 -23.96 -1.59 67.12
C ASP A 160 -22.81 -2.57 67.41
N VAL A 161 -21.94 -2.77 66.42
CA VAL A 161 -20.77 -3.66 66.53
C VAL A 161 -19.87 -3.13 67.63
N SER A 162 -19.59 -3.96 68.63
CA SER A 162 -18.80 -3.52 69.79
C SER A 162 -17.36 -3.25 69.37
N GLU A 163 -16.68 -2.38 70.12
CA GLU A 163 -15.25 -2.10 69.92
C GLU A 163 -14.41 -3.39 69.96
N GLU A 164 -14.76 -4.34 70.83
CA GLU A 164 -14.13 -5.67 70.88
C GLU A 164 -14.34 -6.48 69.58
N GLN A 165 -15.52 -6.42 68.97
CA GLN A 165 -15.80 -7.09 67.69
C GLN A 165 -15.06 -6.42 66.53
N ALA A 166 -14.95 -5.09 66.53
CA ALA A 166 -14.14 -4.34 65.56
C ALA A 166 -12.66 -4.71 65.67
N LEU A 167 -12.10 -4.75 66.90
CA LEU A 167 -10.73 -5.17 67.16
C LEU A 167 -10.48 -6.64 66.73
N GLN A 168 -11.40 -7.56 67.04
CA GLN A 168 -11.32 -8.94 66.57
C GLN A 168 -11.32 -9.03 65.03
N LEU A 169 -12.12 -8.21 64.35
CA LEU A 169 -12.19 -8.17 62.89
C LEU A 169 -10.89 -7.63 62.27
N ILE A 170 -10.28 -6.60 62.87
CA ILE A 170 -8.94 -6.09 62.48
C ILE A 170 -7.90 -7.20 62.63
N CYS A 171 -7.79 -7.83 63.80
CA CYS A 171 -6.84 -8.93 64.05
C CYS A 171 -7.01 -10.08 63.06
N LYS A 172 -8.26 -10.48 62.79
CA LYS A 172 -8.62 -11.55 61.86
C LYS A 172 -8.19 -11.23 60.42
N ILE A 173 -8.51 -10.04 59.93
CA ILE A 173 -8.20 -9.64 58.55
C ILE A 173 -6.70 -9.44 58.36
N LEU A 174 -6.01 -8.83 59.33
CA LEU A 174 -4.57 -8.55 59.25
C LEU A 174 -3.68 -9.75 59.66
N ARG A 175 -4.27 -10.83 60.22
CA ARG A 175 -3.55 -11.97 60.83
C ARG A 175 -2.51 -11.51 61.87
N VAL A 176 -2.94 -10.68 62.82
CA VAL A 176 -2.09 -10.15 63.90
C VAL A 176 -2.65 -10.43 65.29
N SER A 177 -1.78 -10.39 66.31
CA SER A 177 -2.15 -10.45 67.73
C SER A 177 -1.19 -9.61 68.58
N TRP A 178 -1.71 -8.95 69.61
CA TRP A 178 -0.92 -8.31 70.67
C TRP A 178 -1.30 -8.80 72.08
N LYS A 179 -2.07 -9.92 72.15
CA LYS A 179 -2.49 -10.55 73.40
C LYS A 179 -1.75 -11.87 73.66
N GLU A 180 -1.68 -12.71 72.64
CA GLU A 180 -1.08 -14.05 72.71
C GLU A 180 -0.21 -14.32 71.47
N GLN A 181 0.87 -15.09 71.64
CA GLN A 181 1.75 -15.51 70.54
C GLN A 181 1.31 -16.88 70.03
N ASP A 182 0.69 -16.89 68.83
CA ASP A 182 0.21 -18.10 68.15
C ASP A 182 0.91 -18.27 66.78
N ARG A 183 0.82 -19.47 66.19
CA ARG A 183 1.55 -19.85 64.95
C ARG A 183 0.99 -19.20 63.68
N ASP A 184 -0.31 -18.91 63.64
CA ASP A 184 -1.01 -18.47 62.42
C ASP A 184 -1.21 -16.95 62.32
N VAL A 185 -0.63 -16.18 63.26
CA VAL A 185 -0.69 -14.71 63.32
C VAL A 185 0.69 -14.10 63.62
N ILE A 186 0.91 -12.84 63.22
CA ILE A 186 2.10 -12.06 63.61
C ILE A 186 1.86 -11.45 65.00
N PHE A 187 2.75 -11.73 65.95
CA PHE A 187 2.73 -11.09 67.26
C PHE A 187 3.36 -9.70 67.22
N LEU A 188 2.70 -8.70 67.80
CA LEU A 188 3.09 -7.27 67.77
C LEU A 188 3.60 -6.81 69.15
N PRO A 189 4.92 -6.88 69.41
CA PRO A 189 5.47 -6.61 70.75
C PRO A 189 5.39 -5.14 71.18
N SER A 190 5.46 -4.18 70.26
CA SER A 190 5.42 -2.74 70.58
C SER A 190 3.99 -2.34 70.93
N LEU A 191 3.03 -2.68 70.06
CA LEU A 191 1.61 -2.47 70.32
C LEU A 191 1.14 -3.20 71.60
N ALA A 192 1.67 -4.40 71.87
CA ALA A 192 1.41 -5.10 73.13
C ALA A 192 1.89 -4.29 74.35
N ALA A 193 3.07 -3.66 74.28
CA ALA A 193 3.61 -2.84 75.37
C ALA A 193 2.83 -1.53 75.59
N GLU A 194 2.25 -0.96 74.54
CA GLU A 194 1.42 0.26 74.62
C GLU A 194 0.04 -0.05 75.22
N PHE A 195 -0.63 -1.11 74.75
CA PHE A 195 -1.88 -1.60 75.34
C PHE A 195 -1.71 -2.06 76.80
N HIS A 196 -0.53 -2.53 77.22
CA HIS A 196 -0.24 -2.83 78.64
C HIS A 196 0.01 -1.58 79.50
N GLN A 197 0.40 -0.45 78.90
CA GLN A 197 0.66 0.80 79.64
C GLN A 197 -0.61 1.60 79.87
N ASN A 198 -1.39 1.89 78.81
CA ASN A 198 -2.70 2.55 78.97
C ASN A 198 -3.65 2.23 77.80
N PRO A 199 -4.61 1.29 77.95
CA PRO A 199 -5.49 0.84 76.86
C PRO A 199 -6.33 1.92 76.17
N LYS A 200 -6.50 3.09 76.80
CA LYS A 200 -7.31 4.21 76.28
C LYS A 200 -6.53 5.24 75.46
N ASP A 201 -5.21 5.22 75.55
CA ASP A 201 -4.33 6.18 74.87
C ASP A 201 -3.57 5.54 73.69
N ALA A 202 -3.76 4.22 73.46
CA ALA A 202 -3.01 3.44 72.49
C ALA A 202 -3.36 3.77 71.02
N TYR A 203 -4.55 4.28 70.74
CA TYR A 203 -4.95 4.72 69.40
C TYR A 203 -6.01 5.82 69.46
N SER A 204 -5.98 6.72 68.48
CA SER A 204 -6.94 7.84 68.37
C SER A 204 -8.22 7.47 67.61
N ASP A 205 -8.12 6.61 66.59
CA ASP A 205 -9.25 5.94 65.94
C ASP A 205 -8.82 4.58 65.35
N PHE A 206 -9.75 3.82 64.76
CA PHE A 206 -9.41 2.54 64.13
C PHE A 206 -8.46 2.67 62.93
N LYS A 207 -8.45 3.81 62.21
CA LYS A 207 -7.57 4.03 61.05
C LYS A 207 -6.13 4.25 61.51
N ASP A 208 -5.92 4.98 62.60
CA ASP A 208 -4.65 5.12 63.31
C ASP A 208 -4.15 3.75 63.79
N LEU A 209 -4.96 3.00 64.53
CA LEU A 209 -4.61 1.64 64.99
C LEU A 209 -4.20 0.70 63.85
N ILE A 210 -4.95 0.66 62.75
CA ILE A 210 -4.58 -0.13 61.56
C ILE A 210 -3.25 0.35 60.96
N GLY A 211 -2.99 1.65 60.96
CA GLY A 211 -1.72 2.23 60.50
C GLY A 211 -0.55 1.79 61.36
N GLN A 212 -0.67 1.88 62.68
CA GLN A 212 0.34 1.41 63.64
C GLN A 212 0.63 -0.09 63.47
N ILE A 213 -0.42 -0.92 63.38
CA ILE A 213 -0.32 -2.37 63.13
C ILE A 213 0.49 -2.65 61.85
N LEU A 214 0.12 -2.04 60.73
CA LEU A 214 0.80 -2.27 59.45
C LEU A 214 2.25 -1.77 59.49
N MET A 215 2.50 -0.62 60.11
CA MET A 215 3.85 -0.09 60.26
C MET A 215 4.74 -1.00 61.10
N GLU A 216 4.27 -1.52 62.24
CA GLU A 216 5.04 -2.47 63.06
C GLU A 216 5.35 -3.75 62.26
N VAL A 217 4.34 -4.38 61.64
CA VAL A 217 4.51 -5.59 60.83
C VAL A 217 5.56 -5.40 59.72
N LEU A 218 5.50 -4.28 59.00
CA LEU A 218 6.45 -3.98 57.93
C LEU A 218 7.84 -3.70 58.48
N MET A 219 7.97 -2.93 59.57
CA MET A 219 9.24 -2.62 60.20
C MET A 219 9.93 -3.86 60.79
N MET A 220 9.19 -4.82 61.37
CA MET A 220 9.74 -6.12 61.80
C MET A 220 10.46 -6.84 60.65
N SER A 221 9.91 -6.78 59.43
CA SER A 221 10.54 -7.37 58.25
C SER A 221 11.83 -6.65 57.84
N THR A 222 11.95 -5.33 58.06
CA THR A 222 13.18 -4.57 57.78
C THR A 222 14.30 -4.94 58.75
N GLN A 223 14.00 -4.96 60.06
CA GLN A 223 14.96 -5.06 61.16
C GLN A 223 15.53 -6.47 61.31
N SER A 224 14.72 -7.50 61.05
CA SER A 224 15.17 -8.89 61.12
C SER A 224 16.18 -9.22 60.01
N ARG A 225 17.32 -9.80 60.41
CA ARG A 225 18.35 -10.36 59.50
C ARG A 225 18.27 -11.88 59.32
N VAL A 226 17.45 -12.57 60.11
CA VAL A 226 17.50 -14.05 60.25
C VAL A 226 16.11 -14.71 60.15
N HIS A 227 15.02 -13.99 60.43
CA HIS A 227 13.67 -14.54 60.45
C HIS A 227 12.70 -13.60 59.71
N ASN A 228 12.17 -14.02 58.55
CA ASN A 228 11.09 -13.32 57.87
C ASN A 228 9.80 -13.46 58.74
N PRO A 229 9.08 -12.37 59.10
CA PRO A 229 7.87 -12.44 59.93
C PRO A 229 6.65 -13.02 59.22
N PHE A 230 6.62 -12.99 57.88
CA PHE A 230 5.55 -13.52 57.04
C PHE A 230 5.67 -15.03 56.79
N ALA A 231 6.83 -15.64 57.07
CA ALA A 231 7.13 -17.03 56.75
C ALA A 231 6.21 -18.05 57.48
N SER A 232 5.68 -17.69 58.65
CA SER A 232 4.66 -18.47 59.35
C SER A 232 3.31 -18.47 58.62
N LEU A 233 2.89 -17.32 58.10
CA LEU A 233 1.60 -17.15 57.41
C LEU A 233 1.50 -18.02 56.15
N THR A 234 2.63 -18.20 55.44
CA THR A 234 2.74 -19.04 54.23
C THR A 234 2.59 -20.54 54.47
N ALA A 235 2.55 -21.02 55.71
CA ALA A 235 2.33 -22.45 56.00
C ALA A 235 0.87 -22.89 55.85
N THR A 236 -0.09 -21.97 55.94
CA THR A 236 -1.54 -22.23 55.90
C THR A 236 -2.25 -21.67 54.66
N SER A 237 -1.51 -21.10 53.72
CA SER A 237 -2.00 -20.53 52.45
C SER A 237 -1.27 -21.12 51.24
N GLN A 238 -1.96 -21.36 50.11
CA GLN A 238 -1.28 -21.73 48.87
C GLN A 238 -0.41 -20.56 48.37
N PRO A 239 0.86 -20.79 47.97
CA PRO A 239 1.75 -19.71 47.55
C PRO A 239 1.35 -19.14 46.19
N ILE A 240 1.32 -17.80 46.08
CA ILE A 240 1.05 -17.05 44.85
C ILE A 240 2.01 -17.44 43.70
N ALA A 241 3.19 -17.99 44.02
CA ALA A 241 4.17 -18.51 43.07
C ALA A 241 3.78 -19.84 42.37
N ALA A 242 2.62 -20.44 42.68
CA ALA A 242 2.21 -21.76 42.16
C ALA A 242 0.99 -21.68 41.22
N ALA A 243 1.10 -20.90 40.14
CA ALA A 243 0.03 -20.73 39.15
C ALA A 243 -0.28 -22.02 38.37
N LYS A 244 -1.32 -22.75 38.79
CA LYS A 244 -1.99 -23.79 37.98
C LYS A 244 -3.37 -23.29 37.54
N SER A 245 -3.68 -23.47 36.26
CA SER A 245 -4.93 -23.03 35.64
C SER A 245 -6.17 -23.66 36.29
N PRO A 246 -7.21 -22.87 36.66
CA PRO A 246 -8.54 -23.39 36.90
C PRO A 246 -9.31 -23.53 35.57
N ASP A 247 -9.49 -24.77 35.10
CA ASP A 247 -10.26 -25.08 33.89
C ASP A 247 -11.77 -24.79 34.07
N HIS A 248 -12.23 -23.59 33.69
CA HIS A 248 -13.65 -23.35 33.43
C HIS A 248 -14.06 -23.96 32.07
N ARG A 249 -14.32 -25.26 32.06
CA ARG A 249 -15.00 -25.93 30.94
C ARG A 249 -16.44 -25.42 30.81
N LEU A 250 -16.77 -24.85 29.66
CA LEU A 250 -18.15 -24.74 29.20
C LEU A 250 -18.68 -26.14 28.86
N THR A 251 -19.70 -26.61 29.56
CA THR A 251 -20.39 -27.87 29.26
C THR A 251 -21.33 -27.71 28.06
N LEU A 252 -20.90 -28.20 26.90
CA LEU A 252 -21.82 -28.55 25.81
C LEU A 252 -22.48 -29.90 26.10
N VAL A 253 -23.78 -29.98 25.80
CA VAL A 253 -24.61 -31.18 26.04
C VAL A 253 -24.27 -32.28 25.03
N HIS A 254 -24.00 -33.49 25.53
CA HIS A 254 -23.93 -34.69 24.70
C HIS A 254 -25.32 -35.36 24.60
N PRO A 255 -25.68 -35.94 23.44
CA PRO A 255 -26.94 -36.68 23.30
C PRO A 255 -26.93 -37.99 24.10
N SER A 256 -28.11 -38.37 24.59
CA SER A 256 -28.33 -39.56 25.42
C SER A 256 -28.58 -40.83 24.61
N SER A 257 -28.01 -41.95 25.06
CA SER A 257 -28.62 -43.27 24.88
C SER A 257 -28.30 -44.16 26.09
N GLN A 258 -29.33 -44.61 26.81
CA GLN A 258 -29.18 -45.59 27.89
C GLN A 258 -29.08 -47.01 27.32
N GLY A 259 -28.40 -47.92 28.04
CA GLY A 259 -28.33 -49.35 27.73
C GLY A 259 -27.52 -50.08 28.78
N GLY A 260 -28.19 -50.70 29.75
CA GLY A 260 -27.54 -51.21 30.97
C GLY A 260 -27.38 -52.73 31.02
N SER A 261 -26.16 -53.16 31.36
CA SER A 261 -25.88 -54.44 32.05
C SER A 261 -26.15 -55.72 31.21
N PRO A 262 -25.95 -56.95 31.73
CA PRO A 262 -24.63 -57.59 31.53
C PRO A 262 -24.67 -59.08 31.11
N MET A 263 -23.58 -59.59 30.52
CA MET A 263 -23.03 -60.95 30.73
C MET A 263 -21.77 -61.18 29.87
N GLY A 264 -20.91 -62.10 30.31
CA GLY A 264 -19.84 -62.70 29.48
C GLY A 264 -20.17 -64.17 29.13
N PRO A 265 -19.19 -65.04 28.77
CA PRO A 265 -17.75 -64.78 28.60
C PRO A 265 -17.21 -65.19 27.20
N GLY A 266 -15.92 -64.94 26.94
CA GLY A 266 -15.21 -65.46 25.76
C GLY A 266 -13.70 -65.45 25.98
N ALA A 267 -13.02 -66.58 25.77
CA ALA A 267 -11.61 -66.77 26.14
C ALA A 267 -10.64 -66.59 24.96
N GLY A 268 -9.44 -66.07 25.27
CA GLY A 268 -8.28 -66.00 24.37
C GLY A 268 -7.10 -65.39 25.12
N SER A 269 -6.07 -66.19 25.42
CA SER A 269 -5.04 -65.83 26.42
C SER A 269 -3.62 -66.18 25.98
N PHE A 270 -2.67 -65.33 26.40
CA PHE A 270 -1.22 -65.44 26.17
C PHE A 270 -0.78 -65.43 24.68
N GLY A 271 0.49 -65.21 24.33
CA GLY A 271 1.68 -64.88 25.12
C GLY A 271 2.86 -64.55 24.18
N ALA A 272 3.94 -63.97 24.72
CA ALA A 272 5.07 -63.48 23.90
C ALA A 272 6.08 -64.58 23.53
N SER A 273 6.72 -64.46 22.36
CA SER A 273 8.06 -64.99 22.04
C SER A 273 8.60 -64.34 20.75
N SER A 274 9.86 -64.62 20.38
CA SER A 274 10.62 -63.85 19.38
C SER A 274 11.32 -64.71 18.32
N LEU A 275 11.60 -64.07 17.18
CA LEU A 275 12.68 -64.33 16.21
C LEU A 275 12.74 -65.66 15.43
N SER A 276 12.98 -65.50 14.12
CA SER A 276 13.79 -66.40 13.29
C SER A 276 14.46 -65.58 12.16
N SER A 277 15.38 -66.17 11.39
CA SER A 277 16.44 -65.46 10.64
C SER A 277 16.80 -66.17 9.31
N LEU A 278 17.53 -65.51 8.40
CA LEU A 278 18.45 -66.16 7.44
C LEU A 278 19.51 -65.21 6.81
N TYR A 279 20.52 -65.80 6.16
CA TYR A 279 21.84 -65.24 5.77
C TYR A 279 21.91 -64.73 4.30
N GLY A 280 22.99 -64.12 3.77
CA GLY A 280 24.36 -63.82 4.25
C GLY A 280 25.08 -62.87 3.26
N CYS A 281 26.41 -62.69 3.18
CA CYS A 281 27.58 -63.30 3.83
C CYS A 281 28.83 -62.36 3.68
N GLY A 282 29.83 -62.41 4.57
CA GLY A 282 31.13 -61.74 4.38
C GLY A 282 31.88 -61.34 5.68
N SER A 283 33.10 -61.83 5.87
CA SER A 283 33.99 -61.65 7.05
C SER A 283 35.42 -61.25 6.58
N PRO A 284 36.49 -61.08 7.41
CA PRO A 284 36.62 -61.21 8.88
C PRO A 284 37.50 -60.17 9.65
N HIS A 285 37.11 -59.82 10.90
CA HIS A 285 37.91 -59.78 12.18
C HIS A 285 39.33 -59.13 12.32
N PRO A 286 39.90 -58.94 13.55
CA PRO A 286 39.30 -58.90 14.92
C PRO A 286 39.89 -57.86 15.93
N MET A 287 39.30 -57.80 17.15
CA MET A 287 39.92 -57.46 18.48
C MET A 287 40.31 -55.99 18.81
N ALA A 288 40.24 -55.50 20.07
CA ALA A 288 39.57 -55.99 21.29
C ALA A 288 39.49 -54.96 22.46
N LEU A 289 38.54 -55.21 23.38
CA LEU A 289 38.59 -55.09 24.87
C LEU A 289 38.66 -53.74 25.65
N ASP A 290 37.55 -53.51 26.37
CA ASP A 290 37.41 -53.24 27.83
C ASP A 290 37.45 -51.81 28.44
N ALA A 291 37.04 -51.71 29.72
CA ALA A 291 36.59 -50.47 30.37
C ALA A 291 36.95 -50.36 31.88
N ALA A 292 36.98 -49.13 32.45
CA ALA A 292 36.40 -48.79 33.77
C ALA A 292 36.69 -47.36 34.33
N LYS A 293 35.66 -46.76 34.93
CA LYS A 293 35.59 -45.89 36.14
C LYS A 293 36.68 -44.83 36.49
N ARG A 294 36.22 -43.56 36.51
CA ARG A 294 36.32 -42.52 37.58
C ARG A 294 37.65 -42.32 38.35
N THR A 295 38.24 -41.11 38.26
CA THR A 295 38.23 -40.03 39.30
C THR A 295 39.06 -38.79 38.85
N SER A 296 38.96 -37.66 39.56
CA SER A 296 39.63 -36.36 39.28
C SER A 296 40.77 -36.06 40.29
N PRO A 297 41.72 -35.14 39.98
CA PRO A 297 41.59 -33.74 40.44
C PRO A 297 42.11 -32.69 39.41
N SER A 298 42.58 -31.51 39.85
CA SER A 298 42.63 -30.25 39.08
C SER A 298 43.94 -29.42 39.17
N LEU A 299 44.25 -28.66 38.09
CA LEU A 299 45.15 -27.48 38.02
C LEU A 299 46.68 -27.71 38.21
N PRO A 300 47.62 -26.81 37.79
CA PRO A 300 47.60 -25.73 36.79
C PRO A 300 48.74 -25.94 35.70
N PRO A 301 49.33 -24.93 34.98
CA PRO A 301 50.13 -25.17 33.73
C PRO A 301 51.67 -25.10 33.86
N PRO A 302 52.41 -25.45 32.78
CA PRO A 302 53.75 -24.90 32.48
C PRO A 302 53.89 -24.27 31.07
N THR A 303 54.99 -23.55 30.84
CA THR A 303 55.37 -22.83 29.59
C THR A 303 56.73 -23.33 29.02
N PRO A 304 57.22 -22.90 27.83
CA PRO A 304 58.19 -23.66 27.00
C PRO A 304 59.68 -23.32 27.28
N PRO A 305 60.62 -23.98 26.54
CA PRO A 305 61.30 -23.31 25.41
C PRO A 305 61.42 -24.25 24.16
N SER A 306 62.06 -23.95 23.01
CA SER A 306 63.15 -23.00 22.69
C SER A 306 63.18 -22.51 21.21
N GLU A 307 64.02 -21.48 20.99
CA GLU A 307 64.58 -20.87 19.76
C GLU A 307 65.39 -21.82 18.81
N PRO A 308 66.04 -21.39 17.68
CA PRO A 308 66.33 -20.02 17.16
C PRO A 308 65.89 -19.76 15.69
N SER A 309 66.09 -18.61 15.01
CA SER A 309 66.96 -17.40 15.15
C SER A 309 66.22 -16.17 14.55
N LEU A 310 66.24 -14.93 15.09
CA LEU A 310 67.33 -13.94 15.29
C LEU A 310 67.91 -13.31 13.99
N PRO A 311 68.24 -11.99 13.96
CA PRO A 311 67.54 -10.86 14.60
C PRO A 311 67.47 -9.56 13.73
N SER A 312 66.59 -8.60 14.08
CA SER A 312 66.81 -7.17 13.73
C SER A 312 66.04 -6.20 14.66
N THR A 313 66.64 -5.03 14.92
CA THR A 313 66.18 -3.93 15.79
C THR A 313 66.92 -2.64 15.37
N PRO A 314 66.67 -1.44 15.94
CA PRO A 314 65.40 -0.75 16.21
C PRO A 314 65.42 0.71 15.66
N SER A 315 64.45 1.53 16.08
CA SER A 315 64.48 3.02 16.11
C SER A 315 64.30 3.80 14.79
N THR A 316 64.09 5.12 14.93
CA THR A 316 63.53 6.03 13.90
C THR A 316 64.49 7.17 13.55
N PRO A 317 64.66 7.50 12.26
CA PRO A 317 64.89 8.88 11.79
C PRO A 317 63.74 9.31 10.84
N GLN A 318 63.22 10.55 10.80
CA GLN A 318 63.75 11.92 10.91
C GLN A 318 64.26 12.57 9.60
N PHE A 319 63.55 13.65 9.23
CA PHE A 319 63.99 14.91 8.60
C PHE A 319 64.87 14.95 7.34
N ILE A 320 64.35 15.65 6.30
CA ILE A 320 65.08 16.69 5.56
C ILE A 320 64.19 17.95 5.46
N VAL A 321 64.80 19.13 5.60
CA VAL A 321 64.21 20.49 5.47
C VAL A 321 65.29 21.38 4.84
N PRO A 322 65.02 22.09 3.72
CA PRO A 322 64.88 23.58 3.78
C PRO A 322 64.01 24.18 2.63
N PRO A 323 63.84 25.53 2.52
CA PRO A 323 63.92 26.61 3.52
C PRO A 323 62.63 27.47 3.60
N ARG A 324 62.64 28.49 4.47
CA ARG A 324 61.68 29.61 4.51
C ARG A 324 62.21 30.80 3.68
N PRO A 325 61.33 31.66 3.13
CA PRO A 325 61.17 33.03 3.67
C PRO A 325 59.67 33.46 3.72
N SER A 326 59.22 34.55 4.36
CA SER A 326 59.86 35.57 5.24
C SER A 326 58.83 36.10 6.30
N VAL A 327 59.17 37.18 7.04
CA VAL A 327 58.63 37.66 8.35
C VAL A 327 58.71 39.22 8.36
N PRO A 328 58.05 40.02 9.26
CA PRO A 328 57.07 39.72 10.33
C PRO A 328 55.63 40.15 9.99
N PRO A 329 55.22 41.44 10.17
CA PRO A 329 54.65 42.12 11.35
C PRO A 329 53.12 41.88 11.54
N ASN A 330 52.39 42.26 12.60
CA ASN A 330 52.58 42.71 14.00
C ASN A 330 51.18 42.53 14.70
N THR A 331 50.91 42.43 16.02
CA THR A 331 51.42 42.97 17.31
C THR A 331 51.04 44.46 17.59
N PRO A 332 50.78 44.91 18.85
CA PRO A 332 51.08 44.26 20.14
C PRO A 332 49.87 43.96 21.08
N VAL A 333 50.20 43.35 22.23
CA VAL A 333 49.37 42.85 23.35
C VAL A 333 49.99 43.37 24.67
N PRO A 334 49.21 43.83 25.67
CA PRO A 334 49.14 43.13 27.00
C PRO A 334 47.74 43.24 27.71
N VAL A 335 47.26 42.42 28.68
CA VAL A 335 47.81 41.50 29.72
C VAL A 335 48.20 42.21 31.05
N PRO A 336 47.80 41.76 32.28
CA PRO A 336 46.68 40.90 32.75
C PRO A 336 45.92 41.49 34.01
N PRO A 337 45.13 40.75 34.85
CA PRO A 337 44.31 41.31 35.97
C PRO A 337 44.93 41.10 37.39
N PRO A 338 44.30 41.59 38.48
CA PRO A 338 43.74 40.65 39.50
C PRO A 338 42.50 41.12 40.33
N SER A 339 42.00 40.19 41.19
CA SER A 339 41.19 40.24 42.44
C SER A 339 40.52 41.55 42.97
N PRO A 340 39.32 41.45 43.60
CA PRO A 340 39.27 41.31 45.08
C PRO A 340 38.12 40.39 45.61
N GLN A 341 37.86 40.45 46.93
CA GLN A 341 36.97 39.58 47.72
C GLN A 341 35.65 40.26 48.18
N SER A 342 34.81 39.48 48.87
CA SER A 342 33.77 39.87 49.88
C SER A 342 32.38 40.41 49.46
N LEU A 343 31.37 39.54 49.66
CA LEU A 343 30.15 39.73 50.46
C LEU A 343 29.21 40.94 50.26
N SER A 344 28.04 40.69 49.64
CA SER A 344 26.73 41.18 50.12
C SER A 344 25.57 40.33 49.55
N LEU A 345 24.45 40.20 50.27
CA LEU A 345 23.33 39.28 49.95
C LEU A 345 22.25 39.90 49.05
N SER A 346 21.70 39.12 48.10
CA SER A 346 20.24 39.08 47.80
C SER A 346 19.87 37.88 46.91
N SER A 347 18.69 37.29 47.14
CA SER A 347 18.11 36.03 46.59
C SER A 347 18.26 35.69 45.09
N PRO A 348 18.13 34.39 44.72
CA PRO A 348 18.54 33.88 43.41
C PRO A 348 17.54 34.09 42.27
N ARG A 349 18.08 34.12 41.04
CA ARG A 349 17.35 33.98 39.78
C ARG A 349 17.82 32.69 39.09
N ALA A 350 16.89 31.84 38.63
CA ALA A 350 17.22 30.51 38.12
C ALA A 350 18.04 30.54 36.81
N GLN A 351 18.97 29.60 36.66
CA GLN A 351 19.65 29.26 35.41
C GLN A 351 19.88 27.72 35.32
N PRO A 352 20.12 27.17 34.12
CA PRO A 352 19.67 25.82 33.79
C PRO A 352 20.68 24.70 34.08
N LEU A 353 20.17 23.49 34.34
CA LEU A 353 20.96 22.27 34.35
C LEU A 353 21.13 21.69 32.94
N SER A 354 22.38 21.33 32.63
CA SER A 354 22.81 20.78 31.34
C SER A 354 22.12 19.46 30.99
N VAL A 355 21.49 19.40 29.81
CA VAL A 355 20.99 18.14 29.24
C VAL A 355 22.16 17.32 28.67
N LEU A 356 22.67 16.38 29.45
CA LEU A 356 23.62 15.37 28.98
C LEU A 356 22.87 14.20 28.31
N LEU A 357 22.93 14.12 26.98
CA LEU A 357 22.49 12.91 26.26
C LEU A 357 23.44 11.75 26.56
N PHE A 358 22.99 10.79 27.37
CA PHE A 358 23.57 9.45 27.41
C PHE A 358 22.64 8.45 26.70
N VAL A 359 23.08 8.01 25.52
CA VAL A 359 22.40 6.95 24.75
C VAL A 359 22.87 5.60 25.27
N CYS A 360 22.07 4.96 26.13
CA CYS A 360 22.34 3.62 26.62
C CYS A 360 22.05 2.57 25.52
N LEU A 361 23.11 2.14 24.83
CA LEU A 361 23.12 0.85 24.13
C LEU A 361 23.21 -0.28 25.18
N PRO A 362 22.42 -1.36 25.08
CA PRO A 362 22.49 -2.47 26.02
C PRO A 362 23.79 -3.27 25.81
N VAL A 363 24.62 -3.35 26.84
CA VAL A 363 25.80 -4.23 26.88
C VAL A 363 25.36 -5.60 27.41
N TYR A 364 25.46 -6.63 26.58
CA TYR A 364 25.17 -8.00 26.99
C TYR A 364 26.28 -8.55 27.89
N SER A 365 25.93 -8.95 29.11
CA SER A 365 26.79 -9.77 29.98
C SER A 365 26.46 -11.24 29.79
N VAL A 366 27.42 -12.04 29.32
CA VAL A 366 27.23 -13.48 29.04
C VAL A 366 27.61 -14.30 30.27
N GLY A 367 26.63 -14.55 31.15
CA GLY A 367 26.76 -15.54 32.22
C GLY A 367 26.38 -16.93 31.71
N ALA A 368 27.34 -17.86 31.66
CA ALA A 368 27.10 -19.23 31.21
C ALA A 368 26.82 -20.18 32.39
N CYS A 369 25.77 -20.99 32.29
CA CYS A 369 25.53 -22.14 33.17
C CYS A 369 24.81 -23.28 32.43
N GLY A 370 24.93 -24.51 32.93
CA GLY A 370 24.55 -25.74 32.23
C GLY A 370 23.05 -25.88 31.92
N GLY A 371 22.74 -26.53 30.81
CA GLY A 371 21.36 -26.67 30.29
C GLY A 371 20.60 -27.91 30.78
N GLY A 372 19.28 -27.84 30.65
CA GLY A 372 18.33 -28.94 30.73
C GLY A 372 17.14 -28.59 29.82
N MET A 373 16.57 -29.57 29.12
CA MET A 373 15.59 -29.32 28.06
C MET A 373 14.18 -29.72 28.51
N SER A 374 13.44 -28.75 29.02
CA SER A 374 12.02 -28.83 29.42
C SER A 374 11.17 -27.94 28.51
N CYS A 375 9.86 -28.23 28.39
CA CYS A 375 8.94 -27.36 27.65
C CYS A 375 8.49 -26.17 28.50
N ASP A 376 8.68 -24.96 28.00
CA ASP A 376 8.28 -23.73 28.68
C ASP A 376 6.76 -23.70 28.91
N SER A 377 6.37 -23.40 30.15
CA SER A 377 5.00 -23.01 30.47
C SER A 377 4.89 -21.48 30.36
N ALA A 378 3.71 -20.96 29.98
CA ALA A 378 3.57 -19.53 29.67
C ALA A 378 3.81 -18.57 30.87
N SER A 379 4.00 -19.11 32.09
CA SER A 379 4.26 -18.33 33.31
C SER A 379 5.69 -17.78 33.42
N ASP A 380 6.67 -18.36 32.73
CA ASP A 380 8.08 -18.24 33.11
C ASP A 380 8.77 -16.93 32.66
N ARG A 381 8.09 -16.04 31.90
CA ARG A 381 8.66 -14.76 31.42
C ARG A 381 8.54 -13.58 32.39
N PHE A 382 7.59 -13.59 33.33
CA PHE A 382 7.28 -12.44 34.18
C PHE A 382 7.51 -12.77 35.67
N THR A 383 8.75 -13.13 35.99
CA THR A 383 9.15 -13.51 37.35
C THR A 383 9.07 -12.33 38.33
N ILE A 384 8.66 -12.61 39.56
CA ILE A 384 8.61 -11.64 40.66
C ILE A 384 9.96 -11.63 41.37
N GLU A 385 10.61 -10.46 41.51
CA GLU A 385 11.87 -10.31 42.23
C GLU A 385 11.71 -10.70 43.72
N THR A 386 12.52 -11.63 44.23
CA THR A 386 12.53 -11.99 45.66
C THR A 386 13.34 -10.98 46.48
N CYS A 387 12.69 -9.92 46.97
CA CYS A 387 13.28 -8.89 47.86
C CYS A 387 12.35 -8.57 49.04
N LYS A 388 12.83 -7.83 50.06
CA LYS A 388 12.03 -7.51 51.26
C LYS A 388 10.76 -6.74 50.90
N GLU A 389 10.84 -5.81 49.95
CA GLU A 389 9.71 -5.05 49.44
C GLU A 389 8.66 -5.94 48.76
N THR A 390 9.07 -7.02 48.10
CA THR A 390 8.15 -8.02 47.55
C THR A 390 7.46 -8.82 48.66
N GLU A 391 8.17 -9.18 49.73
CA GLU A 391 7.57 -9.84 50.90
C GLU A 391 6.51 -8.94 51.57
N MET A 392 6.82 -7.64 51.73
CA MET A 392 5.89 -6.62 52.20
C MET A 392 4.67 -6.47 51.26
N LEU A 393 4.89 -6.36 49.95
CA LEU A 393 3.83 -6.22 48.95
C LEU A 393 2.91 -7.45 48.94
N ASN A 394 3.46 -8.67 48.98
CA ASN A 394 2.68 -9.91 49.08
C ASN A 394 1.73 -9.87 50.28
N TYR A 395 2.23 -9.53 51.47
CA TYR A 395 1.41 -9.41 52.67
C TYR A 395 0.31 -8.35 52.49
N LEU A 396 0.65 -7.12 52.09
CA LEU A 396 -0.32 -6.02 51.93
C LEU A 396 -1.39 -6.30 50.86
N ILE A 397 -1.02 -6.96 49.74
CA ILE A 397 -1.93 -7.41 48.69
C ILE A 397 -2.90 -8.48 49.24
N GLU A 398 -2.40 -9.48 49.96
CA GLU A 398 -3.23 -10.54 50.55
C GLU A 398 -4.15 -10.01 51.66
N ARG A 399 -3.70 -9.03 52.45
CA ARG A 399 -4.53 -8.31 53.43
C ARG A 399 -5.64 -7.51 52.75
N PHE A 400 -5.36 -6.84 51.64
CA PHE A 400 -6.36 -6.11 50.86
C PHE A 400 -7.43 -7.05 50.27
N ASP A 401 -7.05 -8.19 49.69
CA ASP A 401 -8.03 -9.19 49.20
C ASP A 401 -8.81 -9.84 50.35
N SER A 402 -8.19 -10.03 51.51
CA SER A 402 -8.85 -10.59 52.69
C SER A 402 -10.08 -9.76 53.13
N VAL A 403 -10.07 -8.45 52.91
CA VAL A 403 -11.28 -7.59 53.08
C VAL A 403 -12.40 -8.03 52.12
N GLY A 404 -12.08 -8.17 50.82
CA GLY A 404 -13.05 -8.61 49.81
C GLY A 404 -13.48 -10.08 49.96
N MET A 405 -12.66 -10.93 50.58
CA MET A 405 -13.07 -12.28 51.00
C MET A 405 -14.05 -12.25 52.18
N GLU A 406 -13.86 -11.35 53.16
CA GLU A 406 -14.72 -11.25 54.33
C GLU A 406 -16.09 -10.65 53.98
N GLU A 407 -16.13 -9.63 53.11
CA GLU A 407 -17.37 -9.07 52.55
C GLU A 407 -18.21 -10.13 51.83
N ARG A 408 -17.57 -11.03 51.06
CA ARG A 408 -18.23 -12.16 50.39
C ARG A 408 -18.73 -13.23 51.38
N LYS A 409 -18.06 -13.42 52.52
CA LYS A 409 -18.46 -14.39 53.56
C LYS A 409 -19.60 -13.88 54.44
N ALA A 410 -19.63 -12.58 54.75
CA ALA A 410 -20.56 -12.00 55.72
C ALA A 410 -21.22 -10.69 55.21
N PRO A 411 -21.85 -10.66 54.02
CA PRO A 411 -22.28 -9.43 53.35
C PRO A 411 -23.26 -8.60 54.17
N LYS A 412 -24.21 -9.24 54.88
CA LYS A 412 -25.19 -8.53 55.73
C LYS A 412 -24.56 -7.79 56.92
N MET A 413 -23.42 -8.28 57.43
CA MET A 413 -22.69 -7.64 58.53
C MET A 413 -21.71 -6.59 57.98
N CYS A 414 -21.01 -6.90 56.88
CA CYS A 414 -20.10 -5.96 56.23
C CYS A 414 -20.81 -4.73 55.60
N SER A 415 -22.12 -4.84 55.31
CA SER A 415 -22.97 -3.73 54.86
C SER A 415 -23.42 -2.78 55.98
N GLN A 416 -23.14 -3.08 57.26
CA GLN A 416 -23.41 -2.13 58.35
C GLN A 416 -22.44 -0.94 58.24
N PRO A 417 -22.88 0.33 58.39
CA PRO A 417 -22.04 1.50 58.13
C PRO A 417 -20.69 1.50 58.88
N ASN A 418 -20.71 1.14 60.16
CA ASN A 418 -19.51 1.12 61.01
C ASN A 418 -18.50 0.06 60.53
N VAL A 419 -18.98 -1.11 60.10
CA VAL A 419 -18.15 -2.19 59.55
C VAL A 419 -17.65 -1.82 58.16
N SER A 420 -18.51 -1.31 57.28
CA SER A 420 -18.14 -0.87 55.94
C SER A 420 -17.05 0.21 55.98
N GLN A 421 -17.16 1.18 56.90
CA GLN A 421 -16.12 2.18 57.12
C GLN A 421 -14.83 1.58 57.68
N LEU A 422 -14.91 0.59 58.58
CA LEU A 422 -13.74 -0.12 59.10
C LEU A 422 -13.01 -0.91 58.00
N LEU A 423 -13.75 -1.64 57.16
CA LEU A 423 -13.20 -2.39 56.02
C LEU A 423 -12.61 -1.43 54.95
N SER A 424 -13.22 -0.27 54.76
CA SER A 424 -12.67 0.83 53.94
C SER A 424 -11.36 1.39 54.54
N ASN A 425 -11.30 1.60 55.85
CA ASN A 425 -10.08 2.02 56.55
C ASN A 425 -8.95 0.98 56.41
N ILE A 426 -9.25 -0.33 56.50
CA ILE A 426 -8.26 -1.39 56.26
C ILE A 426 -7.71 -1.33 54.83
N ARG A 427 -8.58 -1.24 53.81
CA ARG A 427 -8.13 -1.09 52.41
C ARG A 427 -7.28 0.15 52.19
N SER A 428 -7.76 1.30 52.67
CA SER A 428 -7.07 2.58 52.52
C SER A 428 -5.70 2.58 53.21
N GLN A 429 -5.58 1.98 54.40
CA GLN A 429 -4.29 1.86 55.07
C GLN A 429 -3.36 0.84 54.41
N CYS A 430 -3.86 -0.32 53.95
CA CYS A 430 -3.04 -1.27 53.18
C CYS A 430 -2.43 -0.60 51.94
N ILE A 431 -3.24 0.16 51.19
CA ILE A 431 -2.78 0.90 50.00
C ILE A 431 -1.85 2.06 50.34
N SER A 432 -2.08 2.76 51.45
CA SER A 432 -1.16 3.82 51.92
C SER A 432 0.23 3.24 52.26
N HIS A 433 0.27 2.06 52.87
CA HIS A 433 1.54 1.36 53.14
C HIS A 433 2.17 0.78 51.87
N VAL A 434 1.38 0.31 50.89
CA VAL A 434 1.88 -0.06 49.55
C VAL A 434 2.58 1.14 48.89
N ALA A 435 2.04 2.35 49.00
CA ALA A 435 2.70 3.55 48.49
C ALA A 435 4.06 3.79 49.16
N LEU A 436 4.15 3.69 50.49
CA LEU A 436 5.42 3.82 51.24
C LEU A 436 6.46 2.76 50.84
N VAL A 437 6.03 1.52 50.58
CA VAL A 437 6.91 0.44 50.09
C VAL A 437 7.39 0.72 48.67
N LEU A 438 6.51 1.16 47.76
CA LEU A 438 6.86 1.46 46.36
C LEU A 438 7.74 2.72 46.21
N GLN A 439 7.65 3.68 47.14
CA GLN A 439 8.59 4.80 47.25
C GLN A 439 10.00 4.35 47.70
N GLY A 440 10.12 3.18 48.35
CA GLY A 440 11.34 2.75 49.04
C GLY A 440 11.55 3.37 50.42
N THR A 441 10.53 4.04 50.97
CA THR A 441 10.59 4.79 52.25
C THR A 441 10.89 3.88 53.45
N LEU A 442 10.51 2.60 53.37
CA LEU A 442 10.78 1.59 54.42
C LEU A 442 12.08 0.78 54.19
N THR A 443 12.78 0.95 53.06
CA THR A 443 13.99 0.17 52.72
C THR A 443 15.12 1.06 52.21
N GLN A 444 15.15 1.35 50.91
CA GLN A 444 16.02 2.33 50.27
C GLN A 444 15.25 2.97 49.11
N PRO A 445 15.39 4.29 48.84
CA PRO A 445 14.73 4.93 47.71
C PRO A 445 15.12 4.28 46.38
N ARG A 446 14.14 3.66 45.70
CA ARG A 446 14.36 3.05 44.38
C ARG A 446 14.52 4.14 43.31
N SER A 447 15.40 3.89 42.34
CA SER A 447 15.60 4.79 41.21
C SER A 447 14.38 4.78 40.29
N PRO A 448 13.90 5.93 39.77
CA PRO A 448 12.81 5.97 38.77
C PRO A 448 13.10 5.25 37.45
N LEU A 449 14.34 4.77 37.25
CA LEU A 449 14.77 3.94 36.12
C LEU A 449 14.74 2.43 36.42
N GLN A 450 14.54 2.02 37.68
CA GLN A 450 14.29 0.62 38.02
C GLN A 450 12.84 0.25 37.69
N GLN A 451 12.61 -1.00 37.29
CA GLN A 451 11.27 -1.50 37.01
C GLN A 451 10.43 -1.53 38.30
N SER A 452 9.17 -1.09 38.23
CA SER A 452 8.27 -1.19 39.38
C SER A 452 8.02 -2.65 39.76
N LEU A 453 8.16 -2.96 41.04
CA LEU A 453 7.81 -4.26 41.64
C LEU A 453 6.37 -4.67 41.35
N LEU A 454 5.48 -3.70 41.10
CA LEU A 454 4.06 -3.96 40.86
C LEU A 454 3.78 -4.48 39.44
N VAL A 455 4.68 -4.25 38.48
CA VAL A 455 4.48 -4.65 37.07
C VAL A 455 4.39 -6.17 36.89
N PRO A 456 5.27 -7.02 37.48
CA PRO A 456 5.07 -8.47 37.50
C PRO A 456 3.70 -8.91 38.02
N TYR A 457 3.17 -8.29 39.09
CA TYR A 457 1.84 -8.63 39.61
C TYR A 457 0.71 -8.23 38.64
N MET A 458 0.83 -7.08 37.97
CA MET A 458 -0.13 -6.68 36.92
C MET A 458 -0.11 -7.66 35.74
N LEU A 459 1.09 -8.05 35.27
CA LEU A 459 1.25 -8.94 34.13
C LEU A 459 0.77 -10.37 34.43
N CYS A 460 1.03 -10.89 35.62
CA CYS A 460 0.52 -12.18 36.08
C CYS A 460 -0.95 -12.15 36.53
N ARG A 461 -1.59 -10.97 36.56
CA ARG A 461 -2.95 -10.74 37.13
C ARG A 461 -3.11 -11.15 38.60
N ASN A 462 -2.04 -11.02 39.38
CA ASN A 462 -2.00 -11.33 40.81
C ASN A 462 -2.47 -10.15 41.71
N LEU A 463 -3.14 -9.15 41.13
CA LEU A 463 -3.66 -7.99 41.88
C LEU A 463 -5.18 -8.09 42.12
N PRO A 464 -5.65 -7.83 43.35
CA PRO A 464 -7.09 -7.83 43.66
C PRO A 464 -7.86 -6.75 42.90
N TYR A 465 -9.14 -7.01 42.68
CA TYR A 465 -10.03 -6.05 42.03
C TYR A 465 -10.05 -4.71 42.79
N GLY A 466 -9.95 -3.60 42.06
CA GLY A 466 -9.91 -2.25 42.62
C GLY A 466 -8.56 -1.81 43.21
N PHE A 467 -7.57 -2.70 43.40
CA PHE A 467 -6.30 -2.38 44.07
C PHE A 467 -5.55 -1.20 43.41
N ILE A 468 -5.35 -1.23 42.09
CA ILE A 468 -4.68 -0.15 41.34
C ILE A 468 -5.53 1.13 41.31
N GLN A 469 -6.86 1.01 41.28
CA GLN A 469 -7.77 2.14 41.28
C GLN A 469 -7.71 2.89 42.61
N GLU A 470 -7.66 2.16 43.73
CA GLU A 470 -7.51 2.72 45.08
C GLU A 470 -6.10 3.31 45.29
N LEU A 471 -5.05 2.67 44.77
CA LEU A 471 -3.69 3.22 44.76
C LEU A 471 -3.62 4.56 44.04
N ALA A 472 -4.22 4.66 42.85
CA ALA A 472 -4.35 5.94 42.14
C ALA A 472 -5.22 6.94 42.92
N ARG A 473 -6.34 6.50 43.52
CA ARG A 473 -7.26 7.36 44.28
C ARG A 473 -6.57 8.04 45.47
N ILE A 474 -5.72 7.32 46.19
CA ILE A 474 -4.97 7.87 47.33
C ILE A 474 -3.80 8.74 46.86
N THR A 475 -3.05 8.33 45.83
CA THR A 475 -1.80 9.00 45.45
C THR A 475 -1.94 10.18 44.48
N HIS A 476 -2.98 10.25 43.64
CA HIS A 476 -3.09 11.30 42.60
C HIS A 476 -3.21 12.74 43.11
N GLN A 477 -3.47 12.95 44.41
CA GLN A 477 -3.51 14.27 45.03
C GLN A 477 -2.11 14.82 45.35
N GLU A 478 -1.11 13.94 45.44
CA GLU A 478 0.29 14.26 45.72
C GLU A 478 1.13 13.98 44.47
N GLU A 479 1.28 14.99 43.60
CA GLU A 479 1.80 14.80 42.24
C GLU A 479 3.18 14.09 42.20
N GLU A 480 4.10 14.44 43.09
CA GLU A 480 5.43 13.79 43.15
C GLU A 480 5.37 12.33 43.60
N VAL A 481 4.46 11.98 44.53
CA VAL A 481 4.23 10.60 44.95
C VAL A 481 3.59 9.78 43.83
N PHE A 482 2.61 10.36 43.14
CA PHE A 482 1.99 9.75 41.96
C PHE A 482 3.01 9.50 40.84
N ARG A 483 3.88 10.49 40.55
CA ARG A 483 4.99 10.37 39.60
C ARG A 483 5.96 9.25 40.01
N GLN A 484 6.41 9.23 41.27
CA GLN A 484 7.37 8.25 41.78
C GLN A 484 6.84 6.80 41.66
N ILE A 485 5.55 6.58 41.85
CA ILE A 485 4.92 5.25 41.78
C ILE A 485 4.56 4.85 40.35
N PHE A 486 3.91 5.73 39.58
CA PHE A 486 3.33 5.36 38.29
C PHE A 486 4.30 5.50 37.10
N ILE A 487 5.33 6.37 37.14
CA ILE A 487 6.34 6.42 36.05
C ILE A 487 7.09 5.07 35.92
N PRO A 488 7.59 4.43 36.99
CA PRO A 488 8.21 3.11 36.92
C PRO A 488 7.26 1.98 36.48
N ILE A 489 5.94 2.14 36.69
CA ILE A 489 4.93 1.21 36.18
C ILE A 489 4.79 1.37 34.66
N LEU A 490 4.57 2.60 34.17
CA LEU A 490 4.44 2.90 32.74
C LEU A 490 5.71 2.47 31.97
N HIS A 491 6.90 2.80 32.48
CA HIS A 491 8.17 2.33 31.92
C HIS A 491 8.28 0.79 31.92
N GLY A 492 7.91 0.11 33.00
CA GLY A 492 7.94 -1.35 33.07
C GLY A 492 7.02 -2.03 32.05
N LEU A 493 5.82 -1.50 31.82
CA LEU A 493 4.90 -1.98 30.78
C LEU A 493 5.46 -1.74 29.36
N ALA A 494 6.08 -0.57 29.13
CA ALA A 494 6.72 -0.23 27.85
C ALA A 494 8.02 -1.00 27.57
N VAL A 495 8.64 -1.61 28.59
CA VAL A 495 9.70 -2.62 28.44
C VAL A 495 9.09 -3.98 28.15
N ALA A 496 8.11 -4.43 28.95
CA ALA A 496 7.49 -5.74 28.80
C ALA A 496 6.91 -5.97 27.40
N VAL A 497 6.22 -4.98 26.82
CA VAL A 497 5.63 -5.09 25.47
C VAL A 497 6.68 -5.22 24.36
N LYS A 498 7.93 -4.77 24.55
CA LYS A 498 9.01 -4.88 23.55
C LYS A 498 9.56 -6.30 23.42
N GLU A 499 9.42 -7.12 24.47
CA GLU A 499 9.81 -8.54 24.46
C GLU A 499 8.66 -9.47 23.99
N CYS A 500 7.44 -8.95 23.94
CA CYS A 500 6.26 -9.63 23.41
C CYS A 500 6.32 -9.81 21.88
N SER A 501 5.47 -10.70 21.39
CA SER A 501 5.30 -11.08 19.99
C SER A 501 3.92 -11.69 19.82
N PHE A 502 3.42 -11.80 18.59
CA PHE A 502 2.28 -12.67 18.27
C PHE A 502 2.66 -14.17 18.22
N ASP A 503 3.89 -14.52 18.60
CA ASP A 503 4.32 -15.91 18.87
C ASP A 503 3.59 -16.56 20.07
N SER A 504 2.93 -15.78 20.92
CA SER A 504 2.31 -16.22 22.17
C SER A 504 1.24 -15.23 22.64
N ASP A 505 0.32 -15.63 23.51
CA ASP A 505 -0.69 -14.72 24.09
C ASP A 505 -0.09 -13.62 25.00
N ASN A 506 1.22 -13.64 25.26
CA ASN A 506 1.90 -12.76 26.21
C ASN A 506 1.80 -11.26 25.90
N PHE A 507 1.52 -10.87 24.65
CA PHE A 507 1.30 -9.46 24.29
C PHE A 507 0.07 -8.85 24.96
N LYS A 508 -0.92 -9.67 25.38
CA LYS A 508 -2.18 -9.21 25.96
C LYS A 508 -1.97 -8.57 27.33
N PHE A 509 -1.10 -9.12 28.16
CA PHE A 509 -0.89 -8.66 29.53
C PHE A 509 -0.43 -7.19 29.63
N PRO A 510 0.64 -6.71 28.95
CA PRO A 510 1.05 -5.32 29.05
C PRO A 510 0.08 -4.34 28.34
N LEU A 511 -0.64 -4.77 27.30
CA LEU A 511 -1.65 -3.95 26.64
C LEU A 511 -2.87 -3.73 27.54
N MET A 512 -3.43 -4.81 28.11
CA MET A 512 -4.59 -4.70 29.00
C MET A 512 -4.25 -3.93 30.27
N ALA A 513 -3.07 -4.16 30.87
CA ALA A 513 -2.60 -3.38 32.01
C ALA A 513 -2.49 -1.87 31.70
N LEU A 514 -2.05 -1.49 30.50
CA LEU A 514 -2.03 -0.08 30.09
C LEU A 514 -3.44 0.48 29.79
N ALA A 515 -4.32 -0.32 29.20
CA ALA A 515 -5.70 0.08 28.93
C ALA A 515 -6.46 0.33 30.24
N GLU A 516 -6.41 -0.61 31.18
CA GLU A 516 -6.98 -0.51 32.53
C GLU A 516 -6.45 0.73 33.27
N LEU A 517 -5.15 1.01 33.19
CA LEU A 517 -4.54 2.22 33.76
C LEU A 517 -5.09 3.52 33.13
N CYS A 518 -5.31 3.55 31.82
CA CYS A 518 -5.83 4.73 31.12
C CYS A 518 -7.35 4.93 31.35
N GLU A 519 -8.09 3.87 31.71
CA GLU A 519 -9.50 3.94 32.08
C GLU A 519 -9.73 4.58 33.47
N ILE A 520 -8.69 4.64 34.32
CA ILE A 520 -8.76 5.29 35.65
C ILE A 520 -9.02 6.78 35.50
N LYS A 521 -10.14 7.23 36.09
CA LYS A 521 -10.59 8.62 36.08
C LYS A 521 -11.17 9.01 37.43
N PHE A 522 -10.94 10.26 37.83
CA PHE A 522 -11.57 10.88 38.99
C PHE A 522 -12.28 12.15 38.51
N GLY A 523 -13.61 12.19 38.64
CA GLY A 523 -14.43 13.25 38.03
C GLY A 523 -14.27 13.30 36.50
N LYS A 524 -13.50 14.29 36.01
CA LYS A 524 -13.20 14.49 34.58
C LYS A 524 -11.73 14.23 34.21
N THR A 525 -10.84 14.11 35.19
CA THR A 525 -9.39 13.96 34.97
C THR A 525 -8.99 12.49 34.92
N HIS A 526 -8.19 12.10 33.92
CA HIS A 526 -7.56 10.79 33.84
C HIS A 526 -6.08 10.92 34.26
N PRO A 527 -5.72 10.75 35.55
CA PRO A 527 -4.39 11.15 36.04
C PRO A 527 -3.26 10.34 35.41
N VAL A 528 -3.47 9.05 35.11
CA VAL A 528 -2.45 8.23 34.42
C VAL A 528 -2.27 8.66 32.96
N CYS A 529 -3.34 9.11 32.27
CA CYS A 529 -3.23 9.68 30.93
C CYS A 529 -2.43 10.99 30.95
N SER A 530 -2.75 11.91 31.87
CA SER A 530 -2.00 13.17 32.05
C SER A 530 -0.51 12.88 32.31
N LEU A 531 -0.20 11.98 33.26
CA LEU A 531 1.17 11.54 33.53
C LEU A 531 1.87 10.92 32.31
N ALA A 532 1.21 10.05 31.56
CA ALA A 532 1.79 9.39 30.38
C ALA A 532 2.18 10.39 29.27
N THR A 533 1.41 11.47 29.10
CA THR A 533 1.77 12.55 28.14
C THR A 533 2.87 13.49 28.62
N LEU A 534 3.15 13.52 29.93
CA LEU A 534 4.24 14.28 30.54
C LEU A 534 5.58 13.52 30.54
N LEU A 535 5.60 12.25 30.10
CA LEU A 535 6.84 11.48 29.98
C LEU A 535 7.79 12.16 28.97
N PRO A 536 9.12 12.25 29.24
CA PRO A 536 10.08 12.94 28.37
C PRO A 536 10.13 12.43 26.92
N LEU A 537 9.67 11.20 26.69
CA LEU A 537 9.58 10.54 25.39
C LEU A 537 8.13 10.32 24.95
N TRP A 538 7.17 11.17 25.34
CA TRP A 538 5.81 11.12 24.78
C TRP A 538 5.83 11.35 23.26
N CYS A 539 6.35 12.50 22.83
CA CYS A 539 6.51 12.87 21.43
C CYS A 539 7.94 13.40 21.20
N PRO A 540 8.93 12.51 20.96
CA PRO A 540 10.32 12.92 20.79
C PRO A 540 10.51 13.77 19.54
N LYS A 541 11.34 14.82 19.64
CA LYS A 541 11.81 15.58 18.47
C LYS A 541 12.82 14.73 17.70
N PRO A 542 12.80 14.74 16.35
CA PRO A 542 13.73 13.95 15.55
C PRO A 542 15.15 14.47 15.71
N VAL A 543 16.11 13.56 15.77
CA VAL A 543 17.55 13.84 15.94
C VAL A 543 18.39 13.42 14.74
N SER A 544 17.81 12.68 13.80
CA SER A 544 18.43 12.29 12.52
C SER A 544 17.40 12.35 11.37
N PRO A 545 17.77 12.16 10.09
CA PRO A 545 16.82 12.15 8.98
C PRO A 545 15.86 10.94 8.98
N GLY A 546 16.00 10.01 9.93
CA GLY A 546 15.14 8.85 10.12
C GLY A 546 13.99 9.04 11.12
N SER A 547 13.34 10.20 11.06
CA SER A 547 12.28 10.66 11.97
C SER A 547 11.17 9.62 12.23
N GLY A 548 10.71 8.89 11.20
CA GLY A 548 9.68 7.87 11.35
C GLY A 548 10.17 6.63 12.10
N ARG A 549 11.43 6.25 11.91
CA ARG A 549 12.06 5.12 12.62
C ARG A 549 12.39 5.48 14.06
N GLU A 550 12.71 6.74 14.32
CA GLU A 550 12.92 7.30 15.66
C GLU A 550 11.63 7.34 16.48
N ILE A 551 10.55 7.96 15.97
CA ILE A 551 9.30 8.08 16.74
C ILE A 551 8.69 6.70 17.06
N GLN A 552 8.79 5.72 16.15
CA GLN A 552 8.40 4.33 16.43
C GLN A 552 9.16 3.72 17.62
N ARG A 553 10.49 3.94 17.70
CA ARG A 553 11.37 3.25 18.66
C ARG A 553 11.49 3.96 20.00
N LEU A 554 11.48 5.29 19.97
CA LEU A 554 11.77 6.15 21.11
C LEU A 554 10.50 6.60 21.84
N SER A 555 9.37 6.79 21.14
CA SER A 555 8.16 7.28 21.81
C SER A 555 7.54 6.24 22.74
N TYR A 556 6.85 6.72 23.79
CA TYR A 556 6.20 5.86 24.78
C TYR A 556 5.19 4.90 24.14
N LEU A 557 4.22 5.43 23.38
CA LEU A 557 3.25 4.61 22.65
C LEU A 557 3.88 3.84 21.47
N GLY A 558 5.04 4.29 20.98
CA GLY A 558 5.83 3.64 19.93
C GLY A 558 6.11 2.16 20.19
N ALA A 559 6.37 1.82 21.45
CA ALA A 559 6.56 0.45 21.92
C ALA A 559 5.33 -0.44 21.67
N PHE A 560 4.15 0.01 22.10
CA PHE A 560 2.92 -0.77 22.08
C PHE A 560 2.35 -0.91 20.66
N PHE A 561 2.43 0.15 19.85
CA PHE A 561 2.02 0.09 18.43
C PHE A 561 2.93 -0.80 17.55
N SER A 562 4.13 -1.17 18.01
CA SER A 562 5.11 -1.93 17.20
C SER A 562 4.87 -3.46 17.15
N LEU A 563 3.87 -4.00 17.86
CA LEU A 563 3.48 -5.41 17.76
C LEU A 563 3.03 -5.76 16.34
N SER A 564 3.70 -6.72 15.69
CA SER A 564 3.57 -6.91 14.23
C SER A 564 3.57 -8.38 13.82
N VAL A 565 2.80 -8.71 12.77
CA VAL A 565 2.84 -10.04 12.11
C VAL A 565 3.81 -10.08 10.93
N PHE A 566 4.36 -8.94 10.51
CA PHE A 566 5.22 -8.87 9.32
C PHE A 566 6.62 -9.41 9.63
N ALA A 567 7.14 -10.27 8.75
CA ALA A 567 8.44 -10.93 8.94
C ALA A 567 9.65 -9.98 8.84
N GLU A 568 9.44 -8.75 8.36
CA GLU A 568 10.39 -7.65 8.39
C GLU A 568 10.45 -6.92 9.75
N ASP A 569 9.40 -7.06 10.57
CA ASP A 569 9.25 -6.42 11.88
C ASP A 569 9.58 -7.41 13.01
N ASP A 570 9.00 -8.62 12.95
CA ASP A 570 9.23 -9.72 13.88
C ASP A 570 9.37 -11.05 13.12
N THR A 571 10.55 -11.65 13.20
CA THR A 571 10.81 -12.96 12.58
C THR A 571 10.16 -14.10 13.34
N LYS A 572 9.90 -13.98 14.65
CA LYS A 572 9.38 -15.06 15.52
C LYS A 572 8.04 -15.58 15.01
N VAL A 573 7.14 -14.70 14.58
CA VAL A 573 5.85 -15.06 13.99
C VAL A 573 6.05 -15.91 12.73
N GLY A 574 6.91 -15.46 11.81
CA GLY A 574 7.24 -16.20 10.60
C GLY A 574 7.94 -17.54 10.86
N ASP A 575 8.84 -17.59 11.85
CA ASP A 575 9.56 -18.79 12.25
C ASP A 575 8.67 -19.82 12.97
N LYS A 576 7.71 -19.40 13.81
CA LYS A 576 6.77 -20.29 14.49
C LYS A 576 5.69 -20.83 13.55
N TYR A 577 5.03 -19.95 12.80
CA TYR A 577 3.79 -20.29 12.09
C TYR A 577 4.00 -20.72 10.63
N PHE A 578 5.08 -20.27 9.98
CA PHE A 578 5.28 -20.41 8.53
C PHE A 578 6.64 -21.04 8.17
N SER A 579 7.02 -22.09 8.90
CA SER A 579 8.27 -22.86 8.71
C SER A 579 8.11 -24.33 8.36
N GLY A 580 6.88 -24.87 8.45
CA GLY A 580 6.64 -26.31 8.28
C GLY A 580 7.01 -26.83 6.89
N PRO A 581 7.44 -28.11 6.77
CA PRO A 581 7.86 -28.69 5.48
C PRO A 581 6.72 -28.84 4.46
N ALA A 582 5.46 -28.79 4.91
CA ALA A 582 4.27 -28.74 4.05
C ALA A 582 3.23 -27.78 4.68
N ILE A 583 3.29 -26.50 4.32
CA ILE A 583 2.24 -25.54 4.69
C ILE A 583 1.07 -25.73 3.71
N THR A 584 0.03 -26.46 4.14
CA THR A 584 -1.20 -26.61 3.34
C THR A 584 -1.96 -25.28 3.30
N MET A 585 -2.77 -25.04 2.25
CA MET A 585 -3.58 -23.81 2.17
C MET A 585 -4.54 -23.68 3.35
N GLU A 586 -5.13 -24.80 3.81
CA GLU A 586 -6.06 -24.79 4.94
C GLU A 586 -5.36 -24.48 6.29
N ASN A 587 -4.18 -25.08 6.54
CA ASN A 587 -3.40 -24.71 7.73
C ASN A 587 -2.97 -23.24 7.68
N THR A 588 -2.62 -22.72 6.48
CA THR A 588 -2.34 -21.30 6.27
C THR A 588 -3.54 -20.43 6.64
N ARG A 589 -4.76 -20.83 6.23
CA ARG A 589 -6.01 -20.11 6.48
C ARG A 589 -6.33 -20.01 7.97
N VAL A 590 -6.33 -21.14 8.68
CA VAL A 590 -6.61 -21.19 10.14
C VAL A 590 -5.57 -20.39 10.94
N VAL A 591 -4.29 -20.54 10.60
CA VAL A 591 -3.21 -19.74 11.21
C VAL A 591 -3.39 -18.24 10.95
N SER A 592 -3.77 -17.86 9.73
CA SER A 592 -3.99 -16.45 9.38
C SER A 592 -5.15 -15.85 10.17
N GLN A 593 -6.26 -16.57 10.30
CA GLN A 593 -7.42 -16.15 11.10
C GLN A 593 -7.07 -15.98 12.59
N SER A 594 -6.26 -16.90 13.15
CA SER A 594 -5.77 -16.79 14.54
C SER A 594 -4.90 -15.55 14.76
N LEU A 595 -3.95 -15.28 13.85
CA LEU A 595 -3.09 -14.10 13.93
C LEU A 595 -3.86 -12.79 13.65
N GLN A 596 -4.88 -12.81 12.78
CA GLN A 596 -5.79 -11.69 12.55
C GLN A 596 -6.62 -11.38 13.79
N HIS A 597 -7.11 -12.40 14.52
CA HIS A 597 -7.80 -12.20 15.80
C HIS A 597 -6.87 -11.63 16.88
N TYR A 598 -5.60 -12.07 16.95
CA TYR A 598 -4.61 -11.47 17.83
C TYR A 598 -4.31 -10.00 17.49
N LEU A 599 -4.18 -9.65 16.20
CA LEU A 599 -4.03 -8.27 15.74
C LEU A 599 -5.24 -7.42 16.15
N GLU A 600 -6.46 -7.88 15.87
CA GLU A 600 -7.69 -7.16 16.17
C GLU A 600 -7.85 -6.93 17.68
N SER A 601 -7.52 -7.93 18.51
CA SER A 601 -7.48 -7.82 19.98
C SER A 601 -6.46 -6.76 20.44
N ALA A 602 -5.22 -6.82 19.94
CA ALA A 602 -4.17 -5.87 20.33
C ALA A 602 -4.51 -4.43 19.92
N ARG A 603 -5.08 -4.26 18.72
CA ARG A 603 -5.51 -2.97 18.18
C ARG A 603 -6.71 -2.40 18.95
N GLY A 604 -7.63 -3.26 19.41
CA GLY A 604 -8.72 -2.88 20.31
C GLY A 604 -8.25 -2.25 21.61
N ASP A 605 -7.25 -2.84 22.27
CA ASP A 605 -6.66 -2.26 23.49
C ASP A 605 -5.83 -0.99 23.21
N LEU A 606 -5.10 -0.93 22.09
CA LEU A 606 -4.43 0.30 21.62
C LEU A 606 -5.43 1.44 21.37
N PHE A 607 -6.62 1.13 20.86
CA PHE A 607 -7.70 2.11 20.73
C PHE A 607 -8.21 2.59 22.08
N LYS A 608 -8.47 1.70 23.07
CA LYS A 608 -8.87 2.13 24.42
C LYS A 608 -7.87 3.12 25.02
N VAL A 609 -6.57 2.79 24.93
CA VAL A 609 -5.48 3.64 25.42
C VAL A 609 -5.52 5.02 24.76
N LEU A 610 -5.46 5.11 23.42
CA LEU A 610 -5.42 6.42 22.75
C LEU A 610 -6.75 7.19 22.90
N HIS A 611 -7.89 6.50 22.88
CA HIS A 611 -9.21 7.09 23.07
C HIS A 611 -9.35 7.73 24.46
N ASN A 612 -8.92 7.06 25.53
CA ASN A 612 -8.97 7.63 26.89
C ASN A 612 -8.04 8.86 27.04
N ILE A 613 -6.88 8.86 26.38
CA ILE A 613 -5.98 10.03 26.32
C ILE A 613 -6.62 11.18 25.50
N LEU A 614 -7.44 10.89 24.49
CA LEU A 614 -8.18 11.89 23.71
C LEU A 614 -9.47 12.38 24.40
N LEU A 615 -10.12 11.57 25.24
CA LEU A 615 -11.27 11.97 26.04
C LEU A 615 -10.89 12.99 27.11
N ASN A 616 -9.75 12.79 27.79
CA ASN A 616 -9.23 13.69 28.79
C ASN A 616 -8.80 15.04 28.17
N GLY A 617 -9.34 16.14 28.71
CA GLY A 617 -9.22 17.47 28.09
C GLY A 617 -7.80 18.03 28.09
N GLU A 618 -7.04 17.74 29.15
CA GLU A 618 -5.64 18.17 29.34
C GLU A 618 -4.70 17.55 28.28
N THR A 619 -4.98 16.32 27.86
CA THR A 619 -4.08 15.50 27.04
C THR A 619 -4.44 15.45 25.56
N ARG A 620 -5.65 15.89 25.18
CA ARG A 620 -6.14 15.87 23.79
C ARG A 620 -5.18 16.56 22.82
N GLU A 621 -4.70 17.75 23.16
CA GLU A 621 -3.75 18.50 22.33
C GLU A 621 -2.39 17.78 22.19
N LEU A 622 -1.88 17.19 23.28
CA LEU A 622 -0.63 16.42 23.28
C LEU A 622 -0.76 15.13 22.46
N ALA A 623 -1.94 14.51 22.43
CA ALA A 623 -2.26 13.37 21.59
C ALA A 623 -2.42 13.75 20.12
N LEU A 624 -3.16 14.81 19.78
CA LEU A 624 -3.29 15.30 18.40
C LEU A 624 -1.93 15.71 17.81
N ASN A 625 -1.07 16.36 18.60
CA ASN A 625 0.30 16.67 18.18
C ASN A 625 1.16 15.42 17.96
N TYR A 626 1.03 14.39 18.82
CA TYR A 626 1.71 13.10 18.62
C TYR A 626 1.19 12.36 17.37
N MET A 627 -0.13 12.33 17.14
CA MET A 627 -0.75 11.73 15.96
C MET A 627 -0.30 12.43 14.67
N ALA A 628 -0.24 13.77 14.67
CA ALA A 628 0.28 14.54 13.54
C ALA A 628 1.79 14.31 13.31
N ALA A 629 2.59 14.23 14.38
CA ALA A 629 4.02 13.90 14.28
C ALA A 629 4.25 12.52 13.66
N LEU A 630 3.45 11.50 14.03
CA LEU A 630 3.51 10.17 13.42
C LEU A 630 3.29 10.21 11.90
N VAL A 631 2.33 11.01 11.42
CA VAL A 631 2.06 11.17 9.98
C VAL A 631 3.19 11.95 9.30
N ASN A 632 3.50 13.16 9.80
CA ASN A 632 4.49 14.07 9.19
C ASN A 632 5.89 13.44 9.12
N TYR A 633 6.31 12.69 10.14
CA TYR A 633 7.63 12.04 10.17
C TYR A 633 7.72 10.81 9.25
N ASN A 634 6.59 10.36 8.67
CA ASN A 634 6.49 9.19 7.79
C ASN A 634 6.14 9.51 6.34
N VAL A 635 6.03 10.78 5.92
CA VAL A 635 5.70 11.17 4.53
C VAL A 635 6.58 10.46 3.49
N LYS A 636 7.85 10.16 3.82
CA LYS A 636 8.78 9.37 2.99
C LYS A 636 8.26 7.96 2.61
N LYS A 637 7.28 7.38 3.32
CA LYS A 637 6.66 6.09 2.95
C LYS A 637 5.93 6.14 1.61
N ALA A 638 5.46 7.31 1.16
CA ALA A 638 4.85 7.48 -0.15
C ALA A 638 5.84 7.25 -1.33
N GLN A 639 7.14 7.48 -1.10
CA GLN A 639 8.17 7.45 -2.14
C GLN A 639 8.27 6.10 -2.85
N MET A 640 8.46 6.13 -4.18
CA MET A 640 8.56 4.92 -5.00
C MET A 640 9.64 3.95 -4.50
N GLN A 641 10.76 4.45 -3.95
CA GLN A 641 11.80 3.66 -3.30
C GLN A 641 12.07 4.17 -1.88
N THR A 642 11.25 3.74 -0.92
CA THR A 642 11.42 4.03 0.51
C THR A 642 12.67 3.35 1.10
N ASP A 643 13.47 4.07 1.90
CA ASP A 643 14.46 3.45 2.81
C ASP A 643 13.80 3.13 4.17
N ASP A 644 13.68 1.83 4.48
CA ASP A 644 13.14 1.31 5.74
C ASP A 644 13.91 1.75 7.00
N LYS A 645 15.11 2.32 6.87
CA LYS A 645 15.83 2.95 7.99
C LYS A 645 15.24 4.30 8.40
N LEU A 646 14.54 4.98 7.50
CA LEU A 646 14.08 6.35 7.72
C LEU A 646 12.64 6.45 8.25
N VAL A 647 11.84 5.40 8.05
CA VAL A 647 10.39 5.37 8.28
C VAL A 647 9.99 4.37 9.36
N SER A 648 8.77 4.49 9.87
CA SER A 648 8.14 3.45 10.70
C SER A 648 7.75 2.22 9.87
N THR A 649 7.69 1.06 10.52
CA THR A 649 7.33 -0.20 9.83
C THR A 649 5.87 -0.25 9.39
N ASP A 650 5.56 -1.21 8.53
CA ASP A 650 4.21 -1.38 7.99
C ASP A 650 3.25 -1.90 9.05
N GLY A 651 3.67 -2.84 9.91
CA GLY A 651 2.84 -3.29 11.05
C GLY A 651 2.49 -2.16 12.01
N PHE A 652 3.47 -1.33 12.36
CA PHE A 652 3.27 -0.14 13.19
C PHE A 652 2.26 0.84 12.57
N MET A 653 2.46 1.20 11.29
CA MET A 653 1.60 2.16 10.61
C MET A 653 0.18 1.62 10.40
N LEU A 654 0.00 0.31 10.18
CA LEU A 654 -1.31 -0.33 10.05
C LEU A 654 -2.04 -0.46 11.40
N ASN A 655 -1.32 -0.66 12.50
CA ASN A 655 -1.91 -0.62 13.85
C ASN A 655 -2.38 0.80 14.19
N PHE A 656 -1.57 1.82 13.87
CA PHE A 656 -1.95 3.22 14.04
C PHE A 656 -3.15 3.59 13.15
N LEU A 657 -3.15 3.17 11.88
CA LEU A 657 -4.29 3.35 10.97
C LEU A 657 -5.58 2.73 11.55
N TRP A 658 -5.54 1.49 12.04
CA TRP A 658 -6.73 0.82 12.57
C TRP A 658 -7.37 1.63 13.71
N VAL A 659 -6.55 2.17 14.62
CA VAL A 659 -7.03 3.02 15.72
C VAL A 659 -7.64 4.31 15.19
N LEU A 660 -7.03 4.94 14.18
CA LEU A 660 -7.57 6.11 13.49
C LEU A 660 -8.89 5.80 12.76
N GLN A 661 -9.03 4.64 12.12
CA GLN A 661 -10.29 4.19 11.53
C GLN A 661 -11.39 4.06 12.59
N GLN A 662 -11.11 3.43 13.75
CA GLN A 662 -12.09 3.32 14.84
C GLN A 662 -12.50 4.69 15.42
N LEU A 663 -11.55 5.63 15.56
CA LEU A 663 -11.86 7.01 15.96
C LEU A 663 -12.72 7.72 14.89
N SER A 664 -12.47 7.45 13.61
CA SER A 664 -13.21 8.05 12.49
C SER A 664 -14.60 7.46 12.25
N MET A 665 -14.89 6.21 12.66
CA MET A 665 -16.20 5.56 12.44
C MET A 665 -17.40 6.31 13.02
N LYS A 666 -17.19 7.22 13.99
CA LYS A 666 -18.26 8.05 14.59
C LYS A 666 -18.29 9.50 14.08
N ILE A 667 -17.42 9.85 13.14
CA ILE A 667 -17.36 11.20 12.55
C ILE A 667 -18.47 11.34 11.51
N LYS A 668 -19.35 12.32 11.70
CA LYS A 668 -20.35 12.67 10.69
C LYS A 668 -19.72 13.61 9.65
N LEU A 669 -19.98 13.35 8.37
CA LEU A 669 -19.31 14.05 7.27
C LEU A 669 -19.61 15.56 7.25
N GLU A 670 -20.80 15.99 7.70
CA GLU A 670 -21.14 17.41 7.88
C GLU A 670 -20.37 18.13 9.00
N THR A 671 -19.52 17.42 9.76
CA THR A 671 -18.62 17.99 10.78
C THR A 671 -17.15 18.05 10.37
N VAL A 672 -16.85 17.72 9.10
CA VAL A 672 -15.52 17.79 8.49
C VAL A 672 -15.42 19.06 7.64
N ASP A 673 -14.53 19.98 8.00
CA ASP A 673 -14.25 21.18 7.19
C ASP A 673 -13.37 20.82 5.96
N PRO A 674 -13.88 20.93 4.71
CA PRO A 674 -13.09 20.61 3.52
C PRO A 674 -11.90 21.55 3.29
N TYR A 675 -11.86 22.73 3.95
CA TYR A 675 -10.74 23.67 3.85
C TYR A 675 -9.60 23.39 4.83
N TYR A 676 -9.72 22.38 5.70
CA TYR A 676 -8.73 22.13 6.77
C TYR A 676 -7.29 21.95 6.27
N ILE A 677 -7.05 21.28 5.15
CA ILE A 677 -5.68 21.12 4.63
C ILE A 677 -5.05 22.41 4.06
N PHE A 678 -5.86 23.47 3.91
CA PHE A 678 -5.42 24.81 3.53
C PHE A 678 -5.38 25.77 4.74
N HIS A 679 -5.87 25.34 5.90
CA HIS A 679 -6.02 26.13 7.12
C HIS A 679 -4.65 26.38 7.80
N PRO A 680 -4.30 27.62 8.23
CA PRO A 680 -3.00 27.93 8.83
C PRO A 680 -2.62 27.11 10.08
N ARG A 681 -3.61 26.66 10.87
CA ARG A 681 -3.43 25.72 12.01
C ARG A 681 -3.52 24.23 11.63
N CYS A 682 -3.45 23.86 10.36
CA CYS A 682 -3.43 22.46 9.95
C CYS A 682 -2.17 21.78 10.51
N ARG A 683 -2.32 20.65 11.20
CA ARG A 683 -1.18 19.90 11.76
C ARG A 683 -0.47 19.00 10.73
N LEU A 684 -1.01 18.87 9.52
CA LEU A 684 -0.47 18.04 8.44
C LEU A 684 0.43 18.87 7.51
N VAL A 685 1.65 18.39 7.26
CA VAL A 685 2.60 19.03 6.35
C VAL A 685 2.34 18.58 4.92
N VAL A 686 1.44 19.30 4.22
CA VAL A 686 1.16 19.09 2.79
C VAL A 686 2.13 19.94 1.95
N SER A 687 3.03 19.31 1.21
CA SER A 687 4.06 20.04 0.44
C SER A 687 3.45 20.95 -0.63
N SER A 688 3.94 22.18 -0.78
CA SER A 688 3.59 23.06 -1.91
C SER A 688 4.04 22.52 -3.26
N GLU A 689 5.01 21.60 -3.26
CA GLU A 689 5.53 20.91 -4.45
C GLU A 689 4.71 19.66 -4.84
N GLU A 690 3.76 19.24 -3.98
CA GLU A 690 2.86 18.10 -4.24
C GLU A 690 1.95 18.38 -5.44
N THR A 691 1.81 17.42 -6.37
CA THR A 691 0.95 17.57 -7.54
C THR A 691 -0.53 17.68 -7.16
N ARG A 692 -1.28 18.52 -7.88
CA ARG A 692 -2.67 18.89 -7.53
C ARG A 692 -3.64 18.51 -8.64
N LEU A 693 -4.86 18.12 -8.26
CA LEU A 693 -5.88 17.59 -9.18
C LEU A 693 -6.12 18.47 -10.41
N LYS A 694 -6.05 19.80 -10.26
CA LYS A 694 -6.12 20.73 -11.41
C LYS A 694 -5.11 21.88 -11.39
N ALA A 695 -4.91 22.51 -10.23
CA ALA A 695 -4.14 23.75 -10.12
C ALA A 695 -2.64 23.58 -10.45
N THR A 696 -2.02 24.60 -11.03
CA THR A 696 -0.57 24.78 -10.99
C THR A 696 -0.08 25.14 -9.59
N MET A 697 1.22 24.97 -9.34
CA MET A 697 1.87 25.42 -8.11
C MET A 697 1.73 26.94 -7.88
N GLU A 698 1.74 27.75 -8.94
CA GLU A 698 1.61 29.21 -8.82
C GLU A 698 0.16 29.65 -8.58
N GLU A 699 -0.83 29.04 -9.26
CA GLU A 699 -2.25 29.27 -8.95
C GLU A 699 -2.60 28.86 -7.51
N LEU A 700 -2.05 27.73 -7.04
CA LEU A 700 -2.17 27.28 -5.66
C LEU A 700 -1.61 28.32 -4.69
N LYS A 701 -0.39 28.80 -4.92
CA LYS A 701 0.30 29.78 -4.08
C LYS A 701 -0.44 31.12 -4.03
N ILE A 702 -0.90 31.63 -5.16
CA ILE A 702 -1.71 32.85 -5.25
C ILE A 702 -3.03 32.67 -4.49
N TRP A 703 -3.72 31.55 -4.70
CA TRP A 703 -5.00 31.27 -4.04
C TRP A 703 -4.85 31.10 -2.52
N LEU A 704 -3.84 30.38 -2.05
CA LEU A 704 -3.56 30.23 -0.61
C LEU A 704 -3.24 31.56 0.06
N THR A 705 -2.48 32.44 -0.61
CA THR A 705 -2.17 33.78 -0.07
C THR A 705 -3.45 34.58 0.16
N GLY A 706 -4.30 34.74 -0.86
CA GLY A 706 -5.59 35.43 -0.73
C GLY A 706 -6.67 34.69 0.08
N LEU A 707 -6.40 33.44 0.49
CA LEU A 707 -7.21 32.68 1.44
C LEU A 707 -6.74 32.93 2.88
N HIS A 708 -5.44 33.08 3.12
CA HIS A 708 -4.85 33.38 4.43
C HIS A 708 -4.98 34.86 4.83
N GLU A 709 -5.11 35.77 3.86
CA GLU A 709 -5.43 37.18 4.08
C GLU A 709 -6.84 37.42 4.65
N ASP A 710 -7.75 36.43 4.57
CA ASP A 710 -9.12 36.53 5.06
C ASP A 710 -9.45 35.39 6.05
N PRO A 711 -9.21 35.60 7.35
CA PRO A 711 -9.53 34.64 8.39
C PRO A 711 -11.02 34.25 8.48
N THR A 712 -11.94 35.02 7.89
CA THR A 712 -13.39 34.71 7.97
C THR A 712 -13.79 33.51 7.11
N LYS A 713 -12.95 33.12 6.15
CA LYS A 713 -13.16 31.95 5.29
C LYS A 713 -12.87 30.61 5.98
N PHE A 714 -12.31 30.64 7.19
CA PHE A 714 -11.87 29.45 7.92
C PHE A 714 -12.71 29.18 9.16
N SER A 715 -13.14 27.92 9.35
CA SER A 715 -13.67 27.49 10.65
C SER A 715 -12.54 27.10 11.60
N GLU A 716 -12.77 27.20 12.91
CA GLU A 716 -11.83 26.65 13.89
C GLU A 716 -11.76 25.12 13.73
N PRO A 717 -10.56 24.53 13.52
CA PRO A 717 -10.39 23.09 13.44
C PRO A 717 -10.91 22.40 14.69
N LYS A 718 -11.74 21.39 14.50
CA LYS A 718 -12.30 20.55 15.57
C LYS A 718 -11.81 19.13 15.40
N PHE A 719 -11.74 18.39 16.51
CA PHE A 719 -11.33 16.99 16.54
C PHE A 719 -11.90 16.11 15.40
N PRO A 720 -13.20 16.18 15.00
CA PRO A 720 -13.70 15.37 13.88
C PRO A 720 -13.06 15.72 12.53
N THR A 721 -12.77 17.00 12.28
CA THR A 721 -12.04 17.43 11.08
C THR A 721 -10.59 16.96 11.14
N GLU A 722 -9.88 17.23 12.24
CA GLU A 722 -8.47 16.87 12.41
C GLU A 722 -8.27 15.34 12.31
N CYS A 723 -9.10 14.57 13.02
CA CYS A 723 -9.04 13.11 13.01
C CYS A 723 -9.34 12.53 11.62
N PHE A 724 -10.34 13.06 10.89
CA PHE A 724 -10.64 12.61 9.53
C PHE A 724 -9.44 12.75 8.58
N PHE A 725 -8.79 13.91 8.56
CA PHE A 725 -7.63 14.12 7.69
C PHE A 725 -6.36 13.40 8.17
N LEU A 726 -6.17 13.24 9.49
CA LEU A 726 -5.13 12.35 10.04
C LEU A 726 -5.33 10.90 9.57
N THR A 727 -6.56 10.39 9.56
CA THR A 727 -6.90 9.04 9.06
C THR A 727 -6.62 8.93 7.56
N LEU A 728 -6.98 9.92 6.75
CA LEU A 728 -6.71 9.95 5.30
C LEU A 728 -5.21 9.97 4.98
N HIS A 729 -4.42 10.80 5.65
CA HIS A 729 -2.97 10.86 5.42
C HIS A 729 -2.26 9.61 5.97
N THR A 730 -2.78 8.99 7.03
CA THR A 730 -2.25 7.69 7.49
C THR A 730 -2.59 6.57 6.50
N HIS A 731 -3.80 6.58 5.91
CA HIS A 731 -4.21 5.67 4.83
C HIS A 731 -3.19 5.63 3.69
N HIS A 732 -2.86 6.82 3.17
CA HIS A 732 -1.85 7.02 2.13
C HIS A 732 -0.48 6.44 2.52
N LEU A 733 -0.03 6.69 3.75
CA LEU A 733 1.30 6.30 4.23
C LEU A 733 1.40 4.86 4.76
N SER A 734 0.28 4.13 4.93
CA SER A 734 0.29 2.74 5.43
C SER A 734 -0.21 1.70 4.42
N ILE A 735 -1.36 1.93 3.77
CA ILE A 735 -1.99 0.92 2.92
C ILE A 735 -1.21 0.73 1.63
N LEU A 736 -1.02 1.79 0.85
CA LEU A 736 -0.43 1.69 -0.48
C LEU A 736 1.06 1.33 -0.46
N PRO A 737 1.91 1.84 0.46
CA PRO A 737 3.26 1.35 0.63
C PRO A 737 3.29 -0.16 0.92
N GLY A 738 2.34 -0.66 1.73
CA GLY A 738 2.13 -2.09 1.98
C GLY A 738 1.74 -2.87 0.71
N CYS A 739 0.74 -2.41 -0.05
CA CYS A 739 0.30 -2.99 -1.31
C CYS A 739 1.44 -3.02 -2.37
N ARG A 740 2.12 -1.88 -2.57
CA ARG A 740 3.28 -1.72 -3.46
C ARG A 740 4.41 -2.68 -3.08
N ARG A 741 4.69 -2.85 -1.79
CA ARG A 741 5.68 -3.79 -1.24
C ARG A 741 5.28 -5.25 -1.43
N TYR A 742 4.01 -5.58 -1.21
CA TYR A 742 3.47 -6.92 -1.46
C TYR A 742 3.58 -7.33 -2.94
N ILE A 743 3.19 -6.45 -3.87
CA ILE A 743 3.31 -6.69 -5.33
C ILE A 743 4.79 -6.86 -5.74
N ARG A 744 5.72 -6.12 -5.14
CA ARG A 744 7.18 -6.31 -5.35
C ARG A 744 7.66 -7.66 -4.81
N ARG A 745 7.22 -8.05 -3.60
CA ARG A 745 7.55 -9.35 -3.00
C ARG A 745 7.07 -10.51 -3.87
N LEU A 746 5.86 -10.42 -4.44
CA LEU A 746 5.34 -11.41 -5.39
C LEU A 746 6.16 -11.49 -6.69
N ARG A 747 6.59 -10.35 -7.26
CA ARG A 747 7.49 -10.34 -8.42
C ARG A 747 8.83 -11.01 -8.12
N ALA A 748 9.47 -10.65 -7.01
CA ALA A 748 10.73 -11.25 -6.57
C ALA A 748 10.62 -12.76 -6.30
N ILE A 749 9.47 -13.25 -5.79
CA ILE A 749 9.22 -14.69 -5.62
C ILE A 749 9.12 -15.39 -6.99
N ARG A 750 8.39 -14.83 -7.96
CA ARG A 750 8.25 -15.41 -9.30
C ARG A 750 9.60 -15.48 -10.03
N GLU A 751 10.37 -14.40 -10.00
CA GLU A 751 11.69 -14.32 -10.61
C GLU A 751 12.69 -15.29 -9.97
N LEU A 752 12.76 -15.32 -8.63
CA LEU A 752 13.69 -16.20 -7.92
C LEU A 752 13.29 -17.69 -8.03
N ASN A 753 12.00 -18.00 -8.14
CA ASN A 753 11.55 -19.35 -8.53
C ASN A 753 12.07 -19.72 -9.91
N ARG A 754 11.86 -18.85 -10.92
CA ARG A 754 12.35 -19.09 -12.29
C ARG A 754 13.85 -19.39 -12.30
N THR A 755 14.67 -18.58 -11.63
CA THR A 755 16.13 -18.82 -11.53
C THR A 755 16.48 -20.10 -10.76
N VAL A 756 15.67 -20.52 -9.77
CA VAL A 756 15.84 -21.82 -9.09
C VAL A 756 15.49 -22.99 -10.02
N GLU A 757 14.46 -22.87 -10.87
CA GLU A 757 14.11 -23.82 -11.93
C GLU A 757 15.20 -23.90 -13.02
N GLU A 758 15.64 -22.77 -13.56
CA GLU A 758 16.71 -22.67 -14.56
C GLU A 758 18.01 -23.34 -14.09
N LEU A 759 18.41 -23.10 -12.83
CA LEU A 759 19.60 -23.69 -12.23
C LEU A 759 19.46 -25.20 -11.95
N LYS A 760 18.27 -25.71 -11.61
CA LYS A 760 18.01 -27.16 -11.53
C LYS A 760 18.08 -27.81 -12.92
N ASN A 761 17.38 -27.23 -13.89
CA ASN A 761 17.23 -27.82 -15.22
C ASN A 761 18.55 -27.85 -16.00
N SER A 762 19.45 -26.91 -15.73
CA SER A 762 20.82 -26.87 -16.25
C SER A 762 21.83 -27.70 -15.45
N GLU A 763 21.44 -28.39 -14.36
CA GLU A 763 22.38 -29.10 -13.47
C GLU A 763 23.25 -30.11 -14.22
N SER A 764 22.71 -30.82 -15.22
CA SER A 764 23.45 -31.73 -16.09
C SER A 764 24.64 -31.08 -16.83
N GLN A 765 24.55 -29.79 -17.14
CA GLN A 765 25.55 -29.04 -17.91
C GLN A 765 26.69 -28.50 -17.03
N TRP A 766 26.44 -28.25 -15.75
CA TRP A 766 27.41 -27.61 -14.85
C TRP A 766 27.85 -28.44 -13.65
N LYS A 767 27.18 -29.54 -13.30
CA LYS A 767 27.48 -30.38 -12.11
C LYS A 767 28.93 -30.89 -12.02
N ASP A 768 29.57 -31.08 -13.18
CA ASP A 768 30.93 -31.60 -13.36
C ASP A 768 31.94 -30.50 -13.74
N SER A 769 31.50 -29.24 -13.83
CA SER A 769 32.34 -28.07 -14.10
C SER A 769 33.20 -27.70 -12.88
N PRO A 770 34.40 -27.09 -13.05
CA PRO A 770 35.11 -26.42 -11.96
C PRO A 770 34.25 -25.40 -11.19
N LEU A 771 33.22 -24.82 -11.81
CA LEU A 771 32.28 -23.89 -11.18
C LEU A 771 31.13 -24.58 -10.42
N ALA A 772 31.03 -25.91 -10.43
CA ALA A 772 29.90 -26.65 -9.87
C ALA A 772 29.65 -26.38 -8.37
N SER A 773 30.72 -26.14 -7.58
CA SER A 773 30.58 -25.75 -6.17
C SER A 773 29.86 -24.41 -6.02
N ARG A 774 30.26 -23.40 -6.82
CA ARG A 774 29.64 -22.06 -6.84
C ARG A 774 28.19 -22.12 -7.30
N HIS A 775 27.85 -22.97 -8.27
CA HIS A 775 26.46 -23.16 -8.71
C HIS A 775 25.60 -23.88 -7.65
N ARG A 776 26.13 -24.91 -6.97
CA ARG A 776 25.44 -25.55 -5.83
C ARG A 776 25.21 -24.57 -4.67
N GLU A 777 26.19 -23.72 -4.36
CA GLU A 777 26.04 -22.67 -3.35
C GLU A 777 25.03 -21.59 -3.77
N MET A 778 25.09 -21.12 -5.02
CA MET A 778 24.13 -20.16 -5.56
C MET A 778 22.70 -20.71 -5.52
N LEU A 779 22.49 -21.95 -5.95
CA LEU A 779 21.21 -22.64 -5.87
C LEU A 779 20.71 -22.80 -4.42
N LYS A 780 21.61 -23.09 -3.47
CA LYS A 780 21.29 -23.14 -2.02
C LYS A 780 20.88 -21.75 -1.49
N ARG A 781 21.58 -20.69 -1.88
CA ARG A 781 21.28 -19.29 -1.51
C ARG A 781 19.92 -18.87 -2.07
N CYS A 782 19.67 -19.09 -3.36
CA CYS A 782 18.39 -18.77 -4.00
C CYS A 782 17.23 -19.54 -3.35
N LYS A 783 17.37 -20.86 -3.11
CA LYS A 783 16.36 -21.66 -2.38
C LYS A 783 16.08 -21.14 -0.96
N THR A 784 17.11 -20.66 -0.26
CA THR A 784 16.97 -20.11 1.11
C THR A 784 16.28 -18.74 1.11
N GLN A 785 16.68 -17.85 0.19
CA GLN A 785 16.08 -16.53 0.02
C GLN A 785 14.61 -16.65 -0.45
N LEU A 786 14.32 -17.59 -1.35
CA LEU A 786 12.95 -17.93 -1.77
C LEU A 786 12.08 -18.36 -0.58
N LYS A 787 12.57 -19.28 0.26
CA LYS A 787 11.84 -19.68 1.49
C LYS A 787 11.57 -18.48 2.41
N LYS A 788 12.53 -17.58 2.61
CA LYS A 788 12.34 -16.35 3.39
C LYS A 788 11.27 -15.44 2.76
N LEU A 789 11.29 -15.25 1.44
CA LEU A 789 10.30 -14.42 0.74
C LEU A 789 8.89 -15.02 0.78
N VAL A 790 8.75 -16.34 0.60
CA VAL A 790 7.46 -17.03 0.70
C VAL A 790 6.88 -16.94 2.12
N ARG A 791 7.72 -17.12 3.15
CA ARG A 791 7.34 -16.89 4.55
C ARG A 791 6.88 -15.44 4.78
N ALA A 792 7.65 -14.45 4.31
CA ALA A 792 7.30 -13.04 4.44
C ALA A 792 6.04 -12.65 3.63
N LYS A 793 5.75 -13.35 2.54
CA LYS A 793 4.49 -13.24 1.79
C LYS A 793 3.33 -13.74 2.66
N ALA A 794 3.41 -14.93 3.24
CA ALA A 794 2.38 -15.45 4.15
C ALA A 794 2.14 -14.51 5.35
N CYS A 795 3.20 -14.00 5.96
CA CYS A 795 3.12 -13.01 7.04
C CYS A 795 2.39 -11.71 6.62
N ALA A 796 2.60 -11.27 5.38
CA ALA A 796 1.92 -10.10 4.82
C ALA A 796 0.48 -10.38 4.36
N ASP A 797 0.13 -11.63 4.00
CA ASP A 797 -1.27 -12.03 3.74
C ASP A 797 -2.10 -11.79 5.00
N VAL A 798 -1.62 -12.24 6.17
CA VAL A 798 -2.26 -12.03 7.47
C VAL A 798 -2.56 -10.54 7.72
N GLY A 799 -1.56 -9.67 7.49
CA GLY A 799 -1.61 -8.26 7.85
C GLY A 799 -2.24 -7.31 6.83
N LEU A 800 -2.33 -7.69 5.54
CA LEU A 800 -2.86 -6.85 4.45
C LEU A 800 -4.13 -7.41 3.78
N LEU A 801 -4.34 -8.73 3.82
CA LEU A 801 -5.49 -9.41 3.20
C LEU A 801 -6.52 -9.88 4.25
N ASP A 802 -6.55 -9.25 5.41
CA ASP A 802 -7.70 -9.28 6.33
C ASP A 802 -8.88 -8.56 5.68
N GLU A 803 -9.97 -9.29 5.42
CA GLU A 803 -11.19 -8.70 4.87
C GLU A 803 -11.77 -7.58 5.75
N ASN A 804 -11.60 -7.64 7.07
CA ASN A 804 -12.15 -6.63 7.97
C ASN A 804 -11.38 -5.30 7.82
N LEU A 805 -10.05 -5.35 7.76
CA LEU A 805 -9.21 -4.21 7.38
C LEU A 805 -9.60 -3.67 6.00
N LEU A 806 -9.74 -4.53 4.99
CA LEU A 806 -10.07 -4.09 3.63
C LEU A 806 -11.48 -3.47 3.52
N ARG A 807 -12.49 -4.03 4.21
CA ARG A 807 -13.85 -3.46 4.30
C ARG A 807 -13.83 -2.09 4.99
N ARG A 808 -13.11 -1.95 6.11
CA ARG A 808 -12.90 -0.66 6.78
C ARG A 808 -12.21 0.36 5.87
N CYS A 809 -11.27 -0.08 5.03
CA CYS A 809 -10.63 0.78 4.05
C CYS A 809 -11.60 1.25 2.94
N LEU A 810 -12.44 0.37 2.38
CA LEU A 810 -13.48 0.78 1.42
C LEU A 810 -14.50 1.73 2.06
N GLN A 811 -14.93 1.46 3.30
CA GLN A 811 -15.86 2.32 4.03
C GLN A 811 -15.26 3.72 4.27
N PHE A 812 -13.99 3.81 4.69
CA PHE A 812 -13.32 5.11 4.84
C PHE A 812 -13.16 5.82 3.49
N TYR A 813 -12.69 5.13 2.43
CA TYR A 813 -12.58 5.74 1.10
C TYR A 813 -13.94 6.18 0.53
N SER A 814 -15.05 5.48 0.81
CA SER A 814 -16.42 5.96 0.51
C SER A 814 -16.69 7.30 1.19
N THR A 815 -16.37 7.48 2.48
CA THR A 815 -16.55 8.79 3.14
C THR A 815 -15.66 9.91 2.57
N VAL A 816 -14.46 9.57 2.10
CA VAL A 816 -13.55 10.51 1.39
C VAL A 816 -14.10 10.88 0.01
N ILE A 817 -14.65 9.90 -0.71
CA ILE A 817 -15.36 10.10 -1.98
C ILE A 817 -16.57 11.02 -1.78
N GLN A 818 -17.39 10.79 -0.74
CA GLN A 818 -18.52 11.65 -0.42
C GLN A 818 -18.10 13.10 -0.14
N LEU A 819 -16.95 13.32 0.53
CA LEU A 819 -16.39 14.65 0.72
C LEU A 819 -16.02 15.30 -0.64
N ILE A 820 -15.26 14.58 -1.46
CA ILE A 820 -14.78 15.04 -2.77
C ILE A 820 -15.95 15.36 -3.71
N LEU A 821 -16.97 14.49 -3.76
CA LEU A 821 -18.16 14.70 -4.59
C LEU A 821 -18.97 15.92 -4.12
N ARG A 822 -19.15 16.14 -2.81
CA ARG A 822 -19.78 17.37 -2.27
C ARG A 822 -18.96 18.64 -2.54
N MET A 823 -17.63 18.55 -2.63
CA MET A 823 -16.75 19.67 -3.00
C MET A 823 -16.83 20.01 -4.50
N VAL A 824 -17.26 19.06 -5.34
CA VAL A 824 -17.39 19.21 -6.80
C VAL A 824 -18.80 19.64 -7.20
N ASP A 825 -19.83 19.01 -6.62
CA ASP A 825 -21.23 19.31 -6.84
C ASP A 825 -22.01 19.24 -5.50
N PRO A 826 -22.48 20.37 -4.95
CA PRO A 826 -23.31 20.41 -3.74
C PRO A 826 -24.64 19.64 -3.85
N ALA A 827 -25.09 19.26 -5.05
CA ALA A 827 -26.29 18.45 -5.25
C ALA A 827 -26.10 16.95 -4.92
N TYR A 828 -24.87 16.49 -4.66
CA TYR A 828 -24.59 15.10 -4.24
C TYR A 828 -25.52 14.67 -3.07
N PRO A 829 -26.19 13.49 -3.17
CA PRO A 829 -25.94 12.38 -4.10
C PRO A 829 -26.56 12.54 -5.51
N ASN A 830 -27.40 13.54 -5.76
CA ASN A 830 -28.14 13.70 -7.01
C ASN A 830 -27.34 14.46 -8.09
N ILE A 831 -26.08 14.05 -8.30
CA ILE A 831 -25.19 14.67 -9.29
C ILE A 831 -25.76 14.52 -10.70
N THR A 832 -25.66 15.59 -11.49
CA THR A 832 -26.00 15.58 -12.93
C THR A 832 -24.77 15.86 -13.79
N LEU A 833 -24.78 15.38 -15.04
CA LEU A 833 -23.68 15.57 -15.99
C LEU A 833 -24.18 16.27 -17.27
N PRO A 834 -23.37 17.13 -17.90
CA PRO A 834 -21.99 17.49 -17.53
C PRO A 834 -21.92 18.35 -16.26
N LEU A 835 -20.80 18.24 -15.53
CA LEU A 835 -20.51 19.10 -14.38
C LEU A 835 -20.25 20.57 -14.80
N ASN A 836 -20.21 21.47 -13.82
CA ASN A 836 -19.91 22.88 -14.02
C ASN A 836 -18.53 23.07 -14.71
N PRO A 837 -18.42 23.87 -15.80
CA PRO A 837 -17.12 24.22 -16.38
C PRO A 837 -16.20 25.00 -15.40
N GLU A 838 -16.77 25.74 -14.43
CA GLU A 838 -16.01 26.42 -13.39
C GLU A 838 -15.68 25.44 -12.24
N ILE A 839 -14.46 24.90 -12.28
CA ILE A 839 -13.96 23.94 -11.28
C ILE A 839 -13.70 24.66 -9.94
N PRO A 840 -14.28 24.20 -8.81
CA PRO A 840 -14.06 24.79 -7.49
C PRO A 840 -12.57 24.79 -7.09
N LYS A 841 -12.02 25.95 -6.70
CA LYS A 841 -10.59 26.09 -6.35
C LYS A 841 -10.15 25.18 -5.21
N SER A 842 -11.03 24.94 -4.23
CA SER A 842 -10.79 24.01 -3.12
C SER A 842 -10.63 22.56 -3.55
N PHE A 843 -11.34 22.11 -4.60
CA PHE A 843 -11.11 20.81 -5.24
C PHE A 843 -9.85 20.82 -6.10
N ALA A 844 -9.67 21.86 -6.94
CA ALA A 844 -8.53 22.01 -7.83
C ALA A 844 -7.16 21.98 -7.12
N ALA A 845 -7.14 22.43 -5.86
CA ALA A 845 -5.99 22.50 -4.98
C ALA A 845 -5.74 21.24 -4.12
N LEU A 846 -6.60 20.22 -4.16
CA LEU A 846 -6.35 18.95 -3.46
C LEU A 846 -5.13 18.22 -4.08
N PRO A 847 -4.33 17.49 -3.27
CA PRO A 847 -3.29 16.59 -3.78
C PRO A 847 -3.85 15.51 -4.71
N GLU A 848 -3.11 15.13 -5.76
CA GLU A 848 -3.56 14.07 -6.70
C GLU A 848 -3.80 12.73 -6.00
N PHE A 849 -3.05 12.42 -4.94
CA PHE A 849 -3.19 11.17 -4.19
C PHE A 849 -4.57 10.96 -3.56
N TYR A 850 -5.36 12.02 -3.35
CA TYR A 850 -6.73 11.91 -2.82
C TYR A 850 -7.67 11.12 -3.77
N ILE A 851 -7.36 11.07 -5.07
CA ILE A 851 -8.06 10.25 -6.06
C ILE A 851 -7.21 9.04 -6.47
N GLU A 852 -5.88 9.18 -6.54
CA GLU A 852 -4.98 8.08 -6.90
C GLU A 852 -5.05 6.91 -5.90
N ASP A 853 -5.15 7.22 -4.60
CA ASP A 853 -5.16 6.22 -3.54
C ASP A 853 -6.37 5.28 -3.62
N VAL A 854 -7.53 5.86 -3.93
CA VAL A 854 -8.78 5.12 -4.14
C VAL A 854 -8.62 4.16 -5.32
N ALA A 855 -8.08 4.65 -6.44
CA ALA A 855 -7.91 3.84 -7.64
C ALA A 855 -6.88 2.71 -7.44
N GLU A 856 -5.71 3.00 -6.88
CA GLU A 856 -4.68 1.97 -6.62
C GLU A 856 -5.12 0.94 -5.58
N PHE A 857 -5.89 1.35 -4.56
CA PHE A 857 -6.50 0.42 -3.62
C PHE A 857 -7.54 -0.49 -4.28
N LEU A 858 -8.39 0.05 -5.16
CA LEU A 858 -9.38 -0.75 -5.89
C LEU A 858 -8.71 -1.79 -6.81
N LEU A 859 -7.65 -1.41 -7.55
CA LEU A 859 -6.87 -2.36 -8.37
C LEU A 859 -6.31 -3.51 -7.50
N PHE A 860 -5.80 -3.21 -6.31
CA PHE A 860 -5.32 -4.21 -5.35
C PHE A 860 -6.44 -5.12 -4.83
N VAL A 861 -7.59 -4.56 -4.45
CA VAL A 861 -8.75 -5.31 -3.96
C VAL A 861 -9.32 -6.23 -5.04
N VAL A 862 -9.50 -5.75 -6.28
CA VAL A 862 -10.01 -6.56 -7.41
C VAL A 862 -9.08 -7.75 -7.72
N GLN A 863 -7.76 -7.56 -7.58
CA GLN A 863 -6.77 -8.60 -7.84
C GLN A 863 -6.65 -9.64 -6.72
N TYR A 864 -6.74 -9.23 -5.45
CA TYR A 864 -6.41 -10.11 -4.31
C TYR A 864 -7.56 -10.44 -3.35
N SER A 865 -8.64 -9.65 -3.31
CA SER A 865 -9.78 -9.86 -2.42
C SER A 865 -11.10 -9.28 -2.97
N PRO A 866 -11.54 -9.64 -4.19
CA PRO A 866 -12.71 -9.05 -4.86
C PRO A 866 -14.02 -9.23 -4.08
N GLN A 867 -14.11 -10.21 -3.17
CA GLN A 867 -15.27 -10.43 -2.30
C GLN A 867 -15.55 -9.27 -1.32
N VAL A 868 -14.60 -8.33 -1.16
CA VAL A 868 -14.78 -7.12 -0.35
C VAL A 868 -15.63 -6.06 -1.08
N LEU A 869 -15.84 -6.18 -2.40
CA LEU A 869 -16.65 -5.27 -3.22
C LEU A 869 -18.17 -5.53 -3.17
N TYR A 870 -18.65 -6.39 -2.27
CA TYR A 870 -20.08 -6.63 -2.05
C TYR A 870 -20.71 -5.74 -0.96
N GLU A 871 -19.94 -4.82 -0.38
CA GLU A 871 -20.36 -3.88 0.67
C GLU A 871 -21.33 -2.78 0.16
N PRO A 872 -22.29 -2.29 0.96
CA PRO A 872 -23.23 -1.24 0.53
C PRO A 872 -22.57 0.10 0.14
N CYS A 873 -21.45 0.47 0.77
CA CYS A 873 -20.73 1.73 0.52
C CYS A 873 -20.12 1.83 -0.90
N VAL A 874 -20.10 0.71 -1.64
CA VAL A 874 -19.57 0.63 -3.00
C VAL A 874 -20.40 1.44 -4.02
N GLN A 875 -21.63 1.83 -3.68
CA GLN A 875 -22.44 2.75 -4.51
C GLN A 875 -21.76 4.12 -4.73
N ASP A 876 -21.14 4.70 -3.70
CA ASP A 876 -20.38 5.96 -3.84
C ASP A 876 -19.19 5.79 -4.79
N ILE A 877 -18.53 4.63 -4.71
CA ILE A 877 -17.36 4.29 -5.52
C ILE A 877 -17.76 4.17 -7.00
N VAL A 878 -18.91 3.55 -7.30
CA VAL A 878 -19.50 3.53 -8.64
C VAL A 878 -19.76 4.95 -9.15
N THR A 879 -20.46 5.77 -8.36
CA THR A 879 -20.80 7.15 -8.76
C THR A 879 -19.54 7.98 -9.00
N PHE A 880 -18.53 7.86 -8.14
CA PHE A 880 -17.21 8.51 -8.28
C PHE A 880 -16.48 8.13 -9.56
N LEU A 881 -16.34 6.83 -9.84
CA LEU A 881 -15.68 6.33 -11.05
C LEU A 881 -16.37 6.88 -12.31
N VAL A 882 -17.70 6.78 -12.37
CA VAL A 882 -18.49 7.29 -13.51
C VAL A 882 -18.36 8.81 -13.64
N VAL A 883 -18.50 9.58 -12.55
CA VAL A 883 -18.44 11.05 -12.58
C VAL A 883 -17.08 11.54 -13.06
N PHE A 884 -15.96 11.02 -12.56
CA PHE A 884 -14.63 11.50 -12.95
C PHE A 884 -14.16 10.98 -14.32
N ILE A 885 -14.57 9.78 -14.75
CA ILE A 885 -14.30 9.30 -16.12
C ILE A 885 -15.12 10.08 -17.15
N CYS A 886 -16.33 10.53 -16.81
CA CYS A 886 -17.13 11.41 -17.68
C CYS A 886 -16.66 12.88 -17.65
N SER A 887 -16.12 13.35 -16.53
CA SER A 887 -15.77 14.77 -16.29
C SER A 887 -14.27 15.03 -16.33
N GLN A 888 -13.60 14.49 -17.35
CA GLN A 888 -12.14 14.47 -17.51
C GLN A 888 -11.47 15.85 -17.37
N ASN A 889 -12.19 16.93 -17.71
CA ASN A 889 -11.73 18.30 -17.55
C ASN A 889 -11.41 18.69 -16.09
N TYR A 890 -11.97 18.00 -15.09
CA TYR A 890 -11.69 18.25 -13.67
C TYR A 890 -10.30 17.78 -13.24
N ILE A 891 -9.70 16.81 -13.94
CA ILE A 891 -8.38 16.26 -13.60
C ILE A 891 -7.36 16.78 -14.63
N ARG A 892 -6.16 17.15 -14.18
CA ARG A 892 -5.05 17.59 -15.04
C ARG A 892 -4.24 16.42 -15.57
N ASN A 893 -3.98 15.42 -14.72
CA ASN A 893 -3.13 14.29 -15.02
C ASN A 893 -3.90 13.21 -15.82
N PRO A 894 -3.62 12.97 -17.11
CA PRO A 894 -4.34 11.98 -17.90
C PRO A 894 -4.09 10.55 -17.42
N TYR A 895 -2.94 10.28 -16.79
CA TYR A 895 -2.62 8.97 -16.24
C TYR A 895 -3.48 8.61 -15.01
N LEU A 896 -3.95 9.61 -14.27
CA LEU A 896 -4.90 9.40 -13.18
C LEU A 896 -6.27 8.96 -13.73
N ILE A 897 -6.73 9.59 -14.82
CA ILE A 897 -7.94 9.17 -15.55
C ILE A 897 -7.76 7.76 -16.14
N ALA A 898 -6.58 7.47 -16.71
CA ALA A 898 -6.25 6.14 -17.21
C ALA A 898 -6.31 5.06 -16.11
N LYS A 899 -5.87 5.38 -14.88
CA LYS A 899 -5.98 4.48 -13.72
C LYS A 899 -7.44 4.25 -13.29
N LEU A 900 -8.32 5.26 -13.40
CA LEU A 900 -9.77 5.07 -13.19
C LEU A 900 -10.38 4.16 -14.27
N VAL A 901 -9.98 4.31 -15.54
CA VAL A 901 -10.39 3.42 -16.65
C VAL A 901 -9.80 2.00 -16.50
N GLU A 902 -8.60 1.86 -15.94
CA GLU A 902 -8.02 0.57 -15.58
C GLU A 902 -8.87 -0.16 -14.52
N VAL A 903 -9.42 0.56 -13.52
CA VAL A 903 -10.37 -0.02 -12.55
C VAL A 903 -11.62 -0.58 -13.26
N LEU A 904 -12.23 0.16 -14.20
CA LEU A 904 -13.34 -0.36 -15.01
C LEU A 904 -12.93 -1.65 -15.73
N PHE A 905 -11.79 -1.63 -16.42
CA PHE A 905 -11.28 -2.78 -17.17
C PHE A 905 -11.06 -4.01 -16.28
N VAL A 906 -10.35 -3.90 -15.15
CA VAL A 906 -10.08 -5.08 -14.29
C VAL A 906 -11.32 -5.59 -13.55
N THR A 907 -12.37 -4.78 -13.41
CA THR A 907 -13.64 -5.19 -12.78
C THR A 907 -14.61 -5.87 -13.74
N ASN A 908 -14.36 -5.77 -15.05
CA ASN A 908 -15.21 -6.33 -16.09
C ASN A 908 -15.32 -7.88 -15.97
N PRO A 909 -16.50 -8.50 -16.16
CA PRO A 909 -16.68 -9.94 -16.01
C PRO A 909 -15.77 -10.78 -16.91
N ALA A 910 -15.40 -10.27 -18.09
CA ALA A 910 -14.48 -10.95 -19.02
C ALA A 910 -13.02 -10.98 -18.53
N VAL A 911 -12.66 -10.13 -17.56
CA VAL A 911 -11.31 -10.01 -16.99
C VAL A 911 -11.26 -10.60 -15.58
N GLN A 912 -12.29 -10.35 -14.76
CA GLN A 912 -12.47 -10.88 -13.42
C GLN A 912 -13.95 -11.29 -13.21
N PRO A 913 -14.30 -12.58 -13.39
CA PRO A 913 -15.68 -13.05 -13.19
C PRO A 913 -16.22 -12.79 -11.78
N ARG A 914 -15.34 -12.68 -10.77
CA ARG A 914 -15.72 -12.44 -9.37
C ARG A 914 -16.24 -11.03 -9.07
N THR A 915 -16.10 -10.07 -9.98
CA THR A 915 -16.56 -8.69 -9.81
C THR A 915 -17.81 -8.35 -10.60
N GLN A 916 -18.49 -9.34 -11.19
CA GLN A 916 -19.66 -9.16 -12.05
C GLN A 916 -20.69 -8.14 -11.52
N ARG A 917 -21.18 -8.33 -10.28
CA ARG A 917 -22.17 -7.43 -9.66
C ARG A 917 -21.70 -5.96 -9.54
N PHE A 918 -20.39 -5.73 -9.37
CA PHE A 918 -19.83 -4.38 -9.31
C PHE A 918 -19.74 -3.74 -10.70
N SER A 919 -19.38 -4.51 -11.73
CA SER A 919 -19.46 -4.07 -13.14
C SER A 919 -20.91 -3.76 -13.51
N GLU A 920 -21.86 -4.65 -13.22
CA GLU A 920 -23.29 -4.45 -13.49
C GLU A 920 -23.86 -3.20 -12.80
N MET A 921 -23.46 -2.90 -11.56
CA MET A 921 -23.85 -1.66 -10.87
C MET A 921 -23.31 -0.40 -11.57
N MET A 922 -22.16 -0.49 -12.23
CA MET A 922 -21.49 0.63 -12.90
C MET A 922 -21.95 0.82 -14.35
N GLU A 923 -22.16 -0.28 -15.08
CA GLU A 923 -22.73 -0.29 -16.42
C GLU A 923 -24.17 0.23 -16.42
N ASN A 924 -24.98 -0.15 -15.43
CA ASN A 924 -26.38 0.26 -15.33
C ASN A 924 -26.59 1.55 -14.51
N HIS A 925 -25.52 2.25 -14.11
CA HIS A 925 -25.63 3.52 -13.39
C HIS A 925 -26.27 4.61 -14.28
N PRO A 926 -27.23 5.43 -13.80
CA PRO A 926 -27.97 6.38 -14.63
C PRO A 926 -27.12 7.43 -15.38
N LEU A 927 -25.95 7.78 -14.83
CA LEU A 927 -24.97 8.65 -15.50
C LEU A 927 -24.12 7.89 -16.53
N SER A 928 -23.86 6.59 -16.29
CA SER A 928 -23.04 5.74 -17.14
C SER A 928 -23.71 5.52 -18.49
N ILE A 929 -24.98 5.10 -18.47
CA ILE A 929 -25.83 4.91 -19.65
C ILE A 929 -25.84 6.15 -20.57
N LYS A 930 -25.80 7.36 -19.99
CA LYS A 930 -25.92 8.63 -20.73
C LYS A 930 -24.59 9.24 -21.19
N GLN A 931 -23.47 8.98 -20.50
CA GLN A 931 -22.24 9.76 -20.68
C GLN A 931 -20.95 8.92 -20.78
N LEU A 932 -20.95 7.65 -20.34
CA LEU A 932 -19.72 6.85 -20.33
C LEU A 932 -19.21 6.56 -21.75
N VAL A 933 -20.12 6.29 -22.69
CA VAL A 933 -19.80 6.04 -24.11
C VAL A 933 -19.05 7.22 -24.77
N PRO A 934 -19.61 8.45 -24.86
CA PRO A 934 -18.91 9.59 -25.45
C PRO A 934 -17.64 9.97 -24.68
N ALA A 935 -17.64 9.85 -23.35
CA ALA A 935 -16.47 10.13 -22.52
C ALA A 935 -15.29 9.20 -22.86
N LEU A 936 -15.53 7.89 -23.00
CA LEU A 936 -14.49 6.93 -23.36
C LEU A 936 -14.01 7.13 -24.82
N MET A 937 -14.88 7.48 -25.78
CA MET A 937 -14.47 7.78 -27.16
C MET A 937 -13.56 9.01 -27.23
N LYS A 938 -13.92 10.05 -26.45
CA LYS A 938 -13.09 11.24 -26.29
C LYS A 938 -11.75 10.89 -25.64
N PHE A 939 -11.73 10.15 -24.54
CA PHE A 939 -10.48 9.80 -23.85
C PHE A 939 -9.54 8.94 -24.73
N TYR A 940 -10.09 7.98 -25.48
CA TYR A 940 -9.35 7.20 -26.49
C TYR A 940 -8.63 8.10 -27.52
N THR A 941 -9.24 9.22 -27.87
CA THR A 941 -8.66 10.23 -28.78
C THR A 941 -7.62 11.10 -28.07
N ASP A 942 -7.96 11.63 -26.89
CA ASP A 942 -7.12 12.58 -26.15
C ASP A 942 -5.78 11.96 -25.69
N VAL A 943 -5.72 10.64 -25.44
CA VAL A 943 -4.46 9.94 -25.08
C VAL A 943 -3.45 9.78 -26.22
N GLU A 944 -3.70 10.34 -27.40
CA GLU A 944 -2.68 10.41 -28.47
C GLU A 944 -1.53 11.37 -28.12
N HIS A 945 -1.75 12.33 -27.22
CA HIS A 945 -0.76 13.35 -26.82
C HIS A 945 -0.79 13.57 -25.29
N THR A 946 -0.19 12.67 -24.50
CA THR A 946 -0.15 12.82 -23.04
C THR A 946 1.03 13.68 -22.55
N GLY A 947 2.03 13.93 -23.42
CA GLY A 947 3.19 14.78 -23.15
C GLY A 947 4.30 14.10 -22.35
N ALA A 948 4.29 12.77 -22.27
CA ALA A 948 5.24 11.98 -21.48
C ALA A 948 6.18 11.14 -22.36
N THR A 949 7.39 10.85 -21.88
CA THR A 949 8.41 10.09 -22.63
C THR A 949 8.02 8.63 -22.96
N SER A 950 6.97 8.10 -22.32
CA SER A 950 6.41 6.76 -22.56
C SER A 950 5.09 6.76 -23.36
N GLU A 951 4.56 7.93 -23.72
CA GLU A 951 3.18 8.11 -24.24
C GLU A 951 2.84 7.18 -25.40
N PHE A 952 3.82 6.93 -26.27
CA PHE A 952 3.70 6.07 -27.45
C PHE A 952 3.26 4.64 -27.13
N TYR A 953 3.74 4.06 -26.01
CA TYR A 953 3.41 2.69 -25.61
C TYR A 953 2.20 2.65 -24.66
N ASP A 954 2.09 3.64 -23.78
CA ASP A 954 1.01 3.72 -22.79
C ASP A 954 -0.36 3.82 -23.47
N LYS A 955 -0.47 4.63 -24.54
CA LYS A 955 -1.74 4.87 -25.24
C LYS A 955 -2.39 3.57 -25.73
N PHE A 956 -1.63 2.62 -26.28
CA PHE A 956 -2.18 1.36 -26.76
C PHE A 956 -2.75 0.50 -25.62
N THR A 957 -2.12 0.54 -24.44
CA THR A 957 -2.61 -0.17 -23.25
C THR A 957 -3.92 0.43 -22.76
N ILE A 958 -4.01 1.77 -22.72
CA ILE A 958 -5.24 2.49 -22.35
C ILE A 958 -6.35 2.22 -23.38
N ARG A 959 -6.03 2.25 -24.67
CA ARG A 959 -6.96 1.96 -25.77
C ARG A 959 -7.46 0.52 -25.76
N TYR A 960 -6.63 -0.44 -25.37
CA TYR A 960 -7.02 -1.83 -25.13
C TYR A 960 -8.02 -1.93 -23.96
N HIS A 961 -7.75 -1.29 -22.81
CA HIS A 961 -8.70 -1.24 -21.69
C HIS A 961 -10.06 -0.66 -22.13
N ILE A 962 -10.07 0.48 -22.84
CA ILE A 962 -11.29 1.10 -23.39
C ILE A 962 -12.00 0.15 -24.36
N SER A 963 -11.27 -0.57 -25.21
CA SER A 963 -11.85 -1.47 -26.22
C SER A 963 -12.59 -2.64 -25.57
N THR A 964 -12.03 -3.26 -24.53
CA THR A 964 -12.71 -4.32 -23.77
C THR A 964 -13.94 -3.79 -23.04
N ILE A 965 -13.87 -2.61 -22.41
CA ILE A 965 -15.02 -1.96 -21.77
C ILE A 965 -16.13 -1.69 -22.80
N PHE A 966 -15.79 -1.13 -23.97
CA PHE A 966 -16.76 -0.91 -25.05
C PHE A 966 -17.41 -2.19 -25.56
N LYS A 967 -16.68 -3.32 -25.61
CA LYS A 967 -17.28 -4.60 -25.99
C LYS A 967 -18.37 -5.07 -25.01
N SER A 968 -18.25 -4.81 -23.70
CA SER A 968 -19.34 -5.16 -22.75
C SER A 968 -20.45 -4.11 -22.72
N LEU A 969 -20.13 -2.80 -22.77
CA LEU A 969 -21.15 -1.74 -22.91
C LEU A 969 -21.99 -1.93 -24.19
N TRP A 970 -21.38 -2.40 -25.29
CA TRP A 970 -22.08 -2.71 -26.53
C TRP A 970 -22.97 -3.97 -26.44
N GLN A 971 -22.71 -4.89 -25.51
CA GLN A 971 -23.61 -6.01 -25.22
C GLN A 971 -24.82 -5.58 -24.37
N ASN A 972 -24.68 -4.52 -23.57
CA ASN A 972 -25.76 -3.97 -22.76
C ASN A 972 -26.68 -3.05 -23.59
N ILE A 973 -27.91 -3.51 -23.84
CA ILE A 973 -28.93 -2.82 -24.64
C ILE A 973 -29.21 -1.39 -24.14
N ALA A 974 -29.04 -1.10 -22.85
CA ALA A 974 -29.26 0.24 -22.30
C ALA A 974 -28.37 1.32 -22.94
N HIS A 975 -27.15 0.97 -23.37
CA HIS A 975 -26.19 1.90 -23.96
C HIS A 975 -26.40 2.12 -25.47
N HIS A 976 -27.23 1.30 -26.13
CA HIS A 976 -27.38 1.32 -27.59
C HIS A 976 -27.88 2.67 -28.13
N GLY A 977 -28.74 3.36 -27.40
CA GLY A 977 -29.21 4.71 -27.77
C GLY A 977 -28.04 5.71 -27.83
N THR A 978 -27.28 5.81 -26.76
CA THR A 978 -26.11 6.69 -26.62
C THR A 978 -25.02 6.40 -27.66
N PHE A 979 -24.76 5.11 -27.94
CA PHE A 979 -23.90 4.72 -29.06
C PHE A 979 -24.45 5.21 -30.41
N MET A 980 -25.73 5.01 -30.70
CA MET A 980 -26.35 5.43 -31.96
C MET A 980 -26.36 6.96 -32.13
N GLU A 981 -26.49 7.74 -31.05
CA GLU A 981 -26.40 9.20 -31.09
C GLU A 981 -24.99 9.67 -31.48
N GLU A 982 -23.94 9.16 -30.83
CA GLU A 982 -22.54 9.45 -31.21
C GLU A 982 -22.20 8.91 -32.61
N PHE A 983 -22.67 7.73 -32.99
CA PHE A 983 -22.40 7.16 -34.32
C PHE A 983 -23.03 7.96 -35.47
N ASN A 984 -24.18 8.62 -35.25
CA ASN A 984 -24.86 9.41 -36.28
C ASN A 984 -24.49 10.91 -36.26
N SER A 985 -24.06 11.47 -35.12
CA SER A 985 -23.84 12.92 -34.96
C SER A 985 -22.45 13.31 -34.41
N GLY A 986 -21.72 12.37 -33.82
CA GLY A 986 -20.50 12.61 -33.06
C GLY A 986 -19.30 12.99 -33.92
N LYS A 987 -18.81 14.22 -33.77
CA LYS A 987 -17.47 14.60 -34.25
C LYS A 987 -16.37 13.80 -33.54
N GLN A 988 -16.63 13.35 -32.30
CA GLN A 988 -15.72 12.47 -31.58
C GLN A 988 -15.66 11.07 -32.19
N PHE A 989 -16.78 10.51 -32.66
CA PHE A 989 -16.75 9.21 -33.34
C PHE A 989 -15.84 9.21 -34.59
N VAL A 990 -15.86 10.28 -35.40
CA VAL A 990 -14.98 10.42 -36.58
C VAL A 990 -13.50 10.46 -36.18
N ARG A 991 -13.16 11.10 -35.04
CA ARG A 991 -11.79 11.12 -34.49
C ARG A 991 -11.39 9.78 -33.88
N TYR A 992 -12.30 9.11 -33.20
CA TYR A 992 -12.12 7.77 -32.65
C TYR A 992 -11.84 6.74 -33.78
N ILE A 993 -12.62 6.77 -34.87
CA ILE A 993 -12.33 5.95 -36.06
C ILE A 993 -10.97 6.32 -36.69
N ASN A 994 -10.60 7.60 -36.74
CA ASN A 994 -9.27 8.01 -37.23
C ASN A 994 -8.13 7.41 -36.38
N MET A 995 -8.24 7.44 -35.05
CA MET A 995 -7.25 6.82 -34.16
C MET A 995 -7.21 5.29 -34.32
N LEU A 996 -8.37 4.64 -34.45
CA LEU A 996 -8.43 3.20 -34.77
C LEU A 996 -7.71 2.85 -36.08
N ILE A 997 -7.85 3.67 -37.14
CA ILE A 997 -7.12 3.46 -38.42
C ILE A 997 -5.61 3.59 -38.20
N ASN A 998 -5.16 4.63 -37.47
CA ASN A 998 -3.74 4.82 -37.15
C ASN A 998 -3.17 3.61 -36.40
N ASP A 999 -3.86 3.17 -35.34
CA ASP A 999 -3.40 2.10 -34.46
C ASP A 999 -3.41 0.74 -35.17
N THR A 1000 -4.44 0.44 -35.97
CA THR A 1000 -4.48 -0.82 -36.75
C THR A 1000 -3.40 -0.84 -37.83
N THR A 1001 -3.07 0.31 -38.43
CA THR A 1001 -1.97 0.41 -39.39
C THR A 1001 -0.63 0.11 -38.71
N PHE A 1002 -0.34 0.76 -37.58
CA PHE A 1002 0.93 0.57 -36.87
C PHE A 1002 1.06 -0.81 -36.23
N LEU A 1003 0.05 -1.24 -35.45
CA LEU A 1003 0.12 -2.47 -34.67
C LEU A 1003 0.20 -3.72 -35.56
N LEU A 1004 -0.46 -3.75 -36.72
CA LEU A 1004 -0.34 -4.87 -37.65
C LEU A 1004 1.01 -4.86 -38.39
N ASP A 1005 1.50 -3.71 -38.87
CA ASP A 1005 2.76 -3.66 -39.61
C ASP A 1005 3.95 -4.08 -38.73
N GLU A 1006 4.05 -3.55 -37.51
CA GLU A 1006 5.07 -3.99 -36.52
C GLU A 1006 4.88 -5.44 -36.08
N SER A 1007 3.64 -5.91 -35.90
CA SER A 1007 3.38 -7.32 -35.55
C SER A 1007 3.85 -8.28 -36.64
N LEU A 1008 3.54 -7.96 -37.90
CA LEU A 1008 3.85 -8.81 -39.05
C LEU A 1008 5.34 -8.77 -39.40
N GLU A 1009 5.99 -7.61 -39.35
CA GLU A 1009 7.44 -7.51 -39.53
C GLU A 1009 8.21 -8.15 -38.36
N SER A 1010 7.69 -8.08 -37.11
CA SER A 1010 8.27 -8.82 -35.97
C SER A 1010 8.10 -10.34 -36.12
N LEU A 1011 6.96 -10.84 -36.59
CA LEU A 1011 6.79 -12.26 -36.96
C LEU A 1011 7.77 -12.69 -38.07
N LYS A 1012 8.01 -11.84 -39.06
CA LYS A 1012 9.00 -12.09 -40.11
C LYS A 1012 10.43 -12.16 -39.55
N ARG A 1013 10.83 -11.25 -38.65
CA ARG A 1013 12.13 -11.34 -37.95
C ARG A 1013 12.27 -12.62 -37.11
N ILE A 1014 11.19 -13.06 -36.44
CA ILE A 1014 11.15 -14.35 -35.73
C ILE A 1014 11.38 -15.51 -36.71
N HIS A 1015 10.69 -15.53 -37.86
CA HIS A 1015 10.82 -16.57 -38.87
C HIS A 1015 12.24 -16.63 -39.47
N GLU A 1016 12.83 -15.48 -39.81
CA GLU A 1016 14.20 -15.36 -40.31
C GLU A 1016 15.22 -16.00 -39.33
N VAL A 1017 15.15 -15.67 -38.03
CA VAL A 1017 16.05 -16.25 -37.03
C VAL A 1017 15.74 -17.73 -36.76
N GLN A 1018 14.48 -18.15 -36.82
CA GLN A 1018 14.09 -19.57 -36.67
C GLN A 1018 14.67 -20.45 -37.80
N GLU A 1019 14.58 -20.03 -39.06
CA GLU A 1019 15.18 -20.78 -40.19
C GLU A 1019 16.72 -20.76 -40.16
N GLU A 1020 17.36 -19.69 -39.65
CA GLU A 1020 18.81 -19.69 -39.38
C GLU A 1020 19.21 -20.72 -38.31
N MET A 1021 18.52 -20.74 -37.16
CA MET A 1021 18.80 -21.69 -36.06
C MET A 1021 18.54 -23.15 -36.45
N LYS A 1022 17.62 -23.37 -37.39
CA LYS A 1022 17.26 -24.67 -37.95
C LYS A 1022 18.38 -25.23 -38.86
N ASN A 1023 19.16 -24.36 -39.51
CA ASN A 1023 20.35 -24.76 -40.26
C ASN A 1023 21.57 -24.90 -39.34
N LYS A 1024 21.58 -25.97 -38.53
CA LYS A 1024 22.61 -26.23 -37.51
C LYS A 1024 24.05 -26.14 -38.03
N GLU A 1025 24.32 -26.61 -39.25
CA GLU A 1025 25.67 -26.58 -39.82
C GLU A 1025 26.19 -25.16 -40.00
N GLN A 1026 25.33 -24.20 -40.38
CA GLN A 1026 25.71 -22.78 -40.47
C GLN A 1026 25.64 -22.10 -39.11
N TRP A 1027 24.66 -22.44 -38.27
CA TRP A 1027 24.50 -21.87 -36.93
C TRP A 1027 25.70 -22.19 -36.02
N ASP A 1028 26.18 -23.44 -36.00
CA ASP A 1028 27.31 -23.87 -35.17
C ASP A 1028 28.67 -23.32 -35.67
N GLN A 1029 28.73 -22.79 -36.90
CA GLN A 1029 29.88 -22.04 -37.42
C GLN A 1029 29.89 -20.55 -36.98
N LEU A 1030 28.76 -20.01 -36.50
CA LEU A 1030 28.72 -18.62 -36.00
C LEU A 1030 29.49 -18.48 -34.68
N PRO A 1031 30.22 -17.37 -34.47
CA PRO A 1031 30.78 -17.03 -33.16
C PRO A 1031 29.72 -17.06 -32.06
N ARG A 1032 30.04 -17.62 -30.89
CA ARG A 1032 29.09 -17.75 -29.76
C ARG A 1032 28.44 -16.44 -29.32
N GLU A 1033 29.14 -15.32 -29.49
CA GLU A 1033 28.62 -13.98 -29.23
C GLU A 1033 27.52 -13.58 -30.22
N GLN A 1034 27.65 -13.94 -31.50
CA GLN A 1034 26.62 -13.74 -32.51
C GLN A 1034 25.43 -14.69 -32.29
N GLN A 1035 25.67 -15.95 -31.91
CA GLN A 1035 24.61 -16.89 -31.50
C GLN A 1035 23.81 -16.33 -30.30
N GLN A 1036 24.50 -15.81 -29.27
CA GLN A 1036 23.86 -15.18 -28.11
C GLN A 1036 23.09 -13.90 -28.49
N SER A 1037 23.63 -13.08 -29.40
CA SER A 1037 22.95 -11.89 -29.91
C SER A 1037 21.68 -12.24 -30.70
N ARG A 1038 21.73 -13.24 -31.60
CA ARG A 1038 20.57 -13.74 -32.34
C ARG A 1038 19.52 -14.35 -31.41
N GLN A 1039 19.94 -15.16 -30.43
CA GLN A 1039 19.04 -15.74 -29.44
C GLN A 1039 18.35 -14.67 -28.58
N SER A 1040 19.08 -13.60 -28.20
CA SER A 1040 18.54 -12.47 -27.45
C SER A 1040 17.56 -11.64 -28.29
N GLN A 1041 17.89 -11.40 -29.57
CA GLN A 1041 17.00 -10.74 -30.52
C GLN A 1041 15.69 -11.52 -30.70
N LEU A 1042 15.76 -12.84 -30.91
CA LEU A 1042 14.58 -13.71 -30.97
C LEU A 1042 13.74 -13.58 -29.71
N THR A 1043 14.33 -13.68 -28.51
CA THR A 1043 13.58 -13.54 -27.24
C THR A 1043 12.91 -12.16 -27.10
N GLN A 1044 13.50 -11.10 -27.64
CA GLN A 1044 12.91 -9.76 -27.65
C GLN A 1044 11.78 -9.62 -28.69
N ASP A 1045 11.97 -10.07 -29.93
CA ASP A 1045 10.92 -10.07 -30.95
C ASP A 1045 9.72 -10.95 -30.55
N GLU A 1046 9.94 -12.12 -29.96
CA GLU A 1046 8.85 -12.97 -29.42
C GLU A 1046 8.03 -12.27 -28.33
N ARG A 1047 8.64 -11.36 -27.55
CA ARG A 1047 7.96 -10.54 -26.54
C ARG A 1047 7.16 -9.41 -27.18
N VAL A 1048 7.77 -8.70 -28.15
CA VAL A 1048 7.13 -7.58 -28.87
C VAL A 1048 5.96 -8.07 -29.70
N SER A 1049 6.16 -9.10 -30.53
CA SER A 1049 5.15 -9.70 -31.39
C SER A 1049 3.90 -10.12 -30.61
N ARG A 1050 4.04 -10.86 -29.51
CA ARG A 1050 2.90 -11.25 -28.65
C ARG A 1050 2.15 -10.03 -28.10
N SER A 1051 2.87 -8.99 -27.69
CA SER A 1051 2.26 -7.78 -27.11
C SER A 1051 1.46 -7.00 -28.17
N TYR A 1052 2.04 -6.77 -29.35
CA TYR A 1052 1.36 -6.03 -30.41
C TYR A 1052 0.23 -6.83 -31.09
N LEU A 1053 0.36 -8.15 -31.25
CA LEU A 1053 -0.69 -8.99 -31.84
C LEU A 1053 -1.96 -9.01 -30.99
N ALA A 1054 -1.84 -9.04 -29.66
CA ALA A 1054 -3.00 -8.96 -28.76
C ALA A 1054 -3.75 -7.62 -28.93
N LEU A 1055 -3.00 -6.51 -28.96
CA LEU A 1055 -3.54 -5.16 -29.16
C LEU A 1055 -4.17 -5.01 -30.57
N ALA A 1056 -3.50 -5.52 -31.61
CA ALA A 1056 -3.99 -5.49 -32.99
C ALA A 1056 -5.30 -6.28 -33.15
N THR A 1057 -5.37 -7.47 -32.55
CA THR A 1057 -6.55 -8.34 -32.62
C THR A 1057 -7.78 -7.68 -31.98
N GLU A 1058 -7.63 -7.06 -30.81
CA GLU A 1058 -8.71 -6.30 -30.18
C GLU A 1058 -9.16 -5.12 -31.06
N THR A 1059 -8.22 -4.42 -31.68
CA THR A 1059 -8.48 -3.23 -32.51
C THR A 1059 -9.19 -3.60 -33.82
N VAL A 1060 -8.80 -4.70 -34.47
CA VAL A 1060 -9.48 -5.23 -35.68
C VAL A 1060 -10.87 -5.77 -35.34
N GLU A 1061 -11.05 -6.43 -34.19
CA GLU A 1061 -12.38 -6.87 -33.76
C GLU A 1061 -13.30 -5.68 -33.42
N MET A 1062 -12.76 -4.62 -32.80
CA MET A 1062 -13.50 -3.37 -32.59
C MET A 1062 -13.96 -2.76 -33.92
N PHE A 1063 -13.10 -2.71 -34.95
CA PHE A 1063 -13.51 -2.32 -36.30
C PHE A 1063 -14.66 -3.18 -36.82
N HIS A 1064 -14.49 -4.51 -36.80
CA HIS A 1064 -15.46 -5.48 -37.34
C HIS A 1064 -16.85 -5.37 -36.68
N ILE A 1065 -16.90 -5.12 -35.37
CA ILE A 1065 -18.15 -4.86 -34.64
C ILE A 1065 -18.82 -3.56 -35.11
N LEU A 1066 -18.04 -2.48 -35.26
CA LEU A 1066 -18.56 -1.15 -35.62
C LEU A 1066 -18.99 -1.06 -37.09
N THR A 1067 -18.20 -1.57 -38.04
CA THR A 1067 -18.50 -1.52 -39.48
C THR A 1067 -19.71 -2.37 -39.85
N LYS A 1068 -19.99 -3.42 -39.07
CA LYS A 1068 -21.20 -4.26 -39.21
C LYS A 1068 -22.49 -3.49 -38.88
N GLN A 1069 -22.42 -2.49 -38.02
CA GLN A 1069 -23.58 -1.79 -37.46
C GLN A 1069 -23.78 -0.40 -38.07
N VAL A 1070 -22.73 0.42 -38.18
CA VAL A 1070 -22.83 1.80 -38.69
C VAL A 1070 -21.77 2.10 -39.76
N GLN A 1071 -22.13 1.77 -41.00
CA GLN A 1071 -21.24 1.90 -42.16
C GLN A 1071 -20.96 3.37 -42.56
N LYS A 1072 -21.93 4.28 -42.41
CA LYS A 1072 -21.88 5.64 -43.02
C LYS A 1072 -20.65 6.48 -42.62
N PRO A 1073 -20.20 6.55 -41.35
CA PRO A 1073 -19.07 7.39 -40.96
C PRO A 1073 -17.73 6.93 -41.55
N PHE A 1074 -17.51 5.61 -41.65
CA PHE A 1074 -16.33 5.03 -42.31
C PHE A 1074 -16.19 5.45 -43.78
N LEU A 1075 -17.29 5.84 -44.42
CA LEU A 1075 -17.35 6.25 -45.83
C LEU A 1075 -17.20 7.76 -46.04
N ARG A 1076 -16.95 8.57 -44.98
CA ARG A 1076 -16.64 10.01 -45.10
C ARG A 1076 -15.40 10.23 -45.98
N PRO A 1077 -15.33 11.30 -46.82
CA PRO A 1077 -14.22 11.53 -47.76
C PRO A 1077 -12.81 11.45 -47.14
N GLU A 1078 -12.67 11.95 -45.91
CA GLU A 1078 -11.43 12.02 -45.15
C GLU A 1078 -11.05 10.71 -44.41
N LEU A 1079 -11.96 9.71 -44.38
CA LEU A 1079 -11.76 8.39 -43.77
C LEU A 1079 -11.74 7.24 -44.79
N GLY A 1080 -12.68 7.21 -45.74
CA GLY A 1080 -12.90 6.07 -46.64
C GLY A 1080 -11.66 5.63 -47.42
N PRO A 1081 -10.94 6.52 -48.12
CA PRO A 1081 -9.69 6.19 -48.82
C PRO A 1081 -8.58 5.71 -47.88
N ARG A 1082 -8.53 6.21 -46.64
CA ARG A 1082 -7.54 5.78 -45.63
C ARG A 1082 -7.84 4.38 -45.10
N LEU A 1083 -9.12 4.08 -44.87
CA LEU A 1083 -9.57 2.76 -44.47
C LEU A 1083 -9.31 1.73 -45.58
N ALA A 1084 -9.63 2.08 -46.84
CA ALA A 1084 -9.34 1.23 -47.99
C ALA A 1084 -7.84 0.94 -48.14
N ALA A 1085 -6.98 1.96 -48.09
CA ALA A 1085 -5.53 1.78 -48.16
C ALA A 1085 -4.96 0.94 -47.00
N MET A 1086 -5.43 1.14 -45.77
CA MET A 1086 -5.03 0.33 -44.61
C MET A 1086 -5.43 -1.15 -44.78
N LEU A 1087 -6.66 -1.41 -45.22
CA LEU A 1087 -7.14 -2.77 -45.45
C LEU A 1087 -6.44 -3.45 -46.63
N ASN A 1088 -6.19 -2.72 -47.74
CA ASN A 1088 -5.49 -3.24 -48.90
C ASN A 1088 -4.04 -3.61 -48.55
N PHE A 1089 -3.34 -2.75 -47.80
CA PHE A 1089 -1.99 -3.02 -47.32
C PHE A 1089 -1.93 -4.27 -46.44
N ASN A 1090 -2.86 -4.42 -45.50
CA ASN A 1090 -2.94 -5.61 -44.64
C ASN A 1090 -3.29 -6.89 -45.42
N LEU A 1091 -4.18 -6.82 -46.43
CA LEU A 1091 -4.38 -7.92 -47.37
C LEU A 1091 -3.09 -8.23 -48.15
N GLN A 1092 -2.32 -7.22 -48.57
CA GLN A 1092 -1.06 -7.42 -49.30
C GLN A 1092 -0.02 -8.16 -48.45
N GLN A 1093 0.11 -7.85 -47.16
CA GLN A 1093 1.02 -8.56 -46.25
C GLN A 1093 0.56 -10.01 -45.98
N LEU A 1094 -0.74 -10.23 -45.71
CA LEU A 1094 -1.29 -11.55 -45.39
C LEU A 1094 -1.48 -12.47 -46.61
N CYS A 1095 -1.77 -11.91 -47.79
CA CYS A 1095 -2.15 -12.67 -48.99
C CYS A 1095 -1.18 -12.51 -50.17
N GLY A 1096 -0.34 -11.48 -50.21
CA GLY A 1096 0.65 -11.28 -51.26
C GLY A 1096 1.87 -12.23 -51.17
N PRO A 1097 2.91 -12.01 -52.01
CA PRO A 1097 4.00 -12.99 -52.19
C PRO A 1097 4.84 -13.23 -50.93
N LYS A 1098 4.97 -12.23 -50.06
CA LYS A 1098 5.71 -12.30 -48.79
C LYS A 1098 4.97 -13.02 -47.65
N CYS A 1099 3.74 -13.48 -47.87
CA CYS A 1099 2.97 -14.14 -46.80
C CYS A 1099 3.62 -15.44 -46.26
N ARG A 1100 4.62 -15.98 -46.96
CA ARG A 1100 5.42 -17.14 -46.53
C ARG A 1100 6.35 -16.79 -45.38
N ASP A 1101 6.86 -15.55 -45.39
CA ASP A 1101 7.83 -15.01 -44.44
C ASP A 1101 7.22 -14.88 -43.02
N LEU A 1102 5.89 -14.93 -42.91
CA LEU A 1102 5.12 -14.89 -41.65
C LEU A 1102 4.97 -16.27 -40.98
N LYS A 1103 5.58 -17.34 -41.53
CA LYS A 1103 5.34 -18.72 -41.10
C LYS A 1103 6.24 -19.15 -39.92
N VAL A 1104 6.04 -18.51 -38.77
CA VAL A 1104 6.71 -18.84 -37.50
C VAL A 1104 6.33 -20.24 -36.97
N GLU A 1105 7.24 -20.85 -36.20
CA GLU A 1105 6.94 -22.02 -35.39
C GLU A 1105 6.02 -21.66 -34.21
N ASN A 1106 5.03 -22.53 -33.94
CA ASN A 1106 4.04 -22.41 -32.87
C ASN A 1106 3.33 -21.03 -32.84
N PRO A 1107 2.60 -20.61 -33.89
CA PRO A 1107 2.02 -19.26 -34.00
C PRO A 1107 1.08 -18.87 -32.85
N GLU A 1108 0.42 -19.86 -32.23
CA GLU A 1108 -0.40 -19.71 -31.01
C GLU A 1108 0.37 -19.09 -29.84
N LYS A 1109 1.69 -19.32 -29.75
CA LYS A 1109 2.61 -18.72 -28.75
C LYS A 1109 2.63 -17.19 -28.78
N TYR A 1110 2.20 -16.59 -29.89
CA TYR A 1110 2.14 -15.12 -30.10
C TYR A 1110 0.70 -14.62 -30.25
N GLY A 1111 -0.30 -15.50 -30.22
CA GLY A 1111 -1.70 -15.18 -30.54
C GLY A 1111 -1.96 -14.98 -32.04
N PHE A 1112 -1.09 -15.47 -32.93
CA PHE A 1112 -1.22 -15.23 -34.37
C PHE A 1112 -2.22 -16.21 -35.02
N GLU A 1113 -3.45 -15.73 -35.25
CA GLU A 1113 -4.53 -16.48 -35.90
C GLU A 1113 -4.79 -15.96 -37.35
N PRO A 1114 -3.88 -16.17 -38.33
CA PRO A 1114 -3.95 -15.51 -39.64
C PRO A 1114 -5.23 -15.81 -40.44
N LYS A 1115 -5.87 -16.97 -40.22
CA LYS A 1115 -7.18 -17.28 -40.82
C LYS A 1115 -8.29 -16.37 -40.31
N LYS A 1116 -8.33 -16.12 -39.00
CA LYS A 1116 -9.35 -15.29 -38.32
C LYS A 1116 -9.12 -13.81 -38.60
N LEU A 1117 -7.86 -13.36 -38.60
CA LEU A 1117 -7.50 -12.01 -39.03
C LEU A 1117 -7.94 -11.74 -40.47
N LEU A 1118 -7.67 -12.68 -41.40
CA LEU A 1118 -8.15 -12.58 -42.78
C LEU A 1118 -9.69 -12.65 -42.86
N ASP A 1119 -10.35 -13.44 -42.02
CA ASP A 1119 -11.81 -13.52 -41.93
C ASP A 1119 -12.43 -12.18 -41.51
N GLN A 1120 -11.91 -11.55 -40.45
CA GLN A 1120 -12.38 -10.26 -39.94
C GLN A 1120 -12.11 -9.14 -40.96
N LEU A 1121 -10.91 -9.07 -41.53
CA LEU A 1121 -10.56 -8.07 -42.54
C LEU A 1121 -11.46 -8.19 -43.79
N THR A 1122 -11.67 -9.40 -44.32
CA THR A 1122 -12.54 -9.61 -45.50
C THR A 1122 -14.02 -9.37 -45.20
N ASP A 1123 -14.47 -9.57 -43.96
CA ASP A 1123 -15.80 -9.15 -43.54
C ASP A 1123 -15.97 -7.63 -43.56
N ILE A 1124 -14.96 -6.84 -43.16
CA ILE A 1124 -15.04 -5.36 -43.19
C ILE A 1124 -15.28 -4.87 -44.62
N TYR A 1125 -14.64 -5.47 -45.64
CA TYR A 1125 -14.93 -5.18 -47.05
C TYR A 1125 -16.39 -5.50 -47.42
N LEU A 1126 -16.89 -6.67 -47.01
CA LEU A 1126 -18.26 -7.12 -47.31
C LEU A 1126 -19.33 -6.30 -46.56
N GLN A 1127 -19.00 -5.76 -45.39
CA GLN A 1127 -19.86 -4.88 -44.60
C GLN A 1127 -19.91 -3.45 -45.19
N LEU A 1128 -18.85 -3.00 -45.88
CA LEU A 1128 -18.75 -1.67 -46.48
C LEU A 1128 -19.02 -1.65 -48.00
N ASP A 1129 -19.43 -2.78 -48.61
CA ASP A 1129 -19.70 -2.91 -50.05
C ASP A 1129 -20.74 -1.90 -50.55
N CYS A 1130 -20.24 -0.83 -51.17
CA CYS A 1130 -21.01 0.20 -51.84
C CYS A 1130 -20.13 0.91 -52.89
N ALA A 1131 -20.74 1.61 -53.84
CA ALA A 1131 -19.99 2.31 -54.91
C ALA A 1131 -18.95 3.32 -54.38
N ARG A 1132 -19.21 3.96 -53.23
CA ARG A 1132 -18.25 4.87 -52.57
C ARG A 1132 -17.01 4.14 -52.06
N PHE A 1133 -17.18 2.96 -51.45
CA PHE A 1133 -16.07 2.17 -50.94
C PHE A 1133 -15.31 1.46 -52.06
N ALA A 1134 -16.02 0.93 -53.07
CA ALA A 1134 -15.40 0.39 -54.27
C ALA A 1134 -14.52 1.44 -54.98
N LYS A 1135 -14.94 2.72 -55.04
CA LYS A 1135 -14.07 3.81 -55.51
C LYS A 1135 -12.87 4.03 -54.60
N ALA A 1136 -13.06 4.07 -53.28
CA ALA A 1136 -11.96 4.24 -52.32
C ALA A 1136 -10.90 3.12 -52.40
N ILE A 1137 -11.30 1.89 -52.79
CA ILE A 1137 -10.37 0.78 -53.08
C ILE A 1137 -9.65 1.01 -54.42
N ALA A 1138 -10.40 1.37 -55.47
CA ALA A 1138 -9.85 1.65 -56.81
C ALA A 1138 -8.87 2.83 -56.85
N ASP A 1139 -9.06 3.83 -55.98
CA ASP A 1139 -8.20 5.00 -55.88
C ASP A 1139 -6.86 4.71 -55.13
N ASP A 1140 -6.70 3.58 -54.42
CA ASP A 1140 -5.45 3.18 -53.76
C ASP A 1140 -4.46 2.49 -54.72
N GLN A 1141 -3.82 3.29 -55.57
CA GLN A 1141 -2.78 2.84 -56.51
C GLN A 1141 -1.54 2.22 -55.85
N ARG A 1142 -1.37 2.27 -54.51
CA ARG A 1142 -0.18 1.74 -53.83
C ARG A 1142 -0.31 0.27 -53.48
N SER A 1143 -1.49 -0.15 -53.02
CA SER A 1143 -1.68 -1.46 -52.36
C SER A 1143 -2.73 -2.32 -53.03
N TYR A 1144 -3.67 -1.73 -53.78
CA TYR A 1144 -4.61 -2.47 -54.61
C TYR A 1144 -3.89 -3.19 -55.76
N SER A 1145 -4.30 -4.43 -56.03
CA SER A 1145 -4.07 -5.12 -57.30
C SER A 1145 -5.15 -6.16 -57.50
N ARG A 1146 -5.51 -6.41 -58.77
CA ARG A 1146 -6.50 -7.43 -59.13
C ARG A 1146 -6.06 -8.82 -58.67
N GLU A 1147 -4.80 -9.15 -58.92
CA GLU A 1147 -4.17 -10.44 -58.61
C GLU A 1147 -4.15 -10.70 -57.10
N LEU A 1148 -3.97 -9.65 -56.28
CA LEU A 1148 -4.07 -9.76 -54.83
C LEU A 1148 -5.48 -10.19 -54.40
N PHE A 1149 -6.53 -9.58 -54.95
CA PHE A 1149 -7.91 -9.94 -54.62
C PHE A 1149 -8.28 -11.34 -55.14
N GLU A 1150 -7.81 -11.72 -56.34
CA GLU A 1150 -7.97 -13.09 -56.86
C GLU A 1150 -7.24 -14.13 -55.97
N GLU A 1151 -6.05 -13.85 -55.44
CA GLU A 1151 -5.36 -14.75 -54.49
C GLU A 1151 -5.98 -14.72 -53.07
N VAL A 1152 -6.62 -13.63 -52.65
CA VAL A 1152 -7.45 -13.57 -51.42
C VAL A 1152 -8.67 -14.50 -51.57
N ILE A 1153 -9.38 -14.44 -52.70
CA ILE A 1153 -10.50 -15.35 -53.03
C ILE A 1153 -10.05 -16.82 -53.07
N SER A 1154 -8.91 -17.09 -53.73
CA SER A 1154 -8.21 -18.37 -53.77
C SER A 1154 -7.92 -18.91 -52.37
N LYS A 1155 -7.31 -18.10 -51.49
CA LYS A 1155 -6.98 -18.48 -50.10
C LYS A 1155 -8.22 -18.71 -49.25
N MET A 1156 -9.21 -17.81 -49.28
CA MET A 1156 -10.48 -18.00 -48.56
C MET A 1156 -11.17 -19.31 -48.93
N ARG A 1157 -11.18 -19.65 -50.23
CA ARG A 1157 -11.77 -20.89 -50.77
C ARG A 1157 -10.97 -22.13 -50.36
N LYS A 1158 -9.64 -22.12 -50.51
CA LYS A 1158 -8.76 -23.25 -50.17
C LYS A 1158 -8.73 -23.55 -48.66
N ALA A 1159 -8.76 -22.51 -47.82
CA ALA A 1159 -8.61 -22.64 -46.37
C ALA A 1159 -9.95 -22.78 -45.61
N GLY A 1160 -11.09 -22.72 -46.31
CA GLY A 1160 -12.44 -22.88 -45.74
C GLY A 1160 -12.89 -21.71 -44.86
N ILE A 1161 -12.41 -20.49 -45.14
CA ILE A 1161 -12.59 -19.32 -44.25
C ILE A 1161 -14.00 -18.74 -44.39
N LYS A 1162 -14.41 -18.40 -45.62
CA LYS A 1162 -15.73 -17.83 -45.92
C LYS A 1162 -16.65 -18.83 -46.61
N SER A 1163 -17.96 -18.65 -46.44
CA SER A 1163 -18.97 -19.42 -47.19
C SER A 1163 -18.92 -19.10 -48.69
N SER A 1164 -19.41 -20.01 -49.53
CA SER A 1164 -19.50 -19.80 -50.98
C SER A 1164 -20.20 -18.48 -51.33
N ILE A 1165 -21.32 -18.18 -50.66
CA ILE A 1165 -22.10 -16.94 -50.84
C ILE A 1165 -21.25 -15.70 -50.53
N ALA A 1166 -20.47 -15.71 -49.44
CA ALA A 1166 -19.60 -14.60 -49.08
C ALA A 1166 -18.41 -14.43 -50.07
N ILE A 1167 -17.86 -15.54 -50.57
CA ILE A 1167 -16.79 -15.52 -51.57
C ILE A 1167 -17.29 -14.95 -52.91
N GLU A 1168 -18.49 -15.33 -53.37
CA GLU A 1168 -19.06 -14.77 -54.60
C GLU A 1168 -19.50 -13.29 -54.41
N LYS A 1169 -19.92 -12.86 -53.20
CA LYS A 1169 -20.06 -11.42 -52.90
C LYS A 1169 -18.73 -10.65 -52.98
N PHE A 1170 -17.64 -11.24 -52.49
CA PHE A 1170 -16.31 -10.59 -52.54
C PHE A 1170 -15.80 -10.45 -53.98
N LYS A 1171 -16.10 -11.43 -54.86
CA LYS A 1171 -15.91 -11.30 -56.31
C LYS A 1171 -16.73 -10.17 -56.93
N LEU A 1172 -18.01 -10.07 -56.59
CA LEU A 1172 -18.86 -8.96 -57.08
C LEU A 1172 -18.36 -7.59 -56.62
N LEU A 1173 -17.72 -7.50 -55.45
CA LEU A 1173 -17.00 -6.28 -55.04
C LEU A 1173 -15.75 -6.04 -55.91
N LEU A 1174 -14.93 -7.06 -56.16
CA LEU A 1174 -13.79 -6.96 -57.07
C LEU A 1174 -14.21 -6.50 -58.48
N GLU A 1175 -15.29 -7.06 -59.04
CA GLU A 1175 -15.82 -6.67 -60.35
C GLU A 1175 -16.24 -5.19 -60.41
N LYS A 1176 -16.89 -4.66 -59.35
CA LYS A 1176 -17.19 -3.22 -59.22
C LYS A 1176 -15.92 -2.37 -59.15
N VAL A 1177 -14.91 -2.82 -58.40
CA VAL A 1177 -13.62 -2.10 -58.27
C VAL A 1177 -12.91 -2.08 -59.62
N GLU A 1178 -12.83 -3.20 -60.33
CA GLU A 1178 -12.24 -3.30 -61.67
C GLU A 1178 -12.98 -2.43 -62.70
N GLU A 1179 -14.31 -2.37 -62.66
CA GLU A 1179 -15.09 -1.44 -63.50
C GLU A 1179 -14.75 0.02 -63.19
N ILE A 1180 -14.49 0.37 -61.93
CA ILE A 1180 -14.06 1.71 -61.53
C ILE A 1180 -12.60 1.98 -61.94
N VAL A 1181 -11.68 1.04 -61.77
CA VAL A 1181 -10.28 1.18 -62.22
C VAL A 1181 -10.20 1.35 -63.73
N ALA A 1182 -10.94 0.54 -64.49
CA ALA A 1182 -11.01 0.65 -65.94
C ALA A 1182 -11.60 2.00 -66.38
N ARG A 1183 -12.66 2.48 -65.73
CA ARG A 1183 -13.27 3.79 -66.01
C ARG A 1183 -12.36 4.95 -65.60
N ASN A 1184 -11.66 4.85 -64.47
CA ASN A 1184 -10.66 5.83 -64.03
C ASN A 1184 -9.54 5.92 -65.09
N SER A 1185 -8.95 4.78 -65.51
CA SER A 1185 -7.89 4.73 -66.52
C SER A 1185 -8.35 5.25 -67.90
N GLN A 1186 -9.62 5.04 -68.28
CA GLN A 1186 -10.20 5.59 -69.52
C GLN A 1186 -10.52 7.09 -69.43
N SER A 1187 -10.65 7.64 -68.22
CA SER A 1187 -10.95 9.05 -67.95
C SER A 1187 -9.78 9.81 -67.29
N GLU A 1188 -8.58 9.22 -67.32
CA GLU A 1188 -7.35 9.76 -66.75
C GLU A 1188 -6.86 10.96 -67.59
N MET A 1189 -7.53 12.09 -67.38
CA MET A 1189 -7.12 13.39 -67.86
C MET A 1189 -5.99 13.89 -66.98
N ASP A 1190 -4.83 14.13 -67.60
CA ASP A 1190 -3.72 14.78 -66.93
C ASP A 1190 -4.09 16.24 -66.59
N TYR A 1191 -4.27 16.48 -65.30
CA TYR A 1191 -4.51 17.79 -64.70
C TYR A 1191 -3.25 18.33 -63.99
N SER A 1192 -2.06 17.77 -64.23
CA SER A 1192 -0.79 18.24 -63.64
C SER A 1192 -0.47 19.69 -64.00
N ASP A 1193 -0.95 20.17 -65.16
CA ASP A 1193 -0.84 21.55 -65.63
C ASP A 1193 -1.92 22.50 -65.08
N ALA A 1194 -2.72 22.07 -64.10
CA ALA A 1194 -3.63 22.99 -63.41
C ALA A 1194 -2.85 24.17 -62.78
N PRO A 1195 -3.37 25.41 -62.87
CA PRO A 1195 -2.80 26.56 -62.15
C PRO A 1195 -2.59 26.25 -60.67
N ASP A 1196 -1.48 26.71 -60.08
CA ASP A 1196 -1.18 26.41 -58.67
C ASP A 1196 -2.24 27.00 -57.70
N GLU A 1197 -2.98 28.06 -58.10
CA GLU A 1197 -4.15 28.56 -57.36
C GLU A 1197 -5.34 27.57 -57.28
N PHE A 1198 -5.34 26.51 -58.10
CA PHE A 1198 -6.35 25.45 -58.10
C PHE A 1198 -5.86 24.17 -57.38
N LYS A 1199 -4.59 24.12 -56.96
CA LYS A 1199 -3.97 22.97 -56.29
C LYS A 1199 -3.96 23.16 -54.78
N ASP A 1200 -4.13 22.08 -54.05
CA ASP A 1200 -3.99 22.06 -52.60
C ASP A 1200 -2.51 22.27 -52.21
N PRO A 1201 -2.18 23.26 -51.36
CA PRO A 1201 -0.80 23.62 -51.05
C PRO A 1201 -0.03 22.59 -50.20
N LEU A 1202 -0.69 21.55 -49.67
CA LEU A 1202 -0.05 20.47 -48.92
C LEU A 1202 0.13 19.19 -49.76
N MET A 1203 -0.80 18.91 -50.67
CA MET A 1203 -0.82 17.66 -51.47
C MET A 1203 -0.43 17.83 -52.95
N ASP A 1204 -0.36 19.06 -53.46
CA ASP A 1204 -0.11 19.43 -54.88
C ASP A 1204 -1.16 18.83 -55.87
N THR A 1205 -2.36 18.52 -55.34
CA THR A 1205 -3.50 17.93 -56.08
C THR A 1205 -4.61 18.95 -56.31
N LEU A 1206 -5.31 18.88 -57.45
CA LEU A 1206 -6.46 19.74 -57.75
C LEU A 1206 -7.51 19.74 -56.62
N MET A 1207 -7.91 20.91 -56.13
CA MET A 1207 -8.92 21.06 -55.09
C MET A 1207 -10.33 20.75 -55.62
N THR A 1208 -11.15 20.07 -54.82
CA THR A 1208 -12.53 19.66 -55.14
C THR A 1208 -13.58 20.38 -54.31
N ASP A 1209 -13.24 20.79 -53.08
CA ASP A 1209 -14.04 21.68 -52.24
C ASP A 1209 -13.13 22.67 -51.52
N PRO A 1210 -12.68 23.76 -52.19
CA PRO A 1210 -11.77 24.73 -51.61
C PRO A 1210 -12.40 25.48 -50.42
N VAL A 1211 -11.65 25.53 -49.33
CA VAL A 1211 -11.96 26.27 -48.10
C VAL A 1211 -10.79 27.18 -47.72
N ILE A 1212 -11.10 28.37 -47.21
CA ILE A 1212 -10.12 29.30 -46.67
C ILE A 1212 -9.98 29.11 -45.16
N LEU A 1213 -8.74 29.13 -44.69
CA LEU A 1213 -8.34 29.06 -43.29
C LEU A 1213 -8.21 30.49 -42.72
N PRO A 1214 -8.32 30.70 -41.39
CA PRO A 1214 -8.06 32.00 -40.76
C PRO A 1214 -6.65 32.58 -40.99
N SER A 1215 -5.71 31.76 -41.44
CA SER A 1215 -4.37 32.18 -41.88
C SER A 1215 -4.31 32.79 -43.29
N GLY A 1216 -5.43 32.81 -44.02
CA GLY A 1216 -5.54 33.26 -45.41
C GLY A 1216 -5.18 32.20 -46.46
N ASN A 1217 -4.68 31.03 -46.04
CA ASN A 1217 -4.39 29.91 -46.94
C ASN A 1217 -5.70 29.23 -47.40
N ILE A 1218 -5.72 28.72 -48.64
CA ILE A 1218 -6.83 27.94 -49.19
C ILE A 1218 -6.38 26.48 -49.34
N MET A 1219 -7.24 25.53 -48.96
CA MET A 1219 -7.00 24.08 -49.04
C MET A 1219 -8.25 23.33 -49.50
N ASP A 1220 -8.14 22.08 -49.93
CA ASP A 1220 -9.32 21.22 -50.09
C ASP A 1220 -9.86 20.82 -48.70
N ARG A 1221 -11.18 20.90 -48.51
CA ARG A 1221 -11.83 20.56 -47.24
C ARG A 1221 -11.43 19.17 -46.71
N SER A 1222 -11.34 18.16 -47.57
CA SER A 1222 -11.01 16.79 -47.14
C SER A 1222 -9.57 16.68 -46.61
N ILE A 1223 -8.65 17.50 -47.13
CA ILE A 1223 -7.23 17.53 -46.75
C ILE A 1223 -7.08 18.25 -45.40
N ILE A 1224 -7.66 19.44 -45.23
CA ILE A 1224 -7.59 20.14 -43.94
C ILE A 1224 -8.39 19.43 -42.85
N LEU A 1225 -9.55 18.82 -43.15
CA LEU A 1225 -10.26 17.97 -42.17
C LEU A 1225 -9.42 16.77 -41.75
N ARG A 1226 -8.72 16.11 -42.68
CA ARG A 1226 -7.80 15.00 -42.36
C ARG A 1226 -6.67 15.44 -41.41
N HIS A 1227 -6.14 16.66 -41.57
CA HIS A 1227 -5.17 17.23 -40.62
C HIS A 1227 -5.82 17.45 -39.24
N LEU A 1228 -7.00 18.08 -39.20
CA LEU A 1228 -7.77 18.37 -37.97
C LEU A 1228 -8.30 17.13 -37.20
N LEU A 1229 -8.21 15.94 -37.80
CA LEU A 1229 -8.45 14.65 -37.13
C LEU A 1229 -7.21 14.12 -36.39
N ASN A 1230 -6.00 14.58 -36.73
CA ASN A 1230 -4.74 14.22 -36.07
C ASN A 1230 -4.22 15.35 -35.14
N SER A 1231 -4.29 16.61 -35.58
CA SER A 1231 -3.86 17.79 -34.81
C SER A 1231 -4.83 18.96 -35.01
N PRO A 1232 -5.39 19.57 -33.95
CA PRO A 1232 -6.36 20.66 -34.05
C PRO A 1232 -5.67 22.02 -34.31
N THR A 1233 -4.86 22.09 -35.37
CA THR A 1233 -4.01 23.23 -35.71
C THR A 1233 -4.08 23.59 -37.18
N ASP A 1234 -3.71 24.82 -37.53
CA ASP A 1234 -3.38 25.22 -38.90
C ASP A 1234 -2.02 24.57 -39.30
N PRO A 1235 -1.91 23.91 -40.47
CA PRO A 1235 -0.70 23.18 -40.85
C PRO A 1235 0.49 24.08 -41.21
N PHE A 1236 0.28 25.37 -41.50
CA PHE A 1236 1.32 26.32 -41.91
C PHE A 1236 1.88 27.11 -40.72
N ASN A 1237 1.00 27.60 -39.82
CA ASN A 1237 1.39 28.47 -38.70
C ASN A 1237 1.24 27.83 -37.31
N ARG A 1238 0.67 26.62 -37.22
CA ARG A 1238 0.44 25.83 -35.99
C ARG A 1238 -0.46 26.48 -34.93
N GLN A 1239 -1.20 27.55 -35.27
CA GLN A 1239 -2.20 28.12 -34.37
C GLN A 1239 -3.41 27.17 -34.23
N PRO A 1240 -4.16 27.21 -33.11
CA PRO A 1240 -5.34 26.36 -32.92
C PRO A 1240 -6.40 26.61 -34.01
N LEU A 1241 -6.92 25.53 -34.58
CA LEU A 1241 -7.88 25.58 -35.68
C LEU A 1241 -9.00 24.54 -35.50
N THR A 1242 -10.23 24.89 -35.88
CA THR A 1242 -11.39 23.99 -35.85
C THR A 1242 -12.14 24.01 -37.18
N GLU A 1243 -12.88 22.93 -37.46
CA GLU A 1243 -13.75 22.80 -38.65
C GLU A 1243 -14.75 23.97 -38.80
N SER A 1244 -15.19 24.57 -37.69
CA SER A 1244 -16.12 25.71 -37.68
C SER A 1244 -15.47 27.05 -38.06
N MET A 1245 -14.15 27.08 -38.25
CA MET A 1245 -13.39 28.25 -38.72
C MET A 1245 -13.02 28.14 -40.22
N LEU A 1246 -13.51 27.12 -40.92
CA LEU A 1246 -13.24 26.88 -42.34
C LEU A 1246 -14.38 27.44 -43.20
N GLU A 1247 -14.12 28.55 -43.89
CA GLU A 1247 -15.10 29.18 -44.78
C GLU A 1247 -15.00 28.59 -46.20
N SER A 1248 -16.13 28.34 -46.85
CA SER A 1248 -16.19 27.79 -48.20
C SER A 1248 -15.86 28.86 -49.26
N VAL A 1249 -15.09 28.51 -50.29
CA VAL A 1249 -14.74 29.44 -51.39
C VAL A 1249 -15.47 29.04 -52.69
N PRO A 1250 -16.78 29.34 -52.84
CA PRO A 1250 -17.59 28.88 -53.97
C PRO A 1250 -17.11 29.42 -55.31
N GLU A 1251 -16.64 30.67 -55.36
CA GLU A 1251 -16.13 31.30 -56.59
C GLU A 1251 -14.91 30.55 -57.15
N LEU A 1252 -13.96 30.15 -56.28
CA LEU A 1252 -12.81 29.35 -56.69
C LEU A 1252 -13.23 27.96 -57.14
N LYS A 1253 -14.21 27.34 -56.46
CA LYS A 1253 -14.79 26.06 -56.86
C LYS A 1253 -15.44 26.11 -58.24
N GLU A 1254 -16.14 27.20 -58.56
CA GLU A 1254 -16.70 27.42 -59.89
C GLU A 1254 -15.64 27.68 -60.96
N ARG A 1255 -14.57 28.42 -60.63
CA ARG A 1255 -13.40 28.60 -61.52
C ARG A 1255 -12.71 27.27 -61.83
N ILE A 1256 -12.47 26.43 -60.83
CA ILE A 1256 -11.91 25.08 -60.99
C ILE A 1256 -12.83 24.23 -61.89
N HIS A 1257 -14.13 24.19 -61.59
CA HIS A 1257 -15.09 23.44 -62.42
C HIS A 1257 -15.21 24.00 -63.85
N ALA A 1258 -15.03 25.30 -64.08
CA ALA A 1258 -15.01 25.89 -65.41
C ALA A 1258 -13.77 25.45 -66.19
N TRP A 1259 -12.58 25.53 -65.57
CA TRP A 1259 -11.32 25.07 -66.16
C TRP A 1259 -11.34 23.57 -66.47
N MET A 1260 -11.90 22.73 -65.59
CA MET A 1260 -12.10 21.31 -65.85
C MET A 1260 -13.00 21.05 -67.07
N ARG A 1261 -14.09 21.82 -67.23
CA ARG A 1261 -14.97 21.71 -68.42
C ARG A 1261 -14.31 22.21 -69.70
N GLU A 1262 -13.49 23.26 -69.63
CA GLU A 1262 -12.70 23.76 -70.75
C GLU A 1262 -11.67 22.73 -71.20
N LYS A 1263 -10.93 22.13 -70.26
CA LYS A 1263 -10.04 20.98 -70.49
C LYS A 1263 -10.75 19.77 -71.13
N GLN A 1264 -11.98 19.48 -70.69
CA GLN A 1264 -12.79 18.38 -71.25
C GLN A 1264 -13.32 18.69 -72.66
N GLY A 1265 -13.68 19.95 -72.95
CA GLY A 1265 -14.14 20.40 -74.26
C GLY A 1265 -13.02 20.69 -75.26
N GLY A 1266 -11.78 20.85 -74.81
CA GLY A 1266 -10.62 21.25 -75.62
C GLY A 1266 -10.00 20.15 -76.50
N ARG A 1267 -10.53 18.91 -76.49
CA ARG A 1267 -10.08 17.86 -77.42
C ARG A 1267 -10.82 17.99 -78.77
N PRO A 1268 -10.11 18.09 -79.92
CA PRO A 1268 -10.71 17.67 -81.19
C PRO A 1268 -11.00 16.17 -81.14
N VAL A 1269 -12.02 15.75 -81.90
CA VAL A 1269 -12.47 14.35 -82.04
C VAL A 1269 -11.52 13.56 -82.93
#